data_AF-A0A975IEY4-F1
#
_entry.id   AF-A0A975IEY4-F1
#
_cell.length_a   1.000
_cell.length_b   1.000
_cell.length_c   1.000
_cell.angle_alpha   90.00
_cell.angle_beta   90.00
_cell.angle_gamma   90.00
#
_symmetry.space_group_name_H-M   'P 1'
#
loop_
_entity.id
_entity.type
_entity.pdbx_description
1 polymer ?
#
loop_
_entity_poly.entity_id
_entity_poly.type
_entity_poly.pdbx_seq_one_letter_code
_entity_poly.pdbx_strand_id
1 'polypeptide(L)'
;MRKIITVIIGAASIALLLSVTACKELFADIEEDFSYWASEPIITNFRAASPASVSAAGVQCVPSSHNAVLTLTVHNPRNFSFVMPGSSGAPSDIVTFASNVHDASGINPPEAGADYTLVQSGQNTLTLTYESVFLKRYEWSSANIGASIRLYSTDGRKFNQIYKFNLEANTPPPKPTAVLAKTTTSPENYVLCLQVPDMGISVPGGKLHEDIAEIEINGTSYTLTVSGGDFVKPADAHFITAVTQLAGYPSPPSGAWVLYYDTGLAVGNAYQPYTVKLKDRKGLVSETLETGTARPQLPAETVTVTRGQQSTGSGLGGTTGDPIIINGETSAPEAQITIAHSTPGTTVHCEVQEIVGASSTGAVSQYDTNPVTASLGLAGENEKLYKVKYHTDGTGYTPTSTTIKYYKVLKCHRVTFNANGGTFLSGSTLSVLVPHNTQAAAPSTPPTKTGYHIDGWYTEAACTTQWNFATQITEDKQLYAKWTPNGNTPYKVEHYQELPTATAGQYPPSPADTDKLTGTTGDTITVTQKSYQGFEFDKQEPASATIAADGNTVVKVYYKRKTVTVTFNPGGGTISGSPANVTVTGRFGTTLTPPTPVKPNYTFNAWSPAIPSPPVFPASDTTYTAQWHKNPKVTFKVYNGTGGSLKGTYGSSTQTAGNPPAILEPYFIVTYGGSISFEALPALAWEVDSWTGLTASPANAATATLSNITLDTTVIVKFKKKTTVNSTDTNPWEILREAVRIADNNAVITVNGEIMATNATGNFGKIDIDKNITIQGGSGADSDILNANRDSLGSNAHHVFTVSNGKTLILKNLTLKGGKGISGTFGGAVLVTVYGSKAQLTDCVIDDCIADKGGAIGCGKDTTVNLTRTTIKNCKATNSSAGNGGGICASGATVNITNCTIKGNTARAAGGSGGGGGAIYSEKTGSTASAVTIKGGTIGGTGTNDANVAKNLGSGGAIYIGEGCTLTMQDNAELIGNEAASSGGGICASGATVNITNCTIKGNTARAAGGSGGGGAIYAGKTGSTASAVTIKGGTIGGTGTNDANKAENLGIGGAICIGEGCTLNLGGSPAEGVQLIGNNADESGGGIFAYSATVNITNCTLKSNTAKRGGAIHVQKTGSTPSTVTIKGNTTIGGTGPNDANNATGDGTYEGGGGIWVGQACNLTLQDSVKVIGNKATKKGKGINAINTVVCIKDSVEVDQNNDVYLDYGSKIRADSALTPPSNKAARITVPDGQYQTTTQVLIAVTSVNLANEAGKFSVTPKGSQTWSVGSNGYLKTP
;
A
#
# COMPACT_ATOMS: atom_id res chain seq x y z
N MET A 1 -67.01 -3.68 69.05
CA MET A 1 -68.22 -3.72 69.93
C MET A 1 -68.60 -2.29 70.28
N ARG A 2 -69.83 -1.80 69.98
CA ARG A 2 -70.45 -0.53 70.48
C ARG A 2 -69.66 0.80 70.22
N LYS A 3 -70.18 1.91 69.68
CA LYS A 3 -71.48 2.45 69.15
C LYS A 3 -71.12 3.39 67.96
N ILE A 4 -71.94 3.81 66.98
CA ILE A 4 -73.40 4.03 66.78
C ILE A 4 -73.94 5.38 67.31
N ILE A 5 -74.60 6.15 66.40
CA ILE A 5 -75.32 7.45 66.60
C ILE A 5 -74.35 8.63 66.91
N THR A 6 -74.42 9.83 66.31
CA THR A 6 -75.45 10.63 65.56
C THR A 6 -74.77 11.33 64.32
N VAL A 7 -75.36 12.11 63.38
CA VAL A 7 -76.73 12.62 63.08
C VAL A 7 -76.91 12.92 61.54
N ILE A 8 -78.01 12.41 60.95
CA ILE A 8 -79.01 13.02 60.03
C ILE A 8 -78.62 13.98 58.85
N ILE A 9 -79.05 13.56 57.64
CA ILE A 9 -79.76 14.26 56.52
C ILE A 9 -79.51 15.78 56.31
N GLY A 10 -79.28 16.30 55.09
CA GLY A 10 -79.27 15.72 53.74
C GLY A 10 -79.74 16.74 52.67
N ALA A 11 -79.68 16.38 51.38
CA ALA A 11 -80.22 17.12 50.22
C ALA A 11 -79.71 18.57 49.98
N ALA A 12 -78.47 18.70 49.48
CA ALA A 12 -78.01 19.88 48.74
C ALA A 12 -77.13 19.46 47.54
N SER A 13 -77.77 19.04 46.45
CA SER A 13 -77.12 18.67 45.19
C SER A 13 -76.57 19.90 44.45
N ILE A 14 -75.46 19.73 43.71
CA ILE A 14 -74.86 20.73 42.80
C ILE A 14 -74.25 21.94 43.53
N ALA A 15 -73.12 21.71 44.22
CA ALA A 15 -72.18 22.78 44.61
C ALA A 15 -70.75 22.25 44.81
N LEU A 16 -70.59 21.16 45.58
CA LEU A 16 -69.27 20.66 45.99
C LEU A 16 -68.79 19.44 45.16
N LEU A 17 -68.84 19.56 43.83
CA LEU A 17 -68.26 18.57 42.91
C LEU A 17 -66.82 18.91 42.45
N LEU A 18 -66.16 19.85 43.14
CA LEU A 18 -64.98 20.57 42.65
C LEU A 18 -63.81 20.73 43.65
N SER A 19 -63.76 19.92 44.72
CA SER A 19 -62.71 20.03 45.76
C SER A 19 -62.09 18.71 46.23
N VAL A 20 -62.16 17.63 45.42
CA VAL A 20 -61.39 16.39 45.65
C VAL A 20 -60.26 16.30 44.62
N THR A 21 -59.37 17.29 44.65
CA THR A 21 -58.36 17.53 43.59
C THR A 21 -56.95 17.73 44.14
N ALA A 22 -56.69 17.30 45.39
CA ALA A 22 -55.43 17.56 46.11
C ALA A 22 -54.99 16.39 47.04
N CYS A 23 -55.14 15.14 46.58
CA CYS A 23 -54.60 13.94 47.24
C CYS A 23 -54.19 12.88 46.18
N LYS A 24 -53.26 13.24 45.29
CA LYS A 24 -52.74 12.32 44.25
C LYS A 24 -51.80 11.25 44.83
N GLU A 25 -51.03 11.62 45.85
CA GLU A 25 -49.98 10.78 46.45
C GLU A 25 -50.50 9.54 47.20
N LEU A 26 -51.78 9.50 47.59
CA LEU A 26 -52.35 8.35 48.33
C LEU A 26 -52.93 7.25 47.41
N PHE A 27 -52.80 7.41 46.09
CA PHE A 27 -53.15 6.42 45.07
C PHE A 27 -51.98 6.20 44.08
N ALA A 28 -50.75 6.49 44.50
CA ALA A 28 -49.57 5.90 43.87
C ALA A 28 -49.66 4.37 44.00
N ASP A 29 -49.21 3.65 42.97
CA ASP A 29 -49.24 2.18 43.00
C ASP A 29 -48.17 1.68 43.96
N ILE A 30 -48.59 1.20 45.14
CA ILE A 30 -47.68 0.84 46.22
C ILE A 30 -46.76 -0.34 45.85
N GLU A 31 -47.17 -1.18 44.88
CA GLU A 31 -46.32 -2.23 44.31
C GLU A 31 -45.30 -1.65 43.33
N GLU A 32 -45.60 -0.55 42.63
CA GLU A 32 -44.60 0.21 41.86
C GLU A 32 -43.59 0.90 42.76
N ASP A 33 -44.03 1.54 43.86
CA ASP A 33 -43.14 2.11 44.86
C ASP A 33 -42.25 1.02 45.50
N PHE A 34 -42.83 -0.05 46.06
CA PHE A 34 -42.02 -1.13 46.63
C PHE A 34 -41.08 -1.77 45.59
N SER A 35 -41.51 -1.90 44.33
CA SER A 35 -40.65 -2.36 43.24
C SER A 35 -39.52 -1.36 42.91
N TYR A 36 -39.76 -0.04 42.97
CA TYR A 36 -38.74 1.00 42.80
C TYR A 36 -37.69 0.95 43.93
N TRP A 37 -38.15 0.86 45.19
CA TRP A 37 -37.31 0.79 46.38
C TRP A 37 -36.53 -0.54 46.48
N ALA A 38 -37.08 -1.65 45.99
CA ALA A 38 -36.42 -2.96 45.97
C ALA A 38 -35.54 -3.23 44.72
N SER A 39 -35.55 -2.34 43.72
CA SER A 39 -34.74 -2.52 42.50
C SER A 39 -33.28 -2.13 42.72
N GLU A 40 -32.36 -3.10 42.63
CA GLU A 40 -30.91 -2.82 42.54
C GLU A 40 -30.45 -2.74 41.06
N PRO A 41 -29.68 -1.70 40.67
CA PRO A 41 -28.96 -1.65 39.41
C PRO A 41 -27.61 -2.38 39.54
N ILE A 42 -27.21 -3.10 38.49
CA ILE A 42 -26.04 -3.98 38.55
C ILE A 42 -25.17 -3.77 37.30
N ILE A 43 -23.87 -3.51 37.48
CA ILE A 43 -22.91 -3.58 36.38
C ILE A 43 -22.72 -5.05 36.03
N THR A 44 -22.94 -5.45 34.78
CA THR A 44 -22.92 -6.84 34.33
C THR A 44 -21.68 -7.19 33.50
N ASN A 45 -21.04 -6.21 32.86
CA ASN A 45 -19.86 -6.41 32.02
C ASN A 45 -19.03 -5.12 31.90
N PHE A 46 -17.78 -5.26 31.44
CA PHE A 46 -16.92 -4.14 31.04
C PHE A 46 -16.18 -4.46 29.72
N ARG A 47 -15.84 -3.44 28.93
CA ARG A 47 -15.09 -3.59 27.67
C ARG A 47 -14.23 -2.36 27.41
N ALA A 48 -12.94 -2.55 27.09
CA ALA A 48 -12.12 -1.48 26.55
C ALA A 48 -12.57 -1.04 25.14
N ALA A 49 -12.50 0.27 24.85
CA ALA A 49 -12.80 0.83 23.53
C ALA A 49 -11.71 0.55 22.48
N SER A 50 -10.46 0.45 22.93
CA SER A 50 -9.28 0.04 22.16
C SER A 50 -9.18 -1.49 22.08
N PRO A 51 -8.43 -2.11 21.14
CA PRO A 51 -8.17 -3.54 21.18
C PRO A 51 -7.18 -3.83 22.30
N ALA A 52 -7.70 -3.96 23.52
CA ALA A 52 -6.95 -4.45 24.66
C ALA A 52 -6.54 -5.90 24.39
N SER A 53 -5.24 -6.11 24.26
CA SER A 53 -4.66 -7.45 24.06
C SER A 53 -4.78 -8.27 25.35
N VAL A 54 -4.68 -9.59 25.25
CA VAL A 54 -4.85 -10.49 26.39
C VAL A 54 -3.50 -11.12 26.70
N SER A 55 -3.03 -11.01 27.94
CA SER A 55 -1.79 -11.66 28.39
C SER A 55 -1.93 -13.19 28.35
N ALA A 56 -0.82 -13.90 28.37
CA ALA A 56 -0.81 -15.37 28.40
C ALA A 56 -1.55 -15.96 29.62
N ALA A 57 -1.79 -15.16 30.66
CA ALA A 57 -2.58 -15.50 31.85
C ALA A 57 -4.10 -15.24 31.68
N GLY A 58 -4.56 -14.75 30.53
CA GLY A 58 -5.98 -14.46 30.26
C GLY A 58 -6.47 -13.10 30.77
N VAL A 59 -5.58 -12.20 31.19
CA VAL A 59 -5.95 -10.87 31.71
C VAL A 59 -5.94 -9.83 30.59
N GLN A 60 -6.89 -8.90 30.62
CA GLN A 60 -7.01 -7.83 29.64
C GLN A 60 -5.97 -6.73 29.90
N CYS A 61 -5.15 -6.42 28.89
CA CYS A 61 -4.07 -5.43 28.94
C CYS A 61 -4.41 -4.23 28.04
N VAL A 62 -4.42 -3.01 28.62
CA VAL A 62 -4.60 -1.76 27.86
C VAL A 62 -3.25 -1.05 27.65
N PRO A 63 -3.01 -0.46 26.46
CA PRO A 63 -1.81 0.35 26.22
C PRO A 63 -1.91 1.67 26.97
N SER A 64 -0.80 2.16 27.52
CA SER A 64 -0.77 3.38 28.33
C SER A 64 -0.46 4.66 27.57
N SER A 65 -0.11 4.56 26.27
CA SER A 65 0.27 5.72 25.45
C SER A 65 -0.84 6.80 25.40
N HIS A 66 -2.11 6.36 25.47
CA HIS A 66 -3.32 7.18 25.43
C HIS A 66 -4.29 6.73 26.54
N ASN A 67 -5.39 7.48 26.75
CA ASN A 67 -6.37 7.15 27.77
C ASN A 67 -7.15 5.87 27.41
N ALA A 68 -7.31 4.96 28.38
CA ALA A 68 -8.05 3.71 28.19
C ALA A 68 -9.51 3.91 28.61
N VAL A 69 -10.37 4.19 27.62
CA VAL A 69 -11.82 4.27 27.79
C VAL A 69 -12.41 2.87 27.92
N LEU A 70 -13.16 2.62 28.99
CA LEU A 70 -13.89 1.38 29.26
C LEU A 70 -15.39 1.65 29.28
N THR A 71 -16.15 0.90 28.50
CA THR A 71 -17.62 0.87 28.54
C THR A 71 -18.07 -0.18 29.55
N LEU A 72 -18.81 0.23 30.57
CA LEU A 72 -19.41 -0.62 31.60
C LEU A 72 -20.91 -0.79 31.29
N THR A 73 -21.35 -2.03 31.09
CA THR A 73 -22.77 -2.34 30.87
C THR A 73 -23.49 -2.40 32.21
N VAL A 74 -24.55 -1.61 32.37
CA VAL A 74 -25.38 -1.59 33.59
C VAL A 74 -26.77 -2.09 33.26
N HIS A 75 -27.24 -3.10 34.00
CA HIS A 75 -28.67 -3.38 34.07
C HIS A 75 -29.31 -2.39 35.06
N ASN A 76 -30.00 -1.37 34.54
CA ASN A 76 -30.62 -0.30 35.34
C ASN A 76 -32.16 -0.34 35.21
N PRO A 77 -32.85 -1.28 35.88
CA PRO A 77 -34.26 -1.64 35.60
C PRO A 77 -35.27 -0.53 35.91
N ARG A 78 -34.87 0.51 36.65
CA ARG A 78 -35.71 1.66 37.05
C ARG A 78 -35.06 3.01 36.69
N ASN A 79 -34.14 3.02 35.72
CA ASN A 79 -33.56 4.22 35.11
C ASN A 79 -32.89 5.20 36.08
N PHE A 80 -32.25 4.69 37.13
CA PHE A 80 -31.63 5.54 38.15
C PHE A 80 -30.49 6.38 37.55
N SER A 81 -30.46 7.66 37.89
CA SER A 81 -29.30 8.54 37.73
C SER A 81 -28.30 8.27 38.85
N PHE A 82 -27.01 8.18 38.53
CA PHE A 82 -25.96 7.78 39.48
C PHE A 82 -25.07 8.95 39.92
N VAL A 83 -24.64 8.92 41.17
CA VAL A 83 -23.61 9.83 41.70
C VAL A 83 -22.25 9.43 41.12
N MET A 84 -21.57 10.38 40.47
CA MET A 84 -20.23 10.17 39.91
C MET A 84 -19.14 10.52 40.95
N PRO A 85 -18.00 9.80 40.97
CA PRO A 85 -16.89 10.12 41.85
C PRO A 85 -16.30 11.50 41.48
N GLY A 86 -15.80 12.23 42.47
CA GLY A 86 -15.31 13.61 42.31
C GLY A 86 -16.40 14.70 42.31
N SER A 87 -17.69 14.34 42.30
CA SER A 87 -18.76 15.32 42.51
C SER A 87 -18.92 15.70 43.99
N SER A 88 -19.40 16.91 44.28
CA SER A 88 -19.48 17.42 45.66
C SER A 88 -20.41 16.55 46.53
N GLY A 89 -19.88 16.01 47.63
CA GLY A 89 -20.61 15.09 48.51
C GLY A 89 -20.64 13.62 48.05
N ALA A 90 -19.93 13.26 46.97
CA ALA A 90 -19.86 11.88 46.49
C ALA A 90 -19.18 10.94 47.50
N PRO A 91 -19.74 9.74 47.77
CA PRO A 91 -19.08 8.72 48.56
C PRO A 91 -17.73 8.28 47.97
N SER A 92 -16.72 8.10 48.82
CA SER A 92 -15.37 7.69 48.40
C SER A 92 -15.26 6.20 48.01
N ASP A 93 -16.28 5.38 48.26
CA ASP A 93 -16.31 3.95 47.89
C ASP A 93 -17.03 3.66 46.56
N ILE A 94 -17.34 4.67 45.73
CA ILE A 94 -17.91 4.48 44.38
C ILE A 94 -16.95 3.70 43.47
N VAL A 95 -15.65 4.03 43.50
CA VAL A 95 -14.58 3.32 42.77
C VAL A 95 -13.43 3.11 43.74
N THR A 96 -12.98 1.86 43.89
CA THR A 96 -11.91 1.47 44.81
C THR A 96 -10.94 0.50 44.13
N PHE A 97 -9.68 0.53 44.55
CA PHE A 97 -8.57 -0.20 43.92
C PHE A 97 -7.90 -1.16 44.90
N ALA A 98 -7.01 -2.02 44.41
CA ALA A 98 -6.13 -2.84 45.26
C ALA A 98 -5.15 -1.95 46.04
N SER A 99 -4.71 -2.39 47.22
CA SER A 99 -3.88 -1.59 48.15
C SER A 99 -2.44 -1.31 47.68
N ASN A 100 -2.07 -1.81 46.51
CA ASN A 100 -0.80 -1.58 45.81
C ASN A 100 -0.97 -0.73 44.53
N VAL A 101 -2.15 -0.13 44.34
CA VAL A 101 -2.48 0.76 43.22
C VAL A 101 -2.79 2.14 43.82
N HIS A 102 -1.98 3.12 43.44
CA HIS A 102 -1.90 4.44 44.05
C HIS A 102 -2.01 5.59 43.03
N ASP A 103 -2.25 6.78 43.57
CA ASP A 103 -2.18 8.08 42.91
C ASP A 103 -0.75 8.44 42.42
N ALA A 104 -0.56 9.67 41.95
CA ALA A 104 0.75 10.18 41.53
C ALA A 104 1.76 10.38 42.69
N SER A 105 1.33 10.33 43.95
CA SER A 105 2.22 10.36 45.12
C SER A 105 2.81 8.99 45.46
N GLY A 106 2.20 7.91 44.97
CA GLY A 106 2.57 6.53 45.32
C GLY A 106 2.13 6.10 46.72
N ILE A 107 1.22 6.86 47.36
CA ILE A 107 0.76 6.62 48.73
C ILE A 107 -0.77 6.47 48.79
N ASN A 108 -1.52 7.46 48.30
CA ASN A 108 -2.98 7.46 48.38
C ASN A 108 -3.61 6.58 47.29
N PRO A 109 -4.88 6.16 47.41
CA PRO A 109 -5.62 5.56 46.28
C PRO A 109 -5.75 6.54 45.09
N PRO A 110 -5.94 6.05 43.85
CA PRO A 110 -6.03 6.88 42.66
C PRO A 110 -7.13 7.95 42.71
N GLU A 111 -6.89 9.11 42.10
CA GLU A 111 -7.78 10.28 42.22
C GLU A 111 -8.75 10.43 41.03
N ALA A 112 -10.04 10.63 41.35
CA ALA A 112 -11.08 10.90 40.36
C ALA A 112 -10.90 12.29 39.73
N GLY A 113 -10.77 12.34 38.40
CA GLY A 113 -10.47 13.53 37.61
C GLY A 113 -9.01 13.67 37.20
N ALA A 114 -8.07 12.99 37.87
CA ALA A 114 -6.63 13.03 37.57
C ALA A 114 -6.07 11.69 37.08
N ASP A 115 -6.51 10.57 37.67
CA ASP A 115 -6.12 9.21 37.27
C ASP A 115 -7.20 8.46 36.50
N TYR A 116 -8.47 8.75 36.81
CA TYR A 116 -9.62 8.17 36.11
C TYR A 116 -10.83 9.10 36.16
N THR A 117 -11.75 8.95 35.20
CA THR A 117 -13.09 9.56 35.25
C THR A 117 -14.15 8.48 35.07
N LEU A 118 -15.28 8.59 35.79
CA LEU A 118 -16.45 7.73 35.61
C LEU A 118 -17.65 8.63 35.29
N VAL A 119 -18.36 8.32 34.20
CA VAL A 119 -19.48 9.12 33.68
C VAL A 119 -20.64 8.21 33.27
N GLN A 120 -21.88 8.55 33.63
CA GLN A 120 -23.07 7.89 33.10
C GLN A 120 -23.35 8.36 31.67
N SER A 121 -22.75 7.69 30.68
CA SER A 121 -22.90 8.01 29.26
C SER A 121 -24.23 7.54 28.66
N GLY A 122 -24.98 6.71 29.38
CA GLY A 122 -26.34 6.33 29.01
C GLY A 122 -27.12 5.67 30.15
N GLN A 123 -28.43 5.49 29.95
CA GLN A 123 -29.36 4.86 30.89
C GLN A 123 -28.83 3.53 31.47
N ASN A 124 -28.25 2.68 30.62
CA ASN A 124 -27.70 1.37 30.92
C ASN A 124 -26.17 1.30 30.71
N THR A 125 -25.48 2.45 30.75
CA THR A 125 -24.05 2.54 30.36
C THR A 125 -23.29 3.53 31.23
N LEU A 126 -22.18 3.09 31.82
CA LEU A 126 -21.15 3.99 32.34
C LEU A 126 -19.91 3.93 31.45
N THR A 127 -19.15 5.02 31.44
CA THR A 127 -17.83 5.11 30.81
C THR A 127 -16.81 5.39 31.90
N LEU A 128 -15.89 4.45 32.11
CA LEU A 128 -14.73 4.60 32.98
C LEU A 128 -13.51 4.84 32.10
N THR A 129 -12.99 6.06 32.09
CA THR A 129 -11.73 6.38 31.39
C THR A 129 -10.60 6.35 32.38
N TYR A 130 -9.57 5.54 32.13
CA TYR A 130 -8.28 5.67 32.80
C TYR A 130 -7.39 6.65 32.03
N GLU A 131 -6.82 7.62 32.74
CA GLU A 131 -5.93 8.62 32.16
C GLU A 131 -4.56 7.99 31.83
N SER A 132 -3.95 8.40 30.72
CA SER A 132 -2.66 7.85 30.27
C SER A 132 -1.54 8.01 31.32
N VAL A 133 -1.62 9.03 32.17
CA VAL A 133 -0.70 9.29 33.29
C VAL A 133 -0.87 8.34 34.48
N PHE A 134 -2.05 7.72 34.62
CA PHE A 134 -2.28 6.61 35.55
C PHE A 134 -1.74 5.30 34.98
N LEU A 135 -2.12 4.98 33.74
CA LEU A 135 -1.75 3.74 33.07
C LEU A 135 -0.22 3.55 33.00
N LYS A 136 0.53 4.62 32.67
CA LYS A 136 2.01 4.60 32.59
C LYS A 136 2.70 4.26 33.92
N ARG A 137 2.02 4.37 35.08
CA ARG A 137 2.59 3.97 36.39
C ARG A 137 2.54 2.45 36.63
N TYR A 138 1.77 1.72 35.83
CA TYR A 138 1.51 0.28 36.00
C TYR A 138 1.83 -0.56 34.77
N GLU A 139 2.70 -0.02 33.89
CA GLU A 139 3.20 -0.65 32.65
C GLU A 139 3.81 -2.05 32.91
N TRP A 140 4.03 -2.82 31.84
CA TRP A 140 4.57 -4.20 31.90
C TRP A 140 3.66 -5.15 32.69
N SER A 141 2.39 -4.77 32.85
CA SER A 141 1.44 -5.41 33.75
C SER A 141 2.01 -5.58 35.17
N SER A 142 2.64 -4.51 35.71
CA SER A 142 3.28 -4.52 37.03
C SER A 142 2.28 -4.53 38.21
N ALA A 143 1.03 -4.12 37.98
CA ALA A 143 -0.09 -4.33 38.89
C ALA A 143 -1.40 -4.60 38.14
N ASN A 144 -2.34 -5.26 38.83
CA ASN A 144 -3.74 -5.31 38.41
C ASN A 144 -4.42 -3.99 38.82
N ILE A 145 -4.63 -3.10 37.84
CA ILE A 145 -5.30 -1.80 37.98
C ILE A 145 -6.83 -1.89 37.92
N GLY A 146 -7.39 -3.10 37.82
CA GLY A 146 -8.83 -3.35 37.81
C GLY A 146 -9.54 -2.83 39.07
N ALA A 147 -10.67 -2.16 38.88
CA ALA A 147 -11.40 -1.50 39.95
C ALA A 147 -12.55 -2.34 40.53
N SER A 148 -12.90 -2.04 41.77
CA SER A 148 -14.14 -2.42 42.44
C SER A 148 -15.10 -1.22 42.44
N ILE A 149 -16.21 -1.31 41.70
CA ILE A 149 -17.18 -0.24 41.50
C ILE A 149 -18.48 -0.55 42.26
N ARG A 150 -18.99 0.43 43.01
CA ARG A 150 -20.29 0.42 43.70
C ARG A 150 -21.13 1.58 43.20
N LEU A 151 -22.42 1.33 42.96
CA LEU A 151 -23.36 2.35 42.51
C LEU A 151 -24.09 3.04 43.68
N TYR A 152 -24.35 4.33 43.49
CA TYR A 152 -25.20 5.17 44.34
C TYR A 152 -26.10 6.00 43.44
N SER A 153 -27.39 6.11 43.78
CA SER A 153 -28.34 6.95 43.03
C SER A 153 -28.32 8.40 43.52
N THR A 154 -28.70 9.35 42.65
CA THR A 154 -28.85 10.77 43.02
C THR A 154 -30.01 11.04 43.98
N ASP A 155 -30.89 10.06 44.21
CA ASP A 155 -31.91 10.09 45.29
C ASP A 155 -31.37 9.57 46.65
N GLY A 156 -30.07 9.29 46.75
CA GLY A 156 -29.37 9.03 48.01
C GLY A 156 -29.25 7.56 48.42
N ARG A 157 -29.72 6.60 47.61
CA ARG A 157 -29.57 5.17 47.94
C ARG A 157 -28.16 4.66 47.62
N LYS A 158 -27.70 3.75 48.50
CA LYS A 158 -26.50 2.92 48.32
C LYS A 158 -26.92 1.54 47.83
N PHE A 159 -26.38 1.09 46.71
CA PHE A 159 -26.64 -0.27 46.22
C PHE A 159 -25.56 -1.23 46.74
N ASN A 160 -25.96 -2.47 47.07
CA ASN A 160 -25.08 -3.37 47.82
C ASN A 160 -24.03 -4.03 46.92
N GLN A 161 -24.41 -4.31 45.67
CA GLN A 161 -23.56 -4.94 44.66
C GLN A 161 -22.26 -4.15 44.44
N ILE A 162 -21.15 -4.87 44.39
CA ILE A 162 -19.84 -4.34 43.98
C ILE A 162 -19.42 -5.14 42.75
N TYR A 163 -19.30 -4.48 41.60
CA TYR A 163 -18.72 -5.09 40.41
C TYR A 163 -17.20 -5.01 40.49
N LYS A 164 -16.51 -6.10 40.18
CA LYS A 164 -15.05 -6.19 40.20
C LYS A 164 -14.56 -6.77 38.89
N PHE A 165 -13.51 -6.18 38.33
CA PHE A 165 -12.84 -6.67 37.14
C PHE A 165 -11.32 -6.65 37.32
N ASN A 166 -10.61 -7.43 36.51
CA ASN A 166 -9.16 -7.37 36.40
C ASN A 166 -8.78 -6.60 35.13
N LEU A 167 -7.75 -5.76 35.23
CA LEU A 167 -7.18 -5.02 34.11
C LEU A 167 -5.71 -4.79 34.40
N GLU A 168 -4.85 -4.88 33.39
CA GLU A 168 -3.44 -4.51 33.49
C GLU A 168 -3.13 -3.38 32.50
N ALA A 169 -2.13 -2.55 32.80
CA ALA A 169 -1.55 -1.66 31.80
C ALA A 169 -0.33 -2.35 31.19
N ASN A 170 -0.39 -2.64 29.88
CA ASN A 170 0.79 -3.00 29.12
C ASN A 170 0.59 -2.68 27.63
N THR A 171 1.56 -1.98 27.05
CA THR A 171 1.56 -1.57 25.64
C THR A 171 2.26 -2.65 24.81
N PRO A 172 1.56 -3.36 23.89
CA PRO A 172 2.15 -4.44 23.12
C PRO A 172 3.44 -4.02 22.39
N PRO A 173 4.43 -4.93 22.22
CA PRO A 173 5.66 -4.64 21.50
C PRO A 173 5.38 -4.02 20.12
N PRO A 174 6.05 -2.91 19.76
CA PRO A 174 5.73 -2.17 18.55
C PRO A 174 6.24 -2.94 17.32
N LYS A 175 5.56 -2.77 16.19
CA LYS A 175 5.86 -3.51 14.96
C LYS A 175 7.28 -3.19 14.47
N PRO A 176 8.18 -4.18 14.31
CA PRO A 176 9.49 -3.94 13.73
C PRO A 176 9.36 -3.51 12.26
N THR A 177 10.35 -2.76 11.79
CA THR A 177 10.56 -2.41 10.39
C THR A 177 11.81 -3.11 9.87
N ALA A 178 11.89 -3.43 8.58
CA ALA A 178 13.07 -4.04 7.98
C ALA A 178 13.68 -3.17 6.88
N VAL A 179 14.98 -2.91 6.99
CA VAL A 179 15.84 -2.50 5.86
C VAL A 179 16.69 -3.70 5.46
N LEU A 180 16.85 -3.93 4.15
CA LEU A 180 17.67 -5.03 3.65
C LEU A 180 19.11 -4.57 3.46
N ALA A 181 20.04 -5.32 4.05
CA ALA A 181 21.47 -5.09 4.00
C ALA A 181 22.19 -6.39 3.59
N LYS A 182 23.52 -6.40 3.73
CA LYS A 182 24.35 -7.60 3.56
C LYS A 182 25.43 -7.74 4.63
N THR A 183 25.99 -8.93 4.76
CA THR A 183 27.14 -9.20 5.64
C THR A 183 28.38 -8.41 5.22
N THR A 184 29.38 -8.36 6.10
CA THR A 184 30.71 -7.78 5.84
C THR A 184 31.73 -8.81 5.34
N THR A 185 31.40 -10.10 5.45
CA THR A 185 32.23 -11.24 5.06
C THR A 185 31.84 -11.76 3.67
N SER A 186 32.78 -12.46 3.01
CA SER A 186 32.52 -13.19 1.77
C SER A 186 32.31 -14.69 2.05
N PRO A 187 31.33 -15.38 1.45
CA PRO A 187 30.29 -14.84 0.56
C PRO A 187 29.36 -13.87 1.29
N GLU A 188 28.85 -12.89 0.55
CA GLU A 188 27.91 -11.90 1.08
C GLU A 188 26.53 -12.54 1.21
N ASN A 189 25.94 -12.54 2.41
CA ASN A 189 24.55 -12.97 2.65
C ASN A 189 23.62 -11.76 2.81
N TYR A 190 22.34 -11.93 2.50
CA TYR A 190 21.30 -10.95 2.81
C TYR A 190 21.07 -10.86 4.33
N VAL A 191 20.98 -9.64 4.85
CA VAL A 191 20.73 -9.37 6.27
C VAL A 191 19.48 -8.53 6.43
N LEU A 192 18.56 -8.96 7.30
CA LEU A 192 17.42 -8.16 7.71
C LEU A 192 17.83 -7.25 8.87
N CYS A 193 17.91 -5.94 8.62
CA CYS A 193 18.12 -4.93 9.65
C CYS A 193 16.77 -4.53 10.24
N LEU A 194 16.45 -5.12 11.38
CA LEU A 194 15.18 -5.00 12.08
C LEU A 194 15.26 -3.82 13.06
N GLN A 195 14.69 -2.68 12.69
CA GLN A 195 14.60 -1.50 13.57
C GLN A 195 13.23 -1.45 14.24
N VAL A 196 13.23 -1.30 15.56
CA VAL A 196 12.03 -1.29 16.40
C VAL A 196 11.73 0.15 16.83
N PRO A 197 10.58 0.75 16.44
CA PRO A 197 10.23 2.11 16.81
C PRO A 197 9.81 2.21 18.29
N ASP A 198 9.64 3.44 18.79
CA ASP A 198 9.01 3.79 20.07
C ASP A 198 9.66 3.27 21.37
N MET A 199 10.62 2.34 21.29
CA MET A 199 11.44 1.82 22.41
C MET A 199 12.12 2.90 23.26
N GLY A 200 12.38 4.08 22.69
CA GLY A 200 12.98 5.21 23.39
C GLY A 200 12.10 5.86 24.44
N ILE A 201 10.77 5.63 24.44
CA ILE A 201 9.81 6.26 25.36
C ILE A 201 10.09 5.81 26.80
N SER A 202 10.19 6.78 27.71
CA SER A 202 10.32 6.54 29.16
C SER A 202 8.95 6.56 29.84
N VAL A 203 8.76 5.70 30.83
CA VAL A 203 7.63 5.69 31.75
C VAL A 203 8.15 5.61 33.20
N PRO A 204 7.33 5.91 34.23
CA PRO A 204 7.73 5.71 35.62
C PRO A 204 8.32 4.32 35.87
N GLY A 205 9.59 4.28 36.27
CA GLY A 205 10.34 3.04 36.53
C GLY A 205 11.25 2.52 35.41
N GLY A 206 11.10 2.95 34.14
CA GLY A 206 11.85 2.34 33.03
C GLY A 206 11.49 2.81 31.61
N LYS A 207 11.72 1.95 30.62
CA LYS A 207 11.33 2.15 29.20
C LYS A 207 10.02 1.44 28.86
N LEU A 208 9.20 2.06 28.01
CA LEU A 208 7.84 1.59 27.69
C LEU A 208 7.77 0.09 27.34
N HIS A 209 8.78 -0.44 26.64
CA HIS A 209 8.88 -1.85 26.23
C HIS A 209 10.10 -2.57 26.83
N GLU A 210 10.49 -2.24 28.05
CA GLU A 210 11.59 -2.89 28.78
C GLU A 210 11.31 -4.37 29.09
N ASP A 211 10.05 -4.79 29.01
CA ASP A 211 9.58 -6.16 29.20
C ASP A 211 9.61 -7.05 27.95
N ILE A 212 10.17 -6.60 26.81
CA ILE A 212 10.46 -7.49 25.68
C ILE A 212 11.32 -8.69 26.13
N ALA A 213 10.96 -9.88 25.65
CA ALA A 213 11.53 -11.17 26.02
C ALA A 213 11.97 -12.04 24.83
N GLU A 214 11.35 -11.88 23.67
CA GLU A 214 11.47 -12.82 22.55
C GLU A 214 11.26 -12.12 21.20
N ILE A 215 11.98 -12.59 20.18
CA ILE A 215 11.75 -12.30 18.76
C ILE A 215 11.51 -13.61 18.00
N GLU A 216 10.40 -13.68 17.27
CA GLU A 216 10.03 -14.81 16.43
C GLU A 216 10.36 -14.49 14.97
N ILE A 217 11.14 -15.32 14.28
CA ILE A 217 11.46 -15.18 12.85
C ILE A 217 11.16 -16.51 12.14
N ASN A 218 10.28 -16.47 11.12
CA ASN A 218 9.75 -17.66 10.44
C ASN A 218 9.24 -18.77 11.40
N GLY A 219 8.62 -18.38 12.52
CA GLY A 219 8.15 -19.32 13.56
C GLY A 219 9.25 -19.85 14.49
N THR A 220 10.50 -19.41 14.34
CA THR A 220 11.61 -19.75 15.25
C THR A 220 11.77 -18.64 16.29
N SER A 221 11.63 -18.98 17.57
CA SER A 221 11.73 -18.05 18.69
C SER A 221 13.17 -17.91 19.21
N TYR A 222 13.63 -16.68 19.38
CA TYR A 222 14.93 -16.34 19.97
C TYR A 222 14.75 -15.42 21.17
N THR A 223 15.48 -15.65 22.27
CA THR A 223 15.44 -14.76 23.44
C THR A 223 16.03 -13.38 23.12
N LEU A 224 15.30 -12.33 23.47
CA LEU A 224 15.65 -10.93 23.25
C LEU A 224 15.30 -10.12 24.49
N THR A 225 16.28 -9.52 25.16
CA THR A 225 16.06 -8.73 26.39
C THR A 225 16.53 -7.30 26.23
N VAL A 226 15.82 -6.35 26.85
CA VAL A 226 16.26 -4.95 26.94
C VAL A 226 17.22 -4.76 28.12
N SER A 227 18.31 -4.01 27.92
CA SER A 227 19.21 -3.61 28.99
C SER A 227 20.02 -2.36 28.60
N GLY A 228 20.37 -1.51 29.57
CA GLY A 228 21.18 -0.30 29.33
C GLY A 228 20.57 0.76 28.42
N GLY A 229 19.31 0.61 28.00
CA GLY A 229 18.66 1.47 27.00
C GLY A 229 18.83 0.99 25.56
N ASP A 230 19.13 -0.30 25.33
CA ASP A 230 19.17 -0.95 24.01
C ASP A 230 18.75 -2.44 24.11
N PHE A 231 18.72 -3.14 22.98
CA PHE A 231 18.61 -4.60 22.95
C PHE A 231 19.93 -5.29 23.29
N VAL A 232 19.86 -6.31 24.14
CA VAL A 232 20.92 -7.33 24.24
C VAL A 232 20.78 -8.26 23.03
N LYS A 233 21.79 -8.27 22.15
CA LYS A 233 21.81 -9.12 20.95
C LYS A 233 21.59 -10.60 21.33
N PRO A 234 20.65 -11.32 20.69
CA PRO A 234 20.47 -12.76 20.94
C PRO A 234 21.76 -13.57 20.73
N ALA A 235 21.93 -14.67 21.47
CA ALA A 235 23.16 -15.46 21.42
C ALA A 235 23.35 -16.29 20.13
N ASP A 236 22.30 -16.44 19.33
CA ASP A 236 22.31 -17.22 18.09
C ASP A 236 23.20 -16.59 17.01
N ALA A 237 23.84 -17.44 16.19
CA ALA A 237 24.78 -17.05 15.15
C ALA A 237 24.14 -16.23 14.01
N HIS A 238 22.83 -16.40 13.74
CA HIS A 238 22.11 -15.57 12.78
C HIS A 238 22.03 -14.10 13.19
N PHE A 239 22.13 -13.78 14.48
CA PHE A 239 22.17 -12.38 14.91
C PHE A 239 23.62 -11.86 14.87
N ILE A 240 23.87 -10.83 14.06
CA ILE A 240 25.21 -10.27 13.83
C ILE A 240 25.31 -8.81 14.30
N THR A 241 26.52 -8.23 14.25
CA THR A 241 26.80 -6.87 14.72
C THR A 241 27.35 -5.93 13.64
N ALA A 242 27.69 -6.45 12.45
CA ALA A 242 28.33 -5.69 11.39
C ALA A 242 27.70 -5.99 10.02
N VAL A 243 27.15 -4.96 9.38
CA VAL A 243 26.48 -5.03 8.08
C VAL A 243 27.05 -3.97 7.12
N THR A 244 26.92 -4.19 5.81
CA THR A 244 27.10 -3.12 4.81
C THR A 244 25.81 -2.90 4.01
N GLN A 245 25.67 -1.70 3.46
CA GLN A 245 24.53 -1.34 2.63
C GLN A 245 24.44 -2.23 1.40
N LEU A 246 23.25 -2.78 1.13
CA LEU A 246 22.96 -3.44 -0.13
C LEU A 246 22.68 -2.38 -1.20
N ALA A 247 23.34 -2.48 -2.36
CA ALA A 247 23.19 -1.49 -3.42
C ALA A 247 21.73 -1.37 -3.89
N GLY A 248 21.23 -0.14 -4.02
CA GLY A 248 19.83 0.15 -4.38
C GLY A 248 18.83 0.11 -3.22
N TYR A 249 19.25 -0.27 -2.01
CA TYR A 249 18.44 -0.25 -0.79
C TYR A 249 18.82 0.93 0.12
N PRO A 250 17.93 1.38 1.04
CA PRO A 250 18.26 2.38 2.04
C PRO A 250 19.49 2.00 2.87
N SER A 251 20.20 3.00 3.41
CA SER A 251 21.31 2.75 4.33
C SER A 251 20.81 1.94 5.54
N PRO A 252 21.55 0.92 6.01
CA PRO A 252 21.16 0.15 7.18
C PRO A 252 20.95 1.06 8.40
N PRO A 253 19.86 0.92 9.17
CA PRO A 253 19.68 1.64 10.41
C PRO A 253 20.80 1.25 11.40
N SER A 254 21.23 2.22 12.19
CA SER A 254 22.33 2.07 13.15
C SER A 254 22.08 2.92 14.40
N GLY A 255 22.68 2.53 15.52
CA GLY A 255 22.31 3.01 16.85
C GLY A 255 21.33 2.05 17.55
N ALA A 256 20.75 2.51 18.65
CA ALA A 256 19.90 1.68 19.51
C ALA A 256 18.62 1.19 18.83
N TRP A 257 18.11 0.07 19.34
CA TRP A 257 16.87 -0.58 18.93
C TRP A 257 16.90 -1.19 17.53
N VAL A 258 18.08 -1.64 17.10
CA VAL A 258 18.31 -2.33 15.82
C VAL A 258 18.91 -3.72 16.05
N LEU A 259 18.34 -4.72 15.38
CA LEU A 259 18.89 -6.08 15.29
C LEU A 259 19.27 -6.40 13.85
N TYR A 260 20.38 -7.11 13.64
CA TYR A 260 20.81 -7.57 12.32
C TYR A 260 20.71 -9.08 12.25
N TYR A 261 19.79 -9.60 11.43
CA TYR A 261 19.58 -11.04 11.24
C TYR A 261 20.10 -11.49 9.87
N ASP A 262 21.21 -12.22 9.84
CA ASP A 262 21.70 -12.91 8.65
C ASP A 262 20.72 -14.01 8.25
N THR A 263 20.21 -13.93 7.03
CA THR A 263 19.28 -14.92 6.48
C THR A 263 19.95 -16.25 6.12
N GLY A 264 21.28 -16.30 6.02
CA GLY A 264 22.05 -17.42 5.46
C GLY A 264 21.93 -17.55 3.94
N LEU A 265 21.21 -16.63 3.27
CA LEU A 265 20.99 -16.66 1.83
C LEU A 265 21.96 -15.69 1.13
N ALA A 266 22.79 -16.21 0.22
CA ALA A 266 23.75 -15.41 -0.53
C ALA A 266 23.08 -14.29 -1.37
N VAL A 267 23.71 -13.12 -1.40
CA VAL A 267 23.30 -11.97 -2.21
C VAL A 267 23.36 -12.35 -3.69
N GLY A 268 22.26 -12.10 -4.40
CA GLY A 268 22.09 -12.48 -5.81
C GLY A 268 21.22 -13.74 -5.99
N ASN A 269 20.92 -14.48 -4.93
CA ASN A 269 19.92 -15.56 -4.97
C ASN A 269 18.48 -15.01 -5.10
N ALA A 270 17.60 -15.87 -5.61
CA ALA A 270 16.16 -15.60 -5.74
C ALA A 270 15.49 -15.14 -4.43
N TYR A 271 14.41 -14.36 -4.56
CA TYR A 271 13.63 -13.82 -3.45
C TYR A 271 13.09 -14.89 -2.50
N GLN A 272 13.39 -14.72 -1.20
CA GLN A 272 12.88 -15.53 -0.10
C GLN A 272 12.05 -14.65 0.86
N PRO A 273 10.78 -14.98 1.14
CA PRO A 273 9.97 -14.29 2.14
C PRO A 273 10.36 -14.65 3.58
N TYR A 274 10.12 -13.70 4.49
CA TYR A 274 10.32 -13.84 5.94
C TYR A 274 9.16 -13.22 6.73
N THR A 275 8.82 -13.80 7.89
CA THR A 275 7.89 -13.24 8.88
C THR A 275 8.62 -12.95 10.19
N VAL A 276 8.33 -11.83 10.84
CA VAL A 276 8.95 -11.42 12.12
C VAL A 276 7.90 -10.92 13.11
N LYS A 277 8.04 -11.24 14.40
CA LYS A 277 7.26 -10.69 15.52
C LYS A 277 8.16 -10.41 16.72
N LEU A 278 7.79 -9.43 17.55
CA LEU A 278 8.34 -9.26 18.90
C LEU A 278 7.32 -9.72 19.94
N LYS A 279 7.78 -10.10 21.14
CA LYS A 279 6.95 -10.61 22.23
C LYS A 279 7.51 -10.25 23.60
N ASP A 280 6.63 -9.92 24.54
CA ASP A 280 6.98 -9.52 25.90
C ASP A 280 6.92 -10.66 26.93
N ARG A 281 7.35 -10.38 28.17
CA ARG A 281 7.33 -11.30 29.32
C ARG A 281 5.92 -11.73 29.74
N LYS A 282 4.87 -11.00 29.35
CA LYS A 282 3.45 -11.31 29.62
C LYS A 282 2.80 -12.07 28.45
N GLY A 283 3.51 -12.24 27.34
CA GLY A 283 3.09 -12.95 26.14
C GLY A 283 2.33 -12.11 25.11
N LEU A 284 2.26 -10.78 25.25
CA LEU A 284 1.71 -9.93 24.19
C LEU A 284 2.69 -9.90 23.01
N VAL A 285 2.15 -9.85 21.80
CA VAL A 285 2.92 -9.90 20.56
C VAL A 285 2.72 -8.65 19.71
N SER A 286 3.76 -8.26 18.98
CA SER A 286 3.65 -7.24 17.94
C SER A 286 2.75 -7.70 16.80
N GLU A 287 2.30 -6.75 15.96
CA GLU A 287 1.89 -7.12 14.60
C GLU A 287 3.03 -7.89 13.90
N THR A 288 2.67 -8.83 13.03
CA THR A 288 3.66 -9.53 12.20
C THR A 288 4.16 -8.61 11.10
N LEU A 289 5.48 -8.45 11.03
CA LEU A 289 6.19 -7.90 9.89
C LEU A 289 6.39 -9.00 8.85
N GLU A 290 5.75 -8.86 7.69
CA GLU A 290 6.07 -9.65 6.50
C GLU A 290 7.14 -8.89 5.70
N THR A 291 8.24 -9.56 5.37
CA THR A 291 9.39 -8.98 4.64
C THR A 291 10.03 -10.05 3.74
N GLY A 292 11.21 -9.77 3.18
CA GLY A 292 11.97 -10.74 2.39
C GLY A 292 13.32 -10.23 1.96
N THR A 293 14.07 -11.09 1.26
CA THR A 293 15.32 -10.71 0.59
C THR A 293 15.06 -9.88 -0.67
N ALA A 294 16.10 -9.57 -1.45
CA ALA A 294 15.92 -8.82 -2.69
C ALA A 294 15.26 -9.68 -3.78
N ARG A 295 14.71 -9.02 -4.80
CA ARG A 295 14.50 -9.64 -6.12
C ARG A 295 15.66 -9.18 -7.01
N PRO A 296 16.71 -10.00 -7.21
CA PRO A 296 17.85 -9.58 -8.00
C PRO A 296 17.39 -9.22 -9.42
N GLN A 297 17.92 -8.14 -9.97
CA GLN A 297 17.77 -7.85 -11.39
C GLN A 297 18.58 -8.90 -12.17
N LEU A 298 17.94 -9.59 -13.12
CA LEU A 298 18.68 -10.45 -14.03
C LEU A 298 19.68 -9.62 -14.85
N PRO A 299 20.94 -10.05 -14.98
CA PRO A 299 21.92 -9.44 -15.89
C PRO A 299 21.41 -9.32 -17.33
N ALA A 300 22.05 -8.46 -18.12
CA ALA A 300 21.78 -8.40 -19.56
C ALA A 300 22.19 -9.71 -20.25
N GLU A 301 21.42 -10.13 -21.24
CA GLU A 301 21.70 -11.32 -22.03
C GLU A 301 23.00 -11.18 -22.82
N THR A 302 23.78 -12.25 -22.87
CA THR A 302 24.95 -12.34 -23.75
C THR A 302 24.46 -12.67 -25.15
N VAL A 303 24.57 -11.70 -26.07
CA VAL A 303 24.31 -11.90 -27.50
C VAL A 303 25.64 -12.09 -28.23
N THR A 304 25.75 -13.13 -29.05
CA THR A 304 26.97 -13.45 -29.80
C THR A 304 26.63 -13.80 -31.24
N VAL A 305 27.33 -13.20 -32.20
CA VAL A 305 27.29 -13.64 -33.60
C VAL A 305 28.05 -14.97 -33.69
N THR A 306 27.32 -16.04 -33.97
CA THR A 306 27.84 -17.43 -33.97
C THR A 306 28.08 -17.97 -35.38
N ARG A 307 27.66 -17.23 -36.41
CA ARG A 307 28.00 -17.46 -37.82
C ARG A 307 27.96 -16.12 -38.57
N GLY A 308 28.92 -15.87 -39.47
CA GLY A 308 29.16 -14.55 -40.05
C GLY A 308 30.05 -13.67 -39.16
N GLN A 309 30.50 -12.52 -39.69
CA GLN A 309 31.41 -11.59 -39.00
C GLN A 309 30.79 -10.20 -38.84
N GLN A 310 30.79 -9.62 -37.64
CA GLN A 310 30.28 -8.26 -37.46
C GLN A 310 31.23 -7.23 -38.09
N SER A 311 30.69 -6.31 -38.88
CA SER A 311 31.46 -5.24 -39.53
C SER A 311 31.97 -4.20 -38.52
N THR A 312 33.26 -3.86 -38.61
CA THR A 312 33.87 -2.77 -37.84
C THR A 312 33.21 -1.43 -38.18
N GLY A 313 32.70 -0.73 -37.17
CA GLY A 313 31.96 0.53 -37.37
C GLY A 313 30.47 0.36 -37.69
N SER A 314 29.90 -0.84 -37.51
CA SER A 314 28.44 -1.02 -37.57
C SER A 314 27.71 -0.24 -36.47
N GLY A 315 26.43 0.04 -36.69
CA GLY A 315 25.55 0.62 -35.69
C GLY A 315 25.38 -0.26 -34.44
N LEU A 316 24.79 0.33 -33.39
CA LEU A 316 24.46 -0.38 -32.15
C LEU A 316 23.15 -1.18 -32.26
N GLY A 317 22.50 -1.17 -33.42
CA GLY A 317 21.27 -1.90 -33.68
C GLY A 317 20.04 -1.26 -33.07
N GLY A 318 20.11 0.01 -32.64
CA GLY A 318 19.02 0.67 -31.93
C GLY A 318 17.83 1.04 -32.82
N THR A 319 18.06 1.23 -34.13
CA THR A 319 17.02 1.58 -35.11
C THR A 319 17.26 0.86 -36.44
N THR A 320 16.28 0.88 -37.34
CA THR A 320 16.43 0.40 -38.73
C THR A 320 17.44 1.22 -39.54
N GLY A 321 17.73 2.46 -39.15
CA GLY A 321 18.75 3.32 -39.77
C GLY A 321 20.16 3.15 -39.19
N ASP A 322 20.29 2.47 -38.04
CA ASP A 322 21.56 2.16 -37.37
C ASP A 322 21.64 0.67 -36.99
N PRO A 323 21.61 -0.27 -37.96
CA PRO A 323 21.65 -1.70 -37.68
C PRO A 323 23.07 -2.19 -37.31
N ILE A 324 23.13 -3.27 -36.53
CA ILE A 324 24.35 -4.09 -36.43
C ILE A 324 24.53 -4.79 -37.78
N ILE A 325 25.69 -4.64 -38.41
CA ILE A 325 25.97 -5.19 -39.74
C ILE A 325 26.74 -6.49 -39.59
N ILE A 326 26.20 -7.59 -40.10
CA ILE A 326 26.86 -8.90 -40.16
C ILE A 326 27.21 -9.20 -41.62
N ASN A 327 28.50 -9.38 -41.88
CA ASN A 327 29.04 -9.88 -43.12
C ASN A 327 28.80 -11.39 -43.15
N GLY A 328 27.92 -11.84 -44.05
CA GLY A 328 27.49 -13.23 -44.13
C GLY A 328 28.58 -14.15 -44.70
N GLU A 329 28.65 -15.37 -44.18
CA GLU A 329 29.48 -16.44 -44.73
C GLU A 329 29.04 -16.81 -46.16
N THR A 330 29.94 -17.37 -46.96
CA THR A 330 29.67 -17.80 -48.34
C THR A 330 28.81 -19.07 -48.45
N SER A 331 28.03 -19.41 -47.42
CA SER A 331 27.16 -20.59 -47.34
C SER A 331 26.02 -20.35 -46.36
N ALA A 332 24.82 -20.87 -46.65
CA ALA A 332 23.66 -20.76 -45.76
C ALA A 332 23.81 -21.61 -44.47
N PRO A 333 23.21 -21.22 -43.33
CA PRO A 333 22.60 -19.90 -43.06
C PRO A 333 23.70 -18.85 -42.86
N GLU A 334 23.72 -17.81 -43.69
CA GLU A 334 24.87 -16.93 -43.89
C GLU A 334 25.25 -16.15 -42.63
N ALA A 335 24.28 -15.87 -41.75
CA ALA A 335 24.52 -15.37 -40.40
C ALA A 335 23.66 -16.10 -39.35
N GLN A 336 24.17 -16.21 -38.12
CA GLN A 336 23.45 -16.71 -36.96
C GLN A 336 23.85 -15.94 -35.69
N ILE A 337 22.89 -15.77 -34.78
CA ILE A 337 23.12 -15.20 -33.45
C ILE A 337 22.67 -16.18 -32.36
N THR A 338 23.36 -16.16 -31.23
CA THR A 338 22.95 -16.88 -30.02
C THR A 338 22.74 -15.87 -28.89
N ILE A 339 21.65 -16.02 -28.14
CA ILE A 339 21.27 -15.20 -26.99
C ILE A 339 21.20 -16.12 -25.78
N ALA A 340 22.06 -15.87 -24.79
CA ALA A 340 22.22 -16.73 -23.62
C ALA A 340 22.14 -15.92 -22.32
N HIS A 341 21.59 -16.55 -21.27
CA HIS A 341 21.57 -15.99 -19.93
C HIS A 341 22.12 -17.00 -18.91
N SER A 342 23.03 -16.56 -18.03
CA SER A 342 23.86 -17.47 -17.21
C SER A 342 23.22 -17.97 -15.92
N THR A 343 22.14 -17.34 -15.44
CA THR A 343 21.45 -17.77 -14.22
C THR A 343 20.65 -19.06 -14.46
N PRO A 344 20.82 -20.12 -13.65
CA PRO A 344 20.00 -21.32 -13.77
C PRO A 344 18.51 -21.06 -13.52
N GLY A 345 17.63 -21.73 -14.28
CA GLY A 345 16.18 -21.60 -14.13
C GLY A 345 15.58 -20.33 -14.76
N THR A 346 16.30 -19.64 -15.64
CA THR A 346 15.78 -18.52 -16.44
C THR A 346 15.49 -18.91 -17.89
N THR A 347 14.41 -18.37 -18.46
CA THR A 347 14.01 -18.58 -19.87
C THR A 347 14.38 -17.34 -20.69
N VAL A 348 15.06 -17.49 -21.83
CA VAL A 348 15.22 -16.40 -22.81
C VAL A 348 14.10 -16.51 -23.84
N HIS A 349 13.29 -15.45 -23.91
CA HIS A 349 12.20 -15.30 -24.84
C HIS A 349 12.64 -14.40 -25.99
N CYS A 350 12.73 -14.95 -27.21
CA CYS A 350 13.24 -14.24 -28.39
C CYS A 350 12.28 -14.33 -29.58
N GLU A 351 12.11 -13.22 -30.29
CA GLU A 351 11.36 -13.09 -31.53
C GLU A 351 12.27 -12.55 -32.64
N VAL A 352 12.26 -13.17 -33.81
CA VAL A 352 13.02 -12.73 -34.99
C VAL A 352 12.08 -12.52 -36.17
N GLN A 353 12.18 -11.37 -36.83
CA GLN A 353 11.32 -10.99 -37.95
C GLN A 353 12.10 -10.23 -39.03
N GLU A 354 11.83 -10.52 -40.30
CA GLU A 354 12.38 -9.77 -41.44
C GLU A 354 11.65 -8.44 -41.66
N ILE A 355 12.40 -7.37 -41.97
CA ILE A 355 11.93 -6.01 -42.20
C ILE A 355 12.18 -5.64 -43.66
N VAL A 356 11.13 -5.23 -44.39
CA VAL A 356 11.20 -4.87 -45.80
C VAL A 356 10.73 -3.42 -45.97
N GLY A 357 11.68 -2.53 -46.28
CA GLY A 357 11.44 -1.09 -46.25
C GLY A 357 11.12 -0.58 -44.84
N ALA A 358 10.09 0.25 -44.71
CA ALA A 358 9.64 0.79 -43.43
C ALA A 358 8.61 -0.11 -42.70
N SER A 359 8.36 -1.33 -43.19
CA SER A 359 7.31 -2.23 -42.67
C SER A 359 7.86 -3.60 -42.26
N SER A 360 7.30 -4.16 -41.19
CA SER A 360 7.59 -5.51 -40.72
C SER A 360 6.64 -6.52 -41.37
N THR A 361 7.10 -7.18 -42.44
CA THR A 361 6.27 -8.02 -43.31
C THR A 361 6.63 -9.51 -43.27
N GLY A 362 7.79 -9.88 -42.72
CA GLY A 362 8.18 -11.28 -42.55
C GLY A 362 7.39 -12.00 -41.45
N ALA A 363 7.31 -13.33 -41.54
CA ALA A 363 6.80 -14.17 -40.45
C ALA A 363 7.72 -14.08 -39.22
N VAL A 364 7.13 -14.10 -38.02
CA VAL A 364 7.88 -14.06 -36.76
C VAL A 364 8.29 -15.48 -36.36
N SER A 365 9.59 -15.70 -36.14
CA SER A 365 10.11 -16.91 -35.49
C SER A 365 10.26 -16.65 -33.99
N GLN A 366 9.59 -17.44 -33.16
CA GLN A 366 9.65 -17.34 -31.69
C GLN A 366 10.47 -18.48 -31.09
N TYR A 367 11.20 -18.20 -30.01
CA TYR A 367 12.07 -19.13 -29.30
C TYR A 367 12.01 -18.86 -27.80
N ASP A 368 11.61 -19.87 -27.01
CA ASP A 368 11.46 -19.79 -25.55
C ASP A 368 12.36 -20.84 -24.87
N THR A 369 13.66 -20.55 -24.82
CA THR A 369 14.72 -21.50 -24.39
C THR A 369 15.88 -20.75 -23.75
N ASN A 370 16.86 -21.43 -23.16
CA ASN A 370 18.10 -20.78 -22.74
C ASN A 370 19.28 -21.76 -22.93
N PRO A 371 20.22 -21.49 -23.87
CA PRO A 371 20.26 -20.35 -24.80
C PRO A 371 19.28 -20.50 -25.98
N VAL A 372 18.97 -19.38 -26.64
CA VAL A 372 18.33 -19.32 -27.96
C VAL A 372 19.42 -19.20 -29.03
N THR A 373 19.33 -19.98 -30.12
CA THR A 373 20.12 -19.75 -31.35
C THR A 373 19.18 -19.48 -32.52
N ALA A 374 19.30 -18.31 -33.14
CA ALA A 374 18.44 -17.86 -34.23
C ALA A 374 19.25 -17.58 -35.51
N SER A 375 18.67 -17.91 -36.67
CA SER A 375 19.34 -17.80 -37.98
C SER A 375 18.85 -16.58 -38.76
N LEU A 376 19.77 -15.89 -39.43
CA LEU A 376 19.55 -14.65 -40.19
C LEU A 376 20.06 -14.87 -41.63
N GLY A 377 19.36 -15.72 -42.40
CA GLY A 377 19.82 -16.19 -43.71
C GLY A 377 19.42 -15.26 -44.88
N LEU A 378 20.34 -15.00 -45.80
CA LEU A 378 20.12 -14.12 -46.96
C LEU A 378 19.18 -14.71 -48.01
N ALA A 379 19.03 -16.04 -48.05
CA ALA A 379 18.11 -16.75 -48.97
C ALA A 379 18.33 -16.42 -50.47
N GLY A 380 19.57 -16.08 -50.86
CA GLY A 380 19.97 -15.72 -52.22
C GLY A 380 20.15 -14.22 -52.47
N GLU A 381 19.52 -13.37 -51.66
CA GLU A 381 19.60 -11.92 -51.77
C GLU A 381 20.99 -11.36 -51.42
N ASN A 382 21.27 -10.13 -51.87
CA ASN A 382 22.55 -9.48 -51.58
C ASN A 382 22.58 -8.80 -50.18
N GLU A 383 21.43 -8.44 -49.64
CA GLU A 383 21.29 -7.93 -48.27
C GLU A 383 19.88 -8.18 -47.69
N LYS A 384 19.78 -8.31 -46.36
CA LYS A 384 18.50 -8.39 -45.62
C LYS A 384 18.57 -7.67 -44.27
N LEU A 385 17.44 -7.19 -43.77
CA LEU A 385 17.32 -6.53 -42.47
C LEU A 385 16.36 -7.31 -41.55
N TYR A 386 16.80 -7.57 -40.32
CA TYR A 386 16.05 -8.27 -39.29
C TYR A 386 15.82 -7.40 -38.06
N LYS A 387 14.66 -7.58 -37.43
CA LYS A 387 14.35 -7.13 -36.08
C LYS A 387 14.39 -8.34 -35.16
N VAL A 388 15.18 -8.24 -34.11
CA VAL A 388 15.32 -9.25 -33.05
C VAL A 388 14.87 -8.61 -31.74
N LYS A 389 13.85 -9.18 -31.10
CA LYS A 389 13.29 -8.71 -29.82
C LYS A 389 13.50 -9.80 -28.79
N TYR A 390 14.10 -9.50 -27.64
CA TYR A 390 14.37 -10.49 -26.60
C TYR A 390 14.27 -9.94 -25.18
N HIS A 391 13.99 -10.84 -24.24
CA HIS A 391 14.09 -10.63 -22.79
C HIS A 391 14.22 -11.98 -22.07
N THR A 392 14.49 -11.93 -20.77
CA THR A 392 14.69 -13.09 -19.92
C THR A 392 13.90 -12.95 -18.62
N ASP A 393 13.24 -14.01 -18.18
CA ASP A 393 12.58 -14.08 -16.88
C ASP A 393 13.06 -15.26 -16.02
N GLY A 394 12.62 -15.32 -14.77
CA GLY A 394 12.95 -16.40 -13.85
C GLY A 394 12.26 -16.25 -12.50
N THR A 395 11.85 -17.36 -11.88
CA THR A 395 11.11 -17.34 -10.61
C THR A 395 11.95 -16.75 -9.48
N GLY A 396 11.43 -15.70 -8.83
CA GLY A 396 12.08 -15.03 -7.70
C GLY A 396 13.04 -13.89 -8.08
N TYR A 397 13.25 -13.64 -9.37
CA TYR A 397 14.07 -12.53 -9.91
C TYR A 397 13.20 -11.39 -10.44
N THR A 398 13.83 -10.29 -10.86
CA THR A 398 13.21 -9.24 -11.69
C THR A 398 13.63 -9.47 -13.16
N PRO A 399 12.69 -9.63 -14.10
CA PRO A 399 13.00 -9.88 -15.52
C PRO A 399 13.87 -8.79 -16.16
N THR A 400 14.57 -9.11 -17.25
CA THR A 400 15.25 -8.11 -18.06
C THR A 400 14.25 -7.24 -18.83
N SER A 401 14.64 -6.01 -19.16
CA SER A 401 13.84 -5.14 -20.03
C SER A 401 13.91 -5.61 -21.48
N THR A 402 12.76 -5.74 -22.14
CA THR A 402 12.64 -6.09 -23.56
C THR A 402 13.57 -5.27 -24.45
N THR A 403 14.63 -5.91 -24.91
CA THR A 403 15.60 -5.31 -25.82
C THR A 403 15.18 -5.59 -27.25
N ILE A 404 15.26 -4.57 -28.11
CA ILE A 404 15.06 -4.68 -29.55
C ILE A 404 16.37 -4.29 -30.24
N LYS A 405 16.83 -5.15 -31.15
CA LYS A 405 18.00 -4.92 -32.00
C LYS A 405 17.65 -5.13 -33.46
N TYR A 406 18.23 -4.30 -34.33
CA TYR A 406 18.17 -4.45 -35.77
C TYR A 406 19.50 -4.97 -36.31
N TYR A 407 19.45 -6.03 -37.12
CA TYR A 407 20.61 -6.68 -37.72
C TYR A 407 20.49 -6.66 -39.24
N LYS A 408 21.46 -6.07 -39.94
CA LYS A 408 21.55 -6.10 -41.40
C LYS A 408 22.60 -7.14 -41.81
N VAL A 409 22.20 -8.14 -42.58
CA VAL A 409 23.12 -9.13 -43.15
C VAL A 409 23.50 -8.70 -44.56
N LEU A 410 24.81 -8.77 -44.89
CA LEU A 410 25.35 -8.41 -46.20
C LEU A 410 26.11 -9.59 -46.82
N LYS A 411 25.90 -9.82 -48.11
CA LYS A 411 26.73 -10.71 -48.94
C LYS A 411 28.13 -10.12 -49.14
N CYS A 412 29.15 -10.96 -49.30
CA CYS A 412 30.53 -10.55 -49.46
C CYS A 412 31.16 -11.06 -50.77
N HIS A 413 32.15 -10.31 -51.27
CA HIS A 413 32.92 -10.58 -52.48
C HIS A 413 34.42 -10.43 -52.19
N ARG A 414 35.30 -11.01 -53.02
CA ARG A 414 36.74 -11.07 -52.74
C ARG A 414 37.56 -10.19 -53.68
N VAL A 415 38.42 -9.36 -53.10
CA VAL A 415 39.32 -8.44 -53.82
C VAL A 415 40.77 -8.87 -53.63
N THR A 416 41.59 -8.82 -54.69
CA THR A 416 42.98 -9.30 -54.68
C THR A 416 43.96 -8.27 -55.27
N PHE A 417 45.08 -8.04 -54.61
CA PHE A 417 46.13 -7.09 -54.98
C PHE A 417 47.40 -7.81 -55.45
N ASN A 418 48.13 -7.22 -56.40
CA ASN A 418 49.36 -7.76 -56.99
C ASN A 418 50.48 -6.69 -57.05
N ALA A 419 51.67 -7.02 -56.53
CA ALA A 419 52.76 -6.06 -56.33
C ALA A 419 53.49 -5.59 -57.60
N ASN A 420 53.21 -6.18 -58.78
CA ASN A 420 53.65 -5.75 -60.11
C ASN A 420 55.11 -5.24 -60.19
N GLY A 421 56.07 -6.14 -59.92
CA GLY A 421 57.51 -5.84 -59.98
C GLY A 421 58.11 -5.22 -58.71
N GLY A 422 57.31 -4.94 -57.68
CA GLY A 422 57.75 -4.88 -56.28
C GLY A 422 57.36 -6.16 -55.51
N THR A 423 57.56 -6.17 -54.20
CA THR A 423 57.22 -7.31 -53.30
C THR A 423 56.50 -6.86 -52.04
N PHE A 424 55.46 -7.61 -51.62
CA PHE A 424 54.93 -7.55 -50.25
C PHE A 424 55.71 -8.51 -49.32
N LEU A 425 55.57 -8.34 -48.01
CA LEU A 425 56.11 -9.27 -46.99
C LEU A 425 55.58 -10.71 -47.13
N SER A 426 54.36 -10.89 -47.65
CA SER A 426 53.73 -12.19 -47.90
C SER A 426 53.94 -12.74 -49.32
N GLY A 427 54.78 -12.11 -50.14
CA GLY A 427 55.03 -12.48 -51.53
C GLY A 427 54.39 -11.53 -52.55
N SER A 428 53.86 -12.08 -53.64
CA SER A 428 53.44 -11.30 -54.82
C SER A 428 52.02 -10.73 -54.74
N THR A 429 51.15 -11.30 -53.91
CA THR A 429 49.71 -10.99 -53.86
C THR A 429 49.12 -11.00 -52.45
N LEU A 430 47.95 -10.36 -52.29
CA LEU A 430 47.18 -10.27 -51.04
C LEU A 430 45.67 -10.24 -51.36
N SER A 431 44.82 -10.96 -50.62
CA SER A 431 43.36 -10.99 -50.85
C SER A 431 42.56 -10.64 -49.58
N VAL A 432 41.37 -10.06 -49.75
CA VAL A 432 40.45 -9.65 -48.68
C VAL A 432 38.98 -9.85 -49.09
N LEU A 433 38.07 -10.07 -48.13
CA LEU A 433 36.62 -10.06 -48.34
C LEU A 433 36.04 -8.65 -48.08
N VAL A 434 35.14 -8.22 -48.95
CA VAL A 434 34.51 -6.89 -48.95
C VAL A 434 32.99 -7.04 -49.07
N PRO A 435 32.18 -6.41 -48.20
CA PRO A 435 30.72 -6.45 -48.30
C PRO A 435 30.19 -5.83 -49.60
N HIS A 436 29.09 -6.38 -50.11
CA HIS A 436 28.41 -5.90 -51.31
C HIS A 436 28.04 -4.41 -51.20
N ASN A 437 28.25 -3.65 -52.29
CA ASN A 437 28.08 -2.21 -52.37
C ASN A 437 28.96 -1.38 -51.40
N THR A 438 30.06 -1.93 -50.88
CA THR A 438 31.06 -1.17 -50.11
C THR A 438 32.38 -1.02 -50.89
N GLN A 439 33.22 -0.07 -50.50
CA GLN A 439 34.50 0.20 -51.13
C GLN A 439 35.59 -0.72 -50.56
N ALA A 440 36.50 -1.22 -51.40
CA ALA A 440 37.71 -1.87 -50.94
C ALA A 440 38.72 -0.83 -50.44
N ALA A 441 39.45 -1.13 -49.36
CA ALA A 441 40.61 -0.32 -48.95
C ALA A 441 41.87 -0.76 -49.70
N ALA A 442 42.80 0.17 -49.95
CA ALA A 442 44.14 -0.16 -50.43
C ALA A 442 44.98 -0.85 -49.32
N PRO A 443 45.97 -1.69 -49.66
CA PRO A 443 46.84 -2.33 -48.67
C PRO A 443 47.58 -1.31 -47.80
N SER A 444 47.45 -1.45 -46.47
CA SER A 444 48.04 -0.53 -45.48
C SER A 444 49.58 -0.55 -45.43
N THR A 445 50.20 -1.63 -45.91
CA THR A 445 51.64 -1.72 -46.18
C THR A 445 51.85 -1.93 -47.69
N PRO A 446 52.33 -0.92 -48.44
CA PRO A 446 52.62 -1.07 -49.87
C PRO A 446 53.88 -1.92 -50.13
N PRO A 447 54.07 -2.44 -51.35
CA PRO A 447 55.34 -3.02 -51.77
C PRO A 447 56.46 -1.95 -51.87
N THR A 448 57.70 -2.35 -52.15
CA THR A 448 58.87 -1.43 -52.22
C THR A 448 59.77 -1.63 -53.45
N LYS A 449 60.55 -0.58 -53.82
CA LYS A 449 61.55 -0.57 -54.91
C LYS A 449 62.61 0.53 -54.71
N THR A 450 63.89 0.17 -54.64
CA THR A 450 64.99 1.11 -54.30
C THR A 450 65.16 2.26 -55.30
N GLY A 451 65.19 3.51 -54.81
CA GLY A 451 65.36 4.73 -55.62
C GLY A 451 64.06 5.31 -56.21
N TYR A 452 62.93 4.63 -55.97
CA TYR A 452 61.61 4.98 -56.48
C TYR A 452 60.55 4.91 -55.35
N HIS A 453 59.35 5.42 -55.62
CA HIS A 453 58.14 5.33 -54.80
C HIS A 453 56.95 4.83 -55.64
N ILE A 454 55.84 4.45 -54.98
CA ILE A 454 54.65 3.89 -55.65
C ILE A 454 53.72 4.99 -56.18
N ASP A 455 53.16 4.77 -57.37
CA ASP A 455 52.40 5.78 -58.14
C ASP A 455 50.87 5.55 -58.12
N GLY A 456 50.41 4.30 -58.05
CA GLY A 456 48.98 3.97 -57.98
C GLY A 456 48.64 2.48 -58.11
N TRP A 457 47.35 2.17 -58.00
CA TRP A 457 46.75 0.85 -58.23
C TRP A 457 45.89 0.84 -59.50
N TYR A 458 45.88 -0.25 -60.24
CA TYR A 458 45.34 -0.36 -61.61
C TYR A 458 44.56 -1.67 -61.80
N THR A 459 43.59 -1.72 -62.71
CA THR A 459 42.79 -2.94 -62.98
C THR A 459 43.52 -4.03 -63.77
N GLU A 460 44.64 -3.69 -64.40
CA GLU A 460 45.42 -4.59 -65.24
C GLU A 460 46.93 -4.33 -65.10
N ALA A 461 47.74 -5.36 -65.32
CA ALA A 461 49.19 -5.34 -65.09
C ALA A 461 49.97 -4.33 -65.95
N ALA A 462 49.38 -3.87 -67.07
CA ALA A 462 49.93 -2.81 -67.92
C ALA A 462 49.85 -1.41 -67.29
N CYS A 463 49.10 -1.26 -66.20
CA CYS A 463 48.93 -0.01 -65.45
C CYS A 463 48.47 1.19 -66.30
N THR A 464 47.47 0.94 -67.15
CA THR A 464 46.85 1.96 -68.02
C THR A 464 45.56 2.54 -67.41
N THR A 465 44.72 1.73 -66.78
CA THR A 465 43.44 2.12 -66.19
C THR A 465 43.55 2.10 -64.67
N GLN A 466 43.64 3.29 -64.06
CA GLN A 466 43.83 3.42 -62.61
C GLN A 466 42.55 3.04 -61.86
N TRP A 467 42.68 2.14 -60.88
CA TRP A 467 41.56 1.76 -60.04
C TRP A 467 41.20 2.87 -59.07
N ASN A 468 39.94 3.28 -59.11
CA ASN A 468 39.39 4.24 -58.17
C ASN A 468 38.86 3.48 -56.94
N PHE A 469 39.52 3.64 -55.79
CA PHE A 469 39.03 3.06 -54.52
C PHE A 469 37.69 3.65 -54.04
N ALA A 470 37.21 4.74 -54.64
CA ALA A 470 35.84 5.21 -54.42
C ALA A 470 34.77 4.34 -55.12
N THR A 471 35.15 3.41 -56.01
CA THR A 471 34.23 2.49 -56.69
C THR A 471 33.81 1.34 -55.75
N GLN A 472 32.50 1.08 -55.67
CA GLN A 472 31.91 0.02 -54.86
C GLN A 472 32.16 -1.38 -55.46
N ILE A 473 32.29 -2.38 -54.59
CA ILE A 473 32.48 -3.79 -54.93
C ILE A 473 31.13 -4.50 -55.00
N THR A 474 30.81 -5.05 -56.18
CA THR A 474 29.59 -5.82 -56.46
C THR A 474 29.86 -7.29 -56.84
N GLU A 475 31.13 -7.63 -57.09
CA GLU A 475 31.64 -8.93 -57.54
C GLU A 475 33.15 -9.05 -57.21
N ASP A 476 33.76 -10.23 -57.40
CA ASP A 476 35.22 -10.44 -57.16
C ASP A 476 36.08 -9.53 -58.08
N LYS A 477 37.23 -9.03 -57.59
CA LYS A 477 38.14 -8.11 -58.32
C LYS A 477 39.64 -8.37 -58.09
N GLN A 478 40.48 -7.91 -59.03
CA GLN A 478 41.95 -8.03 -58.96
C GLN A 478 42.68 -6.75 -59.47
N LEU A 479 43.78 -6.34 -58.82
CA LEU A 479 44.43 -5.02 -58.96
C LEU A 479 45.99 -5.06 -58.93
N TYR A 480 46.69 -4.09 -59.55
CA TYR A 480 48.15 -4.07 -59.82
C TYR A 480 48.86 -2.70 -59.56
N ALA A 481 50.17 -2.66 -59.28
CA ALA A 481 50.93 -1.45 -58.85
C ALA A 481 51.91 -0.80 -59.89
N LYS A 482 52.40 0.43 -59.65
CA LYS A 482 53.25 1.29 -60.55
C LYS A 482 54.28 2.18 -59.79
N TRP A 483 55.34 2.73 -60.42
CA TRP A 483 56.54 3.32 -59.74
C TRP A 483 57.20 4.59 -60.37
N THR A 484 57.75 5.52 -59.55
CA THR A 484 58.30 6.88 -59.92
C THR A 484 59.54 7.33 -59.06
N PRO A 485 60.52 8.16 -59.50
CA PRO A 485 61.81 8.47 -58.78
C PRO A 485 61.79 9.45 -57.57
N ASN A 486 62.95 9.68 -56.93
CA ASN A 486 63.15 10.49 -55.69
C ASN A 486 64.17 11.67 -55.85
N GLY A 487 64.23 12.65 -54.92
CA GLY A 487 65.20 13.78 -55.04
C GLY A 487 65.50 14.68 -53.82
N ASN A 488 66.34 14.22 -52.86
CA ASN A 488 66.79 15.00 -51.68
C ASN A 488 68.31 14.78 -51.35
N THR A 489 69.23 15.70 -51.71
CA THR A 489 70.71 15.51 -51.74
C THR A 489 71.54 16.75 -51.28
N PRO A 490 72.64 16.68 -50.45
CA PRO A 490 73.16 17.80 -49.59
C PRO A 490 74.24 18.85 -50.06
N TYR A 491 74.43 20.00 -49.33
CA TYR A 491 75.48 21.08 -49.44
C TYR A 491 75.57 22.11 -48.22
N LYS A 492 76.38 23.23 -48.23
CA LYS A 492 76.61 24.23 -47.09
C LYS A 492 77.01 25.74 -47.41
N VAL A 493 77.03 26.70 -46.42
CA VAL A 493 77.26 28.21 -46.56
C VAL A 493 77.87 28.95 -45.29
N GLU A 494 78.46 30.20 -45.32
CA GLU A 494 79.14 31.00 -44.20
C GLU A 494 78.84 32.58 -44.11
N HIS A 495 79.01 33.32 -42.97
CA HIS A 495 78.52 34.75 -42.74
C HIS A 495 79.36 35.76 -41.80
N TYR A 496 79.31 37.15 -41.88
CA TYR A 496 80.16 38.19 -41.11
C TYR A 496 79.52 39.62 -40.75
N GLN A 497 79.87 40.39 -39.67
CA GLN A 497 79.17 41.64 -39.11
C GLN A 497 79.98 43.00 -38.89
N GLU A 498 79.38 44.13 -38.41
CA GLU A 498 79.94 45.54 -38.34
C GLU A 498 80.03 46.26 -36.93
N LEU A 499 80.60 47.49 -36.84
CA LEU A 499 80.95 48.27 -35.60
C LEU A 499 80.03 49.47 -35.23
N PRO A 500 79.96 49.95 -33.97
CA PRO A 500 79.02 51.00 -33.51
C PRO A 500 79.65 52.41 -33.36
N THR A 501 79.47 53.27 -34.36
CA THR A 501 79.94 54.68 -34.35
C THR A 501 78.95 55.61 -35.03
N ALA A 502 79.16 56.94 -34.92
CA ALA A 502 78.38 57.96 -35.67
C ALA A 502 78.66 57.95 -37.20
N THR A 503 79.57 57.07 -37.65
CA THR A 503 80.02 56.87 -39.04
C THR A 503 80.04 55.36 -39.31
N ALA A 504 79.80 54.92 -40.55
CA ALA A 504 79.62 53.51 -40.93
C ALA A 504 80.71 53.00 -41.90
N GLY A 505 80.84 51.67 -42.03
CA GLY A 505 81.61 50.99 -43.08
C GLY A 505 82.78 50.08 -42.65
N GLN A 506 82.72 49.36 -41.51
CA GLN A 506 83.90 48.60 -40.99
C GLN A 506 83.61 47.20 -40.39
N TYR A 507 84.44 46.21 -40.76
CA TYR A 507 84.20 44.76 -40.57
C TYR A 507 85.42 43.96 -40.02
N PRO A 508 85.21 42.83 -39.30
CA PRO A 508 86.25 41.95 -38.75
C PRO A 508 86.64 40.76 -39.66
N PRO A 509 87.77 40.07 -39.40
CA PRO A 509 88.37 39.08 -40.31
C PRO A 509 87.89 37.62 -40.17
N SER A 510 86.87 37.31 -39.37
CA SER A 510 86.40 35.93 -39.13
C SER A 510 84.87 35.81 -39.16
N PRO A 511 84.31 34.69 -39.66
CA PRO A 511 82.86 34.52 -39.80
C PRO A 511 82.17 34.35 -38.43
N ALA A 512 80.91 34.77 -38.38
CA ALA A 512 80.03 34.67 -37.21
C ALA A 512 79.01 33.52 -37.28
N ASP A 513 78.76 32.90 -38.46
CA ASP A 513 77.79 31.80 -38.61
C ASP A 513 77.99 30.95 -39.91
N THR A 514 77.35 29.77 -40.03
CA THR A 514 77.46 28.78 -41.12
C THR A 514 76.21 27.86 -41.22
N ASP A 515 75.81 27.41 -42.42
CA ASP A 515 74.59 26.58 -42.72
C ASP A 515 74.87 25.26 -43.47
N LYS A 516 73.88 24.34 -43.50
CA LYS A 516 73.86 23.05 -44.25
C LYS A 516 72.47 22.78 -44.85
N LEU A 517 72.36 22.27 -46.09
CA LEU A 517 71.14 22.24 -46.93
C LEU A 517 71.05 20.97 -47.82
N THR A 518 69.92 20.78 -48.56
CA THR A 518 69.66 19.69 -49.54
C THR A 518 68.77 20.12 -50.72
N GLY A 519 68.87 19.47 -51.90
CA GLY A 519 68.02 19.65 -53.08
C GLY A 519 68.06 18.46 -54.07
N THR A 520 67.38 18.53 -55.22
CA THR A 520 67.33 17.42 -56.20
C THR A 520 68.71 17.09 -56.79
N THR A 521 68.95 15.82 -57.10
CA THR A 521 70.19 15.35 -57.75
C THR A 521 70.32 15.93 -59.16
N GLY A 522 71.13 17.00 -59.29
CA GLY A 522 71.47 17.67 -60.56
C GLY A 522 71.33 19.20 -60.58
N ASP A 523 70.76 19.80 -59.54
CA ASP A 523 70.31 21.21 -59.57
C ASP A 523 71.38 22.27 -59.21
N THR A 524 71.03 23.55 -59.37
CA THR A 524 71.89 24.73 -59.11
C THR A 524 71.59 25.38 -57.76
N ILE A 525 72.61 25.94 -57.09
CA ILE A 525 72.53 26.49 -55.72
C ILE A 525 72.23 28.00 -55.72
N THR A 526 71.23 28.40 -54.93
CA THR A 526 70.92 29.79 -54.56
C THR A 526 71.08 29.97 -53.05
N VAL A 527 71.69 31.06 -52.60
CA VAL A 527 72.01 31.31 -51.18
C VAL A 527 71.01 32.29 -50.55
N THR A 528 70.56 31.96 -49.32
CA THR A 528 69.74 32.85 -48.48
C THR A 528 70.62 33.55 -47.44
N GLN A 529 70.33 34.82 -47.15
CA GLN A 529 71.10 35.64 -46.24
C GLN A 529 70.56 35.53 -44.80
N LYS A 530 71.45 35.34 -43.82
CA LYS A 530 71.14 35.47 -42.38
C LYS A 530 70.88 36.92 -41.97
N SER A 531 70.45 37.14 -40.73
CA SER A 531 70.15 38.46 -40.16
C SER A 531 70.65 38.51 -38.72
N TYR A 532 71.30 39.62 -38.34
CA TYR A 532 71.86 39.80 -37.00
C TYR A 532 71.18 40.96 -36.27
N GLN A 533 71.17 40.91 -34.93
CA GLN A 533 70.39 41.84 -34.10
C GLN A 533 70.99 43.24 -34.16
N GLY A 534 70.30 44.16 -34.83
CA GLY A 534 70.82 45.50 -35.14
C GLY A 534 71.63 45.60 -36.44
N PHE A 535 71.60 44.61 -37.35
CA PHE A 535 72.36 44.61 -38.62
C PHE A 535 71.62 44.04 -39.86
N GLU A 536 71.87 44.60 -41.05
CA GLU A 536 71.39 44.31 -42.41
C GLU A 536 72.55 43.91 -43.37
N PHE A 537 72.27 43.53 -44.63
CA PHE A 537 73.24 42.89 -45.55
C PHE A 537 74.21 43.84 -46.31
N ASP A 538 75.33 43.27 -46.79
CA ASP A 538 76.39 43.93 -47.59
C ASP A 538 76.78 43.17 -48.89
N LYS A 539 77.46 41.99 -48.84
CA LYS A 539 77.97 41.25 -50.03
C LYS A 539 78.16 39.73 -49.86
N GLN A 540 78.44 38.98 -50.95
CA GLN A 540 78.62 37.50 -50.99
C GLN A 540 79.71 37.05 -52.00
N GLU A 541 80.40 35.93 -51.72
CA GLU A 541 81.42 35.29 -52.58
C GLU A 541 81.38 33.74 -52.45
N PRO A 542 81.59 32.92 -53.52
CA PRO A 542 81.53 33.25 -54.95
C PRO A 542 80.08 33.46 -55.46
N ALA A 543 79.94 33.77 -56.74
CA ALA A 543 78.67 34.21 -57.34
C ALA A 543 77.68 33.09 -57.75
N SER A 544 78.12 31.83 -57.95
CA SER A 544 77.23 30.69 -58.30
C SER A 544 77.89 29.31 -58.05
N ALA A 545 77.08 28.25 -57.86
CA ALA A 545 77.51 26.87 -57.61
C ALA A 545 76.38 25.83 -57.91
N THR A 546 76.68 24.51 -57.89
CA THR A 546 75.74 23.40 -58.20
C THR A 546 75.80 22.20 -57.22
N ILE A 547 74.80 21.32 -57.25
CA ILE A 547 74.63 20.14 -56.36
C ILE A 547 74.98 18.84 -57.10
N ALA A 548 75.89 18.03 -56.52
CA ALA A 548 76.28 16.72 -57.05
C ALA A 548 75.49 15.56 -56.39
N ALA A 549 75.49 14.39 -57.04
CA ALA A 549 74.72 13.20 -56.62
C ALA A 549 75.21 12.53 -55.31
N ASP A 550 76.34 12.98 -54.78
CA ASP A 550 76.99 12.54 -53.54
C ASP A 550 76.95 13.62 -52.41
N GLY A 551 76.90 14.92 -52.78
CA GLY A 551 76.36 16.03 -51.98
C GLY A 551 77.33 16.80 -51.05
N ASN A 552 78.22 17.66 -51.59
CA ASN A 552 79.35 18.26 -50.81
C ASN A 552 79.72 19.77 -51.05
N THR A 553 78.86 20.66 -51.57
CA THR A 553 79.22 22.05 -52.06
C THR A 553 79.21 23.20 -50.98
N VAL A 554 79.81 24.41 -51.22
CA VAL A 554 80.11 25.51 -50.21
C VAL A 554 80.05 27.01 -50.73
N VAL A 555 79.62 28.04 -49.93
CA VAL A 555 79.54 29.54 -50.26
C VAL A 555 79.70 30.53 -49.02
N LYS A 556 79.89 31.89 -49.14
CA LYS A 556 80.11 32.91 -48.03
C LYS A 556 79.45 34.34 -48.14
N VAL A 557 79.17 35.11 -47.03
CA VAL A 557 78.26 36.33 -46.96
C VAL A 557 78.57 37.44 -45.86
N TYR A 558 78.21 38.76 -45.96
CA TYR A 558 78.56 39.90 -45.02
C TYR A 558 77.42 40.94 -44.63
N TYR A 559 77.51 41.73 -43.51
CA TYR A 559 76.40 42.55 -42.87
C TYR A 559 76.73 43.86 -42.00
N LYS A 560 76.07 45.03 -42.25
CA LYS A 560 76.17 46.40 -41.61
C LYS A 560 75.00 46.83 -40.67
N ARG A 561 75.04 47.96 -39.93
CA ARG A 561 74.05 48.34 -38.86
C ARG A 561 72.67 48.91 -39.27
N LYS A 562 71.67 48.74 -38.39
CA LYS A 562 70.23 49.09 -38.55
C LYS A 562 69.71 50.23 -37.66
N THR A 563 68.65 50.89 -38.15
CA THR A 563 67.63 51.62 -37.36
C THR A 563 66.57 50.63 -36.86
N VAL A 564 65.92 50.87 -35.71
CA VAL A 564 65.12 49.88 -34.97
C VAL A 564 63.71 50.37 -34.57
N THR A 565 62.78 49.44 -34.38
CA THR A 565 61.33 49.72 -34.23
C THR A 565 60.76 49.24 -32.89
N VAL A 566 60.57 50.15 -31.93
CA VAL A 566 59.85 49.78 -30.70
C VAL A 566 58.40 49.48 -31.04
N THR A 567 57.94 48.35 -30.50
CA THR A 567 56.68 47.72 -30.80
C THR A 567 55.84 47.58 -29.53
N PHE A 568 54.57 47.92 -29.63
CA PHE A 568 53.55 47.62 -28.63
C PHE A 568 52.65 46.53 -29.18
N ASN A 569 52.89 45.30 -28.71
CA ASN A 569 52.12 44.12 -29.08
C ASN A 569 50.96 43.96 -28.08
N PRO A 570 49.71 43.92 -28.53
CA PRO A 570 48.56 43.76 -27.64
C PRO A 570 48.46 42.39 -26.95
N GLY A 571 49.50 41.54 -26.97
CA GLY A 571 49.54 40.25 -26.26
C GLY A 571 48.47 39.28 -26.75
N GLY A 572 48.17 39.33 -28.06
CA GLY A 572 47.04 38.62 -28.67
C GLY A 572 45.68 39.32 -28.54
N GLY A 573 45.65 40.62 -28.22
CA GLY A 573 44.50 41.51 -28.35
C GLY A 573 44.58 42.42 -29.57
N THR A 574 44.10 43.66 -29.43
CA THR A 574 44.18 44.76 -30.41
C THR A 574 44.57 46.08 -29.73
N ILE A 575 45.08 47.04 -30.50
CA ILE A 575 45.23 48.47 -30.12
C ILE A 575 44.46 49.28 -31.16
N SER A 576 43.62 50.23 -30.73
CA SER A 576 42.76 51.03 -31.62
C SER A 576 41.98 50.19 -32.65
N GLY A 577 41.55 48.98 -32.27
CA GLY A 577 40.80 48.05 -33.12
C GLY A 577 41.66 47.11 -33.98
N SER A 578 42.97 47.34 -34.14
CA SER A 578 43.85 46.48 -34.94
C SER A 578 44.62 45.46 -34.09
N PRO A 579 44.65 44.16 -34.44
CA PRO A 579 45.52 43.18 -33.79
C PRO A 579 47.00 43.36 -34.13
N ALA A 580 47.32 44.25 -35.07
CA ALA A 580 48.69 44.55 -35.44
C ALA A 580 49.43 45.28 -34.32
N ASN A 581 50.71 44.94 -34.21
CA ASN A 581 51.72 45.67 -33.45
C ASN A 581 51.72 47.17 -33.80
N VAL A 582 51.58 48.05 -32.79
CA VAL A 582 51.79 49.49 -32.97
C VAL A 582 53.28 49.79 -32.88
N THR A 583 53.79 50.63 -33.79
CA THR A 583 55.22 50.66 -34.16
C THR A 583 55.76 52.10 -34.20
N VAL A 584 56.93 52.34 -33.60
CA VAL A 584 57.63 53.64 -33.56
C VAL A 584 59.13 53.40 -33.82
N THR A 585 59.81 54.25 -34.59
CA THR A 585 61.21 54.01 -35.04
C THR A 585 62.24 55.02 -34.50
N GLY A 586 63.48 54.53 -34.31
CA GLY A 586 64.63 55.30 -33.83
C GLY A 586 65.93 54.49 -34.01
N ARG A 587 67.12 55.09 -33.88
CA ARG A 587 68.35 54.28 -33.86
C ARG A 587 68.50 53.62 -32.49
N PHE A 588 69.10 52.43 -32.45
CA PHE A 588 69.40 51.73 -31.19
C PHE A 588 70.20 52.68 -30.28
N GLY A 589 69.54 53.17 -29.21
CA GLY A 589 70.04 54.19 -28.27
C GLY A 589 69.23 55.49 -28.08
N THR A 590 68.10 55.75 -28.76
CA THR A 590 67.30 57.02 -28.65
C THR A 590 66.10 56.96 -27.65
N THR A 591 65.05 57.80 -27.73
CA THR A 591 63.99 58.02 -26.68
C THR A 591 62.55 57.67 -27.12
N LEU A 592 61.64 57.26 -26.22
CA LEU A 592 60.39 56.49 -26.54
C LEU A 592 59.10 56.90 -25.75
N THR A 593 57.88 56.61 -26.27
CA THR A 593 56.54 56.81 -25.61
C THR A 593 55.51 55.67 -25.91
N PRO A 594 54.57 55.27 -25.00
CA PRO A 594 53.67 54.10 -25.17
C PRO A 594 52.12 54.31 -25.31
N PRO A 595 51.33 53.31 -25.79
CA PRO A 595 49.86 53.33 -25.97
C PRO A 595 49.04 52.33 -25.09
N THR A 596 47.74 52.10 -25.41
CA THR A 596 46.75 51.31 -24.63
C THR A 596 46.05 50.19 -25.43
N PRO A 597 45.88 48.94 -24.91
CA PRO A 597 45.32 47.78 -25.65
C PRO A 597 43.97 47.22 -25.11
N VAL A 598 43.30 46.34 -25.89
CA VAL A 598 42.07 45.57 -25.51
C VAL A 598 42.08 44.16 -26.13
N LYS A 599 41.60 43.10 -25.44
CA LYS A 599 41.69 41.70 -25.94
C LYS A 599 40.39 40.90 -25.78
N PRO A 600 39.90 40.16 -26.80
CA PRO A 600 38.74 39.28 -26.65
C PRO A 600 38.97 38.18 -25.61
N ASN A 601 38.03 37.97 -24.70
CA ASN A 601 38.08 36.99 -23.59
C ASN A 601 39.17 37.23 -22.53
N TYR A 602 39.69 38.46 -22.39
CA TYR A 602 40.72 38.80 -21.42
C TYR A 602 40.60 40.26 -20.92
N THR A 603 40.90 40.52 -19.65
CA THR A 603 40.95 41.87 -19.04
C THR A 603 42.40 42.37 -18.98
N PHE A 604 42.67 43.61 -19.39
CA PHE A 604 44.04 44.17 -19.39
C PHE A 604 44.56 44.35 -17.96
N ASN A 605 45.85 44.06 -17.76
CA ASN A 605 46.54 44.19 -16.48
C ASN A 605 47.67 45.23 -16.57
N ALA A 606 48.75 44.93 -17.31
CA ALA A 606 49.94 45.78 -17.41
C ALA A 606 50.73 45.51 -18.69
N TRP A 607 51.80 46.27 -18.96
CA TRP A 607 52.78 45.96 -20.02
C TRP A 607 53.96 45.14 -19.45
N SER A 608 54.39 44.10 -20.17
CA SER A 608 55.59 43.30 -19.83
C SER A 608 56.53 43.15 -21.03
N PRO A 609 57.87 43.28 -20.88
CA PRO A 609 58.54 43.76 -19.66
C PRO A 609 58.08 45.16 -19.27
N ALA A 610 58.27 45.54 -18.00
CA ALA A 610 57.94 46.90 -17.56
C ALA A 610 58.75 47.92 -18.37
N ILE A 611 58.10 49.00 -18.81
CA ILE A 611 58.73 50.02 -19.66
C ILE A 611 59.84 50.74 -18.85
N PRO A 612 61.08 50.84 -19.36
CA PRO A 612 62.17 51.52 -18.67
C PRO A 612 61.87 52.98 -18.36
N SER A 613 62.47 53.49 -17.28
CA SER A 613 62.42 54.91 -16.91
C SER A 613 63.86 55.46 -16.81
N PRO A 614 64.25 56.43 -17.64
CA PRO A 614 63.51 57.01 -18.76
C PRO A 614 63.34 56.02 -19.95
N PRO A 615 62.26 56.11 -20.73
CA PRO A 615 61.99 55.19 -21.84
C PRO A 615 62.89 55.45 -23.06
N VAL A 616 63.59 54.41 -23.53
CA VAL A 616 64.59 54.49 -24.61
C VAL A 616 64.43 53.40 -25.69
N PHE A 617 64.95 53.67 -26.88
CA PHE A 617 65.06 52.75 -28.03
C PHE A 617 66.20 51.74 -27.80
N PRO A 618 65.90 50.44 -27.67
CA PRO A 618 66.86 49.43 -27.21
C PRO A 618 67.55 48.64 -28.34
N ALA A 619 68.28 47.57 -27.94
CA ALA A 619 68.83 46.44 -28.73
C ALA A 619 68.46 46.35 -30.22
N SER A 620 67.16 46.21 -30.42
CA SER A 620 66.48 45.95 -31.68
C SER A 620 65.06 46.45 -31.54
N ASP A 621 64.27 46.22 -32.57
CA ASP A 621 62.83 46.12 -32.48
C ASP A 621 62.48 45.32 -31.23
N THR A 622 61.76 45.97 -30.29
CA THR A 622 61.53 45.46 -28.94
C THR A 622 60.07 45.60 -28.61
N THR A 623 59.51 44.53 -28.09
CA THR A 623 58.08 44.33 -28.00
C THR A 623 57.62 44.37 -26.56
N TYR A 624 57.06 45.51 -26.16
CA TYR A 624 56.24 45.57 -24.95
C TYR A 624 54.94 44.79 -25.24
N THR A 625 54.66 43.79 -24.40
CA THR A 625 53.56 42.85 -24.60
C THR A 625 52.52 43.05 -23.52
N ALA A 626 51.29 43.36 -23.92
CA ALA A 626 50.18 43.52 -22.99
C ALA A 626 49.93 42.22 -22.21
N GLN A 627 49.81 42.34 -20.90
CA GLN A 627 49.50 41.28 -19.95
C GLN A 627 48.02 41.31 -19.58
N TRP A 628 47.49 40.13 -19.28
CA TRP A 628 46.05 39.90 -19.29
C TRP A 628 45.62 38.94 -18.19
N HIS A 629 44.54 39.28 -17.48
CA HIS A 629 43.76 38.28 -16.76
C HIS A 629 42.86 37.55 -17.76
N LYS A 630 42.90 36.20 -17.74
CA LYS A 630 41.97 35.37 -18.51
C LYS A 630 40.57 35.54 -17.96
N ASN A 631 39.58 35.76 -18.81
CA ASN A 631 38.18 35.72 -18.39
C ASN A 631 37.81 34.28 -17.96
N PRO A 632 37.41 34.05 -16.70
CA PRO A 632 37.14 32.71 -16.21
C PRO A 632 35.94 32.04 -16.92
N LYS A 633 36.06 30.73 -17.11
CA LYS A 633 34.98 29.86 -17.60
C LYS A 633 34.12 29.42 -16.41
N VAL A 634 32.84 29.76 -16.42
CA VAL A 634 31.86 29.16 -15.49
C VAL A 634 31.04 28.12 -16.23
N THR A 635 31.23 26.85 -15.87
CA THR A 635 30.41 25.72 -16.34
C THR A 635 29.31 25.43 -15.32
N PHE A 636 28.14 24.96 -15.76
CA PHE A 636 27.06 24.62 -14.84
C PHE A 636 26.25 23.39 -15.29
N LYS A 637 25.77 22.60 -14.32
CA LYS A 637 25.04 21.34 -14.58
C LYS A 637 24.08 20.94 -13.46
N VAL A 638 23.23 19.96 -13.76
CA VAL A 638 22.34 19.31 -12.80
C VAL A 638 23.02 18.05 -12.24
N TYR A 639 22.99 17.85 -10.92
CA TYR A 639 23.53 16.66 -10.27
C TYR A 639 22.88 15.38 -10.82
N ASN A 640 23.70 14.44 -11.29
CA ASN A 640 23.29 13.21 -11.99
C ASN A 640 22.35 13.41 -13.20
N GLY A 641 22.14 14.65 -13.69
CA GLY A 641 21.23 14.95 -14.79
C GLY A 641 19.73 14.77 -14.48
N THR A 642 19.35 14.62 -13.21
CA THR A 642 17.98 14.26 -12.79
C THR A 642 17.29 15.33 -11.96
N GLY A 643 15.97 15.46 -12.11
CA GLY A 643 15.09 16.20 -11.20
C GLY A 643 14.78 17.65 -11.56
N GLY A 644 15.28 18.15 -12.69
CA GLY A 644 14.98 19.49 -13.19
C GLY A 644 15.99 19.96 -14.23
N SER A 645 15.98 21.27 -14.49
CA SER A 645 16.98 21.97 -15.30
C SER A 645 17.56 23.17 -14.56
N LEU A 646 18.72 23.64 -15.00
CA LEU A 646 19.44 24.78 -14.42
C LEU A 646 19.72 25.81 -15.52
N LYS A 647 19.13 27.00 -15.40
CA LYS A 647 19.29 28.11 -16.32
C LYS A 647 20.30 29.12 -15.78
N GLY A 648 21.39 29.35 -16.51
CA GLY A 648 22.37 30.40 -16.22
C GLY A 648 22.16 31.62 -17.10
N THR A 649 22.31 32.81 -16.53
CA THR A 649 22.13 34.10 -17.22
C THR A 649 23.35 35.01 -17.02
N TYR A 650 23.95 35.45 -18.12
CA TYR A 650 25.07 36.38 -18.14
C TYR A 650 24.82 37.51 -19.15
N GLY A 651 24.74 38.75 -18.65
CA GLY A 651 24.24 39.88 -19.45
C GLY A 651 22.82 39.60 -19.95
N SER A 652 22.62 39.73 -21.26
CA SER A 652 21.37 39.36 -21.95
C SER A 652 21.31 37.89 -22.42
N SER A 653 22.39 37.12 -22.24
CA SER A 653 22.49 35.75 -22.76
C SER A 653 22.08 34.70 -21.72
N THR A 654 21.30 33.71 -22.15
CA THR A 654 20.85 32.58 -21.31
C THR A 654 21.28 31.24 -21.90
N GLN A 655 21.53 30.26 -21.03
CA GLN A 655 21.80 28.87 -21.39
C GLN A 655 21.19 27.96 -20.32
N THR A 656 20.79 26.74 -20.68
CA THR A 656 20.13 25.79 -19.76
C THR A 656 20.82 24.42 -19.79
N ALA A 657 21.07 23.85 -18.62
CA ALA A 657 21.57 22.48 -18.43
C ALA A 657 20.43 21.57 -17.95
N GLY A 658 20.41 20.31 -18.40
CA GLY A 658 19.45 19.30 -17.93
C GLY A 658 18.66 18.66 -19.06
N ASN A 659 17.39 18.34 -18.81
CA ASN A 659 16.55 17.60 -19.75
C ASN A 659 15.06 18.02 -19.67
N PRO A 660 14.46 18.57 -20.76
CA PRO A 660 15.09 19.27 -21.89
C PRO A 660 15.41 20.74 -21.54
N PRO A 661 16.26 21.46 -22.30
CA PRO A 661 16.96 21.08 -23.52
C PRO A 661 18.35 20.47 -23.27
N ALA A 662 18.84 19.69 -24.24
CA ALA A 662 19.93 18.74 -24.07
C ALA A 662 21.36 19.32 -24.18
N ILE A 663 21.72 20.29 -23.31
CA ILE A 663 23.14 20.63 -23.08
C ILE A 663 23.54 20.05 -21.72
N LEU A 664 24.50 19.12 -21.72
CA LEU A 664 24.99 18.45 -20.50
C LEU A 664 25.77 19.38 -19.57
N GLU A 665 26.66 20.22 -20.15
CA GLU A 665 27.53 21.14 -19.42
C GLU A 665 27.69 22.49 -20.15
N PRO A 666 26.63 23.32 -20.25
CA PRO A 666 26.73 24.70 -20.76
C PRO A 666 27.72 25.55 -19.94
N TYR A 667 28.23 26.61 -20.55
CA TYR A 667 29.20 27.50 -19.90
C TYR A 667 29.16 28.93 -20.42
N PHE A 668 29.58 29.88 -19.59
CA PHE A 668 29.86 31.26 -19.98
C PHE A 668 31.34 31.59 -19.77
N ILE A 669 31.84 32.55 -20.55
CA ILE A 669 33.13 33.21 -20.33
C ILE A 669 32.83 34.58 -19.71
N VAL A 670 33.24 34.79 -18.46
CA VAL A 670 32.84 35.94 -17.63
C VAL A 670 33.99 36.94 -17.56
N THR A 671 33.71 38.23 -17.64
CA THR A 671 34.72 39.28 -17.38
C THR A 671 35.32 39.07 -15.99
N TYR A 672 36.65 39.13 -15.87
CA TYR A 672 37.34 38.92 -14.59
C TYR A 672 36.80 39.86 -13.49
N GLY A 673 36.31 39.29 -12.38
CA GLY A 673 35.61 39.99 -11.30
C GLY A 673 34.08 40.10 -11.44
N GLY A 674 33.49 39.57 -12.53
CA GLY A 674 32.05 39.66 -12.82
C GLY A 674 31.17 38.66 -12.05
N SER A 675 29.90 38.59 -12.44
CA SER A 675 28.86 37.75 -11.81
C SER A 675 27.97 37.01 -12.83
N ILE A 676 27.40 35.87 -12.44
CA ILE A 676 26.34 35.14 -13.15
C ILE A 676 25.17 34.90 -12.19
N SER A 677 23.94 35.09 -12.68
CA SER A 677 22.72 34.66 -11.98
C SER A 677 22.21 33.32 -12.52
N PHE A 678 21.79 32.46 -11.61
CA PHE A 678 21.27 31.11 -11.88
C PHE A 678 19.82 30.98 -11.39
N GLU A 679 19.05 30.19 -12.12
CA GLU A 679 17.65 29.87 -11.89
C GLU A 679 17.48 28.35 -12.03
N ALA A 680 17.18 27.68 -10.92
CA ALA A 680 16.89 26.26 -10.89
C ALA A 680 15.40 26.05 -11.15
N LEU A 681 15.08 25.16 -12.09
CA LEU A 681 13.73 24.84 -12.54
C LEU A 681 13.48 23.35 -12.24
N PRO A 682 12.94 23.01 -11.05
CA PRO A 682 12.64 21.62 -10.71
C PRO A 682 11.65 21.00 -11.70
N ALA A 683 11.78 19.69 -11.93
CA ALA A 683 10.76 18.90 -12.60
C ALA A 683 9.52 18.74 -11.70
N LEU A 684 8.39 18.32 -12.28
CA LEU A 684 7.16 18.02 -11.53
C LEU A 684 7.45 17.06 -10.36
N ALA A 685 6.95 17.41 -9.17
CA ALA A 685 7.22 16.72 -7.90
C ALA A 685 8.71 16.61 -7.48
N TRP A 686 9.59 17.47 -7.98
CA TRP A 686 10.92 17.70 -7.42
C TRP A 686 11.01 19.10 -6.79
N GLU A 687 11.98 19.27 -5.90
CA GLU A 687 12.37 20.57 -5.34
C GLU A 687 13.90 20.67 -5.26
N VAL A 688 14.41 21.91 -5.12
CA VAL A 688 15.85 22.13 -4.92
C VAL A 688 16.26 21.54 -3.56
N ASP A 689 17.34 20.77 -3.57
CA ASP A 689 17.95 20.21 -2.36
C ASP A 689 19.10 21.11 -1.89
N SER A 690 20.06 21.37 -2.78
CA SER A 690 21.30 22.07 -2.45
C SER A 690 22.01 22.59 -3.71
N TRP A 691 22.92 23.54 -3.51
CA TRP A 691 23.83 24.06 -4.53
C TRP A 691 25.28 23.71 -4.18
N THR A 692 26.15 23.64 -5.19
CA THR A 692 27.61 23.46 -5.05
C THR A 692 28.32 24.39 -6.03
N GLY A 693 29.48 24.92 -5.65
CA GLY A 693 30.24 25.90 -6.45
C GLY A 693 29.75 27.35 -6.32
N LEU A 694 28.68 27.59 -5.56
CA LEU A 694 28.22 28.89 -5.08
C LEU A 694 27.58 28.75 -3.69
N THR A 695 27.23 29.87 -3.04
CA THR A 695 26.41 29.88 -1.82
C THR A 695 25.04 30.46 -2.14
N ALA A 696 23.97 29.71 -1.86
CA ALA A 696 22.58 30.16 -1.96
C ALA A 696 22.03 30.46 -0.56
N SER A 697 21.11 31.42 -0.44
CA SER A 697 20.46 31.80 0.82
C SER A 697 18.95 31.95 0.62
N PRO A 698 18.10 31.03 1.12
CA PRO A 698 18.47 29.77 1.79
C PRO A 698 19.20 28.78 0.85
N ALA A 699 19.82 27.74 1.42
CA ALA A 699 20.63 26.77 0.68
C ALA A 699 19.86 25.98 -0.40
N ASN A 700 18.52 26.01 -0.37
CA ASN A 700 17.61 25.44 -1.34
C ASN A 700 16.86 26.49 -2.19
N ALA A 701 17.35 27.73 -2.26
CA ALA A 701 16.71 28.78 -3.06
C ALA A 701 16.62 28.39 -4.56
N ALA A 702 15.51 28.75 -5.20
CA ALA A 702 15.32 28.54 -6.64
C ALA A 702 16.20 29.45 -7.52
N THR A 703 16.77 30.51 -6.95
CA THR A 703 17.75 31.38 -7.63
C THR A 703 18.97 31.59 -6.77
N ALA A 704 20.13 31.77 -7.41
CA ALA A 704 21.40 32.04 -6.75
C ALA A 704 22.34 32.83 -7.67
N THR A 705 23.25 33.63 -7.11
CA THR A 705 24.20 34.43 -7.89
C THR A 705 25.63 34.11 -7.48
N LEU A 706 26.46 33.73 -8.44
CA LEU A 706 27.91 33.63 -8.26
C LEU A 706 28.53 34.98 -8.64
N SER A 707 29.35 35.56 -7.76
CA SER A 707 29.90 36.93 -7.91
C SER A 707 31.40 36.99 -7.63
N ASN A 708 32.06 38.04 -8.12
CA ASN A 708 33.52 38.23 -8.05
C ASN A 708 34.31 37.06 -8.66
N ILE A 709 33.86 36.60 -9.84
CA ILE A 709 34.39 35.41 -10.49
C ILE A 709 35.78 35.71 -11.05
N THR A 710 36.80 35.06 -10.48
CA THR A 710 38.22 35.26 -10.81
C THR A 710 38.93 33.98 -11.28
N LEU A 711 38.31 32.80 -11.12
CA LEU A 711 38.83 31.49 -11.51
C LEU A 711 37.76 30.66 -12.23
N ASP A 712 38.18 29.73 -13.09
CA ASP A 712 37.28 28.78 -13.75
C ASP A 712 36.51 27.98 -12.68
N THR A 713 35.17 27.99 -12.74
CA THR A 713 34.29 27.51 -11.65
C THR A 713 33.20 26.57 -12.22
N THR A 714 32.81 25.54 -11.46
CA THR A 714 31.67 24.67 -11.82
C THR A 714 30.54 24.80 -10.80
N VAL A 715 29.37 25.24 -11.24
CA VAL A 715 28.15 25.33 -10.42
C VAL A 715 27.29 24.09 -10.64
N ILE A 716 26.85 23.45 -9.58
CA ILE A 716 25.97 22.27 -9.63
C ILE A 716 24.75 22.53 -8.77
N VAL A 717 23.55 22.33 -9.32
CA VAL A 717 22.32 22.22 -8.52
C VAL A 717 21.95 20.75 -8.32
N LYS A 718 21.53 20.40 -7.11
CA LYS A 718 20.97 19.10 -6.77
C LYS A 718 19.49 19.26 -6.47
N PHE A 719 18.68 18.37 -7.02
CA PHE A 719 17.25 18.27 -6.73
C PHE A 719 16.97 17.05 -5.86
N LYS A 720 15.87 17.08 -5.12
CA LYS A 720 15.30 15.95 -4.38
C LYS A 720 13.81 15.79 -4.74
N LYS A 721 13.30 14.57 -4.57
CA LYS A 721 11.88 14.24 -4.77
C LYS A 721 11.06 14.90 -3.64
N LYS A 722 9.90 15.46 -3.96
CA LYS A 722 8.94 15.93 -2.93
C LYS A 722 8.41 14.74 -2.14
N THR A 723 8.60 14.78 -0.82
CA THR A 723 7.96 13.88 0.14
C THR A 723 6.71 14.49 0.79
N THR A 724 6.37 15.73 0.45
CA THR A 724 5.22 16.46 0.99
C THR A 724 4.49 17.18 -0.13
N VAL A 725 3.16 17.09 -0.15
CA VAL A 725 2.28 17.77 -1.09
C VAL A 725 1.24 18.57 -0.32
N ASN A 726 1.09 19.84 -0.65
CA ASN A 726 0.21 20.78 0.07
C ASN A 726 -0.95 21.20 -0.82
N SER A 727 -2.11 21.50 -0.23
CA SER A 727 -3.28 22.05 -0.96
C SER A 727 -2.99 23.39 -1.66
N THR A 728 -1.94 24.11 -1.23
CA THR A 728 -1.45 25.35 -1.83
C THR A 728 -0.44 25.17 -2.97
N ASP A 729 0.01 23.94 -3.25
CA ASP A 729 0.83 23.66 -4.43
C ASP A 729 -0.01 23.83 -5.72
N THR A 730 0.58 24.33 -6.80
CA THR A 730 -0.12 24.45 -8.10
C THR A 730 -0.29 23.08 -8.73
N ASN A 731 -1.51 22.72 -9.13
CA ASN A 731 -1.91 21.37 -9.55
C ASN A 731 -1.48 20.28 -8.52
N PRO A 732 -2.01 20.31 -7.29
CA PRO A 732 -1.49 19.48 -6.22
C PRO A 732 -1.84 17.98 -6.39
N TRP A 733 -2.90 17.65 -7.14
CA TRP A 733 -3.22 16.26 -7.51
C TRP A 733 -2.25 15.72 -8.56
N GLU A 734 -1.84 16.55 -9.52
CA GLU A 734 -0.80 16.22 -10.50
C GLU A 734 0.54 15.94 -9.81
N ILE A 735 0.94 16.83 -8.88
CA ILE A 735 2.14 16.67 -8.06
C ILE A 735 2.07 15.40 -7.19
N LEU A 736 0.92 15.08 -6.58
CA LEU A 736 0.79 13.85 -5.79
C LEU A 736 0.92 12.57 -6.66
N ARG A 737 0.28 12.54 -7.83
CA ARG A 737 0.41 11.42 -8.78
C ARG A 737 1.87 11.23 -9.22
N GLU A 738 2.57 12.31 -9.55
CA GLU A 738 3.97 12.25 -9.95
C GLU A 738 4.90 11.90 -8.78
N ALA A 739 4.68 12.46 -7.59
CA ALA A 739 5.45 12.14 -6.37
C ALA A 739 5.40 10.63 -6.09
N VAL A 740 4.21 10.02 -6.12
CA VAL A 740 4.04 8.57 -5.99
C VAL A 740 4.77 7.83 -7.12
N ARG A 741 4.67 8.29 -8.37
CA ARG A 741 5.33 7.66 -9.53
C ARG A 741 6.86 7.71 -9.45
N ILE A 742 7.47 8.79 -8.96
CA ILE A 742 8.93 8.92 -8.83
C ILE A 742 9.50 8.41 -7.51
N ALA A 743 8.68 8.25 -6.46
CA ALA A 743 9.11 7.81 -5.14
C ALA A 743 9.88 6.48 -5.16
N ASP A 744 10.78 6.30 -4.21
CA ASP A 744 11.49 5.04 -4.00
C ASP A 744 10.60 4.01 -3.30
N ASN A 745 10.95 2.72 -3.38
CA ASN A 745 10.16 1.69 -2.73
C ASN A 745 10.25 1.80 -1.20
N ASN A 746 9.11 1.65 -0.52
CA ASN A 746 8.86 1.93 0.90
C ASN A 746 8.93 3.42 1.30
N ALA A 747 8.91 4.36 0.36
CA ALA A 747 8.86 5.79 0.69
C ALA A 747 7.58 6.20 1.45
N VAL A 748 7.67 7.33 2.16
CA VAL A 748 6.55 8.01 2.82
C VAL A 748 6.28 9.33 2.10
N ILE A 749 5.01 9.59 1.78
CA ILE A 749 4.52 10.87 1.25
C ILE A 749 3.50 11.45 2.23
N THR A 750 3.71 12.71 2.61
CA THR A 750 2.81 13.46 3.49
C THR A 750 1.88 14.35 2.66
N VAL A 751 0.61 14.37 3.04
CA VAL A 751 -0.45 15.20 2.45
C VAL A 751 -0.87 16.24 3.49
N ASN A 752 -0.88 17.51 3.10
CA ASN A 752 -1.30 18.63 3.95
C ASN A 752 -2.51 19.35 3.32
N GLY A 753 -3.66 19.33 3.99
CA GLY A 753 -4.90 19.95 3.52
C GLY A 753 -5.65 19.15 2.44
N GLU A 754 -6.69 19.75 1.86
CA GLU A 754 -7.49 19.14 0.79
C GLU A 754 -6.78 19.23 -0.57
N ILE A 755 -6.30 18.09 -1.06
CA ILE A 755 -5.79 17.89 -2.41
C ILE A 755 -6.97 17.50 -3.29
N MET A 756 -7.48 18.45 -4.08
CA MET A 756 -8.65 18.27 -4.92
C MET A 756 -8.28 18.07 -6.40
N ALA A 757 -8.85 17.03 -7.02
CA ALA A 757 -8.76 16.81 -8.46
C ALA A 757 -9.62 17.84 -9.23
N THR A 758 -9.15 18.28 -10.40
CA THR A 758 -9.83 19.28 -11.24
C THR A 758 -9.72 18.93 -12.72
N ASN A 759 -10.53 19.56 -13.58
CA ASN A 759 -10.44 19.38 -15.04
C ASN A 759 -9.23 20.10 -15.68
N ALA A 760 -8.28 20.62 -14.89
CA ALA A 760 -7.01 21.09 -15.42
C ALA A 760 -6.17 19.89 -15.90
N THR A 761 -5.52 20.03 -17.06
CA THR A 761 -4.66 18.98 -17.63
C THR A 761 -3.68 18.46 -16.59
N GLY A 762 -3.59 17.14 -16.41
CA GLY A 762 -2.72 16.48 -15.44
C GLY A 762 -3.27 16.39 -14.01
N ASN A 763 -4.05 17.38 -13.55
CA ASN A 763 -4.54 17.51 -12.17
C ASN A 763 -5.76 16.63 -11.83
N PHE A 764 -5.84 15.44 -12.43
CA PHE A 764 -6.83 14.42 -12.14
C PHE A 764 -6.27 13.03 -12.48
N GLY A 765 -7.08 12.00 -12.24
CA GLY A 765 -6.79 10.61 -12.57
C GLY A 765 -6.35 9.80 -11.36
N LYS A 766 -6.50 8.48 -11.46
CA LYS A 766 -6.07 7.52 -10.43
C LYS A 766 -4.57 7.65 -10.14
N ILE A 767 -4.22 7.39 -8.88
CA ILE A 767 -2.85 7.19 -8.41
C ILE A 767 -2.60 5.68 -8.46
N ASP A 768 -1.67 5.24 -9.32
CA ASP A 768 -1.33 3.82 -9.45
C ASP A 768 -0.16 3.44 -8.54
N ILE A 769 -0.31 2.35 -7.80
CA ILE A 769 0.67 1.86 -6.82
C ILE A 769 1.41 0.65 -7.42
N ASP A 770 2.61 0.91 -7.93
CA ASP A 770 3.55 -0.03 -8.56
C ASP A 770 4.75 -0.41 -7.65
N LYS A 771 4.84 0.24 -6.49
CA LYS A 771 5.82 0.04 -5.41
C LYS A 771 5.12 -0.05 -4.06
N ASN A 772 5.79 -0.57 -3.03
CA ASN A 772 5.31 -0.39 -1.67
C ASN A 772 5.44 1.09 -1.28
N ILE A 773 4.40 1.69 -0.72
CA ILE A 773 4.43 3.12 -0.35
C ILE A 773 3.51 3.42 0.83
N THR A 774 3.89 4.40 1.65
CA THR A 774 3.04 5.00 2.68
C THR A 774 2.59 6.39 2.24
N ILE A 775 1.30 6.69 2.36
CA ILE A 775 0.76 8.04 2.16
C ILE A 775 -0.01 8.41 3.43
N GLN A 776 0.29 9.56 4.02
CA GLN A 776 -0.25 9.96 5.33
C GLN A 776 -0.69 11.42 5.37
N GLY A 777 -1.69 11.74 6.19
CA GLY A 777 -1.94 13.12 6.59
C GLY A 777 -0.80 13.66 7.47
N GLY A 778 -0.45 14.94 7.31
CA GLY A 778 0.53 15.63 8.14
C GLY A 778 -0.05 16.27 9.41
N SER A 779 -1.35 16.55 9.42
CA SER A 779 -2.10 17.18 10.52
C SER A 779 -3.23 16.28 11.03
N GLY A 780 -3.94 15.57 10.14
CA GLY A 780 -4.95 14.57 10.49
C GLY A 780 -6.06 14.40 9.47
N ALA A 781 -6.82 13.31 9.59
CA ALA A 781 -7.84 12.94 8.59
C ALA A 781 -8.92 14.00 8.35
N ASP A 782 -9.26 14.83 9.35
CA ASP A 782 -10.26 15.88 9.22
C ASP A 782 -9.79 17.08 8.38
N SER A 783 -8.48 17.30 8.23
CA SER A 783 -7.92 18.38 7.39
C SER A 783 -7.28 17.86 6.10
N ASP A 784 -6.69 16.68 6.13
CA ASP A 784 -5.89 16.13 5.05
C ASP A 784 -6.74 15.17 4.21
N ILE A 785 -7.13 15.65 3.03
CA ILE A 785 -8.21 15.05 2.23
C ILE A 785 -7.73 14.85 0.79
N LEU A 786 -7.82 13.63 0.27
CA LEU A 786 -7.69 13.34 -1.15
C LEU A 786 -9.09 13.32 -1.78
N ASN A 787 -9.51 14.46 -2.33
CA ASN A 787 -10.82 14.63 -2.95
C ASN A 787 -10.75 14.44 -4.48
N ALA A 788 -11.16 13.27 -4.95
CA ALA A 788 -11.23 12.93 -6.38
C ALA A 788 -12.39 13.60 -7.14
N ASN A 789 -13.23 14.40 -6.46
CA ASN A 789 -14.12 15.40 -7.05
C ASN A 789 -15.02 14.90 -8.20
N ARG A 790 -15.49 13.65 -8.12
CA ARG A 790 -16.21 12.94 -9.21
C ARG A 790 -17.32 13.74 -9.90
N ASP A 791 -18.07 14.54 -9.16
CA ASP A 791 -19.27 15.23 -9.66
C ASP A 791 -18.90 16.47 -10.50
N SER A 792 -17.72 17.06 -10.25
CA SER A 792 -17.16 18.14 -11.07
C SER A 792 -16.38 17.63 -12.30
N LEU A 793 -15.93 16.37 -12.28
CA LEU A 793 -15.07 15.78 -13.33
C LEU A 793 -15.83 15.06 -14.46
N GLY A 794 -17.09 14.67 -14.25
CA GLY A 794 -17.93 14.07 -15.30
C GLY A 794 -17.37 12.75 -15.86
N SER A 795 -16.81 12.79 -17.07
CA SER A 795 -16.12 11.66 -17.71
C SER A 795 -14.69 11.45 -17.20
N ASN A 796 -14.05 12.49 -16.67
CA ASN A 796 -12.70 12.42 -16.11
C ASN A 796 -12.68 11.81 -14.71
N ALA A 797 -13.85 11.61 -14.09
CA ALA A 797 -14.01 11.10 -12.73
C ALA A 797 -13.45 9.67 -12.56
N HIS A 798 -12.69 9.46 -11.49
CA HIS A 798 -11.85 8.29 -11.25
C HIS A 798 -11.86 7.87 -9.79
N HIS A 799 -11.41 6.64 -9.49
CA HIS A 799 -11.07 6.22 -8.13
C HIS A 799 -9.73 6.83 -7.68
N VAL A 800 -9.45 6.85 -6.38
CA VAL A 800 -8.23 7.49 -5.85
C VAL A 800 -7.01 6.62 -6.12
N PHE A 801 -7.03 5.35 -5.69
CA PHE A 801 -5.86 4.46 -5.72
C PHE A 801 -6.12 3.13 -6.44
N THR A 802 -5.24 2.73 -7.36
CA THR A 802 -5.14 1.34 -7.82
C THR A 802 -3.93 0.68 -7.15
N VAL A 803 -4.14 -0.43 -6.44
CA VAL A 803 -3.06 -1.29 -5.96
C VAL A 803 -2.99 -2.53 -6.83
N SER A 804 -1.80 -2.86 -7.30
CA SER A 804 -1.56 -3.91 -8.30
C SER A 804 -0.23 -4.64 -8.04
N ASN A 805 0.04 -5.71 -8.81
CA ASN A 805 1.35 -6.34 -8.96
C ASN A 805 2.06 -6.74 -7.64
N GLY A 806 1.28 -7.20 -6.65
CA GLY A 806 1.81 -7.70 -5.37
C GLY A 806 2.32 -6.59 -4.44
N LYS A 807 1.90 -5.34 -4.63
CA LYS A 807 2.39 -4.17 -3.90
C LYS A 807 1.50 -3.82 -2.71
N THR A 808 2.08 -3.11 -1.74
CA THR A 808 1.39 -2.68 -0.52
C THR A 808 1.22 -1.16 -0.51
N LEU A 809 -0.03 -0.69 -0.48
CA LEU A 809 -0.38 0.67 -0.12
C LEU A 809 -0.64 0.74 1.39
N ILE A 810 0.05 1.65 2.09
CA ILE A 810 -0.25 1.98 3.49
C ILE A 810 -0.81 3.41 3.52
N LEU A 811 -1.99 3.59 4.11
CA LEU A 811 -2.61 4.88 4.35
C LEU A 811 -2.74 5.14 5.86
N LYS A 812 -2.39 6.35 6.31
CA LYS A 812 -2.49 6.74 7.71
C LYS A 812 -3.12 8.13 7.88
N ASN A 813 -4.05 8.25 8.83
CA ASN A 813 -4.53 9.55 9.33
C ASN A 813 -4.97 10.53 8.21
N LEU A 814 -5.76 10.03 7.25
CA LEU A 814 -6.06 10.69 5.96
C LEU A 814 -7.50 10.38 5.51
N THR A 815 -8.20 11.36 4.94
CA THR A 815 -9.51 11.15 4.30
C THR A 815 -9.38 10.92 2.79
N LEU A 816 -10.08 9.93 2.25
CA LEU A 816 -10.35 9.77 0.82
C LEU A 816 -11.79 10.14 0.52
N LYS A 817 -12.03 10.97 -0.49
CA LYS A 817 -13.35 11.56 -0.76
C LYS A 817 -13.67 11.65 -2.25
N GLY A 818 -14.95 11.54 -2.60
CA GLY A 818 -15.43 11.92 -3.93
C GLY A 818 -14.87 11.07 -5.06
N GLY A 819 -14.50 9.82 -4.79
CA GLY A 819 -13.97 8.88 -5.79
C GLY A 819 -15.06 8.17 -6.60
N LYS A 820 -14.72 7.76 -7.82
CA LYS A 820 -15.62 7.06 -8.76
C LYS A 820 -14.89 5.94 -9.53
N GLY A 821 -15.15 4.69 -9.17
CA GLY A 821 -14.67 3.52 -9.92
C GLY A 821 -15.21 3.53 -11.35
N ILE A 822 -14.39 3.06 -12.30
CA ILE A 822 -14.79 2.97 -13.72
C ILE A 822 -15.78 1.83 -13.93
N SER A 823 -16.59 1.90 -15.00
CA SER A 823 -17.62 0.88 -15.30
C SER A 823 -17.02 -0.54 -15.33
N GLY A 824 -17.69 -1.49 -14.68
CA GLY A 824 -17.22 -2.87 -14.53
C GLY A 824 -16.09 -3.09 -13.50
N THR A 825 -15.61 -2.06 -12.80
CA THR A 825 -14.58 -2.20 -11.75
C THR A 825 -15.12 -2.04 -10.33
N PHE A 826 -14.29 -2.46 -9.39
CA PHE A 826 -14.55 -2.37 -7.96
C PHE A 826 -13.89 -1.10 -7.37
N GLY A 827 -14.30 -0.65 -6.18
CA GLY A 827 -13.53 0.31 -5.38
C GLY A 827 -13.59 1.77 -5.84
N GLY A 828 -14.49 2.56 -5.24
CA GLY A 828 -14.61 3.98 -5.58
C GLY A 828 -13.48 4.85 -5.04
N ALA A 829 -12.90 4.50 -3.90
CA ALA A 829 -11.68 5.13 -3.38
C ALA A 829 -10.44 4.26 -3.65
N VAL A 830 -10.48 2.97 -3.25
CA VAL A 830 -9.33 2.06 -3.36
C VAL A 830 -9.71 0.78 -4.10
N LEU A 831 -9.01 0.50 -5.20
CA LEU A 831 -9.13 -0.72 -5.98
C LEU A 831 -7.87 -1.58 -5.80
N VAL A 832 -7.98 -2.67 -5.04
CA VAL A 832 -6.90 -3.64 -4.81
C VAL A 832 -7.08 -4.84 -5.74
N THR A 833 -6.10 -5.08 -6.61
CA THR A 833 -6.16 -6.06 -7.70
C THR A 833 -4.84 -6.79 -7.89
N VAL A 834 -4.85 -7.89 -8.65
CA VAL A 834 -3.69 -8.74 -8.93
C VAL A 834 -3.20 -9.50 -7.69
N TYR A 835 -2.78 -10.74 -7.91
CA TYR A 835 -2.31 -11.68 -6.89
C TYR A 835 -1.31 -11.06 -5.90
N GLY A 836 -1.63 -11.13 -4.61
CA GLY A 836 -0.77 -10.72 -3.50
C GLY A 836 -0.79 -9.23 -3.15
N SER A 837 -1.55 -8.38 -3.85
CA SER A 837 -1.62 -6.94 -3.56
C SER A 837 -2.36 -6.63 -2.25
N LYS A 838 -1.92 -5.58 -1.55
CA LYS A 838 -2.37 -5.26 -0.18
C LYS A 838 -2.70 -3.77 0.01
N ALA A 839 -3.77 -3.48 0.75
CA ALA A 839 -4.03 -2.14 1.29
C ALA A 839 -4.16 -2.19 2.81
N GLN A 840 -3.50 -1.25 3.50
CA GLN A 840 -3.51 -1.14 4.95
C GLN A 840 -3.93 0.29 5.31
N LEU A 841 -5.09 0.46 5.95
CA LEU A 841 -5.63 1.77 6.34
C LEU A 841 -5.66 1.85 7.87
N THR A 842 -5.17 2.96 8.44
CA THR A 842 -5.13 3.18 9.88
C THR A 842 -5.48 4.63 10.20
N ASP A 843 -6.50 4.83 11.05
CA ASP A 843 -7.03 6.17 11.38
C ASP A 843 -7.51 6.97 10.15
N CYS A 844 -7.91 6.28 9.09
CA CYS A 844 -8.38 6.89 7.84
C CYS A 844 -9.89 7.11 7.82
N VAL A 845 -10.35 7.97 6.90
CA VAL A 845 -11.77 8.05 6.51
C VAL A 845 -11.88 7.76 5.01
N ILE A 846 -12.94 7.07 4.60
CA ILE A 846 -13.43 7.09 3.22
C ILE A 846 -14.86 7.64 3.25
N ASP A 847 -15.10 8.71 2.52
CA ASP A 847 -16.37 9.43 2.48
C ASP A 847 -16.88 9.56 1.04
N ASP A 848 -18.18 9.37 0.84
CA ASP A 848 -18.89 9.67 -0.41
C ASP A 848 -18.11 9.22 -1.66
N CYS A 849 -17.87 7.91 -1.79
CA CYS A 849 -17.23 7.28 -2.94
C CYS A 849 -18.18 6.29 -3.64
N ILE A 850 -18.08 6.19 -4.96
CA ILE A 850 -19.01 5.43 -5.80
C ILE A 850 -18.25 4.43 -6.67
N ALA A 851 -18.75 3.22 -6.84
CA ALA A 851 -18.25 2.27 -7.83
C ALA A 851 -19.38 1.35 -8.30
N ASP A 852 -19.11 0.51 -9.29
CA ASP A 852 -20.05 -0.53 -9.67
C ASP A 852 -20.20 -1.58 -8.56
N LYS A 853 -19.08 -2.04 -7.99
CA LYS A 853 -18.99 -2.89 -6.79
C LYS A 853 -18.06 -2.26 -5.75
N GLY A 854 -18.42 -2.22 -4.46
CA GLY A 854 -17.53 -1.72 -3.40
C GLY A 854 -17.32 -0.20 -3.50
N GLY A 855 -18.32 0.58 -3.10
CA GLY A 855 -18.30 2.04 -3.27
C GLY A 855 -17.09 2.73 -2.64
N ALA A 856 -16.57 2.20 -1.54
CA ALA A 856 -15.30 2.64 -0.94
C ALA A 856 -14.12 1.79 -1.43
N ILE A 857 -14.17 0.48 -1.19
CA ILE A 857 -13.03 -0.43 -1.41
C ILE A 857 -13.46 -1.65 -2.23
N GLY A 858 -12.67 -1.96 -3.24
CA GLY A 858 -12.80 -3.15 -4.08
C GLY A 858 -11.59 -4.06 -3.94
N CYS A 859 -11.81 -5.33 -3.60
CA CYS A 859 -10.75 -6.31 -3.36
C CYS A 859 -10.93 -7.48 -4.34
N GLY A 860 -9.99 -7.64 -5.29
CA GLY A 860 -9.97 -8.75 -6.23
C GLY A 860 -9.34 -10.04 -5.66
N LYS A 861 -9.29 -11.07 -6.50
CA LYS A 861 -8.81 -12.41 -6.13
C LYS A 861 -7.39 -12.38 -5.53
N ASP A 862 -7.20 -13.11 -4.43
CA ASP A 862 -5.94 -13.31 -3.71
C ASP A 862 -5.29 -11.97 -3.27
N THR A 863 -6.12 -10.99 -2.89
CA THR A 863 -5.70 -9.71 -2.29
C THR A 863 -6.01 -9.63 -0.78
N THR A 864 -5.40 -8.68 -0.07
CA THR A 864 -5.67 -8.44 1.36
C THR A 864 -5.95 -6.96 1.65
N VAL A 865 -6.99 -6.69 2.43
CA VAL A 865 -7.27 -5.35 2.98
C VAL A 865 -7.35 -5.42 4.49
N ASN A 866 -6.52 -4.61 5.16
CA ASN A 866 -6.52 -4.46 6.62
C ASN A 866 -6.97 -3.04 6.98
N LEU A 867 -8.05 -2.93 7.76
CA LEU A 867 -8.60 -1.66 8.24
C LEU A 867 -8.50 -1.60 9.76
N THR A 868 -7.91 -0.54 10.29
CA THR A 868 -7.81 -0.28 11.74
C THR A 868 -8.31 1.12 12.05
N ARG A 869 -9.24 1.27 13.00
CA ARG A 869 -9.82 2.58 13.42
C ARG A 869 -10.29 3.48 12.26
N THR A 870 -10.63 2.85 11.14
CA THR A 870 -10.96 3.52 9.87
C THR A 870 -12.47 3.68 9.74
N THR A 871 -12.93 4.86 9.30
CA THR A 871 -14.35 5.12 9.04
C THR A 871 -14.66 5.01 7.54
N ILE A 872 -15.67 4.24 7.15
CA ILE A 872 -16.18 4.17 5.77
C ILE A 872 -17.65 4.62 5.77
N LYS A 873 -17.94 5.76 5.14
CA LYS A 873 -19.26 6.37 5.19
C LYS A 873 -19.77 6.90 3.85
N ASN A 874 -21.09 6.95 3.70
CA ASN A 874 -21.81 7.51 2.54
C ASN A 874 -21.49 6.86 1.18
N CYS A 875 -20.73 5.77 1.12
CA CYS A 875 -20.27 5.16 -0.13
C CYS A 875 -21.34 4.29 -0.79
N LYS A 876 -21.25 4.13 -2.12
CA LYS A 876 -22.35 3.58 -2.93
C LYS A 876 -21.89 2.63 -4.03
N ALA A 877 -22.52 1.45 -4.11
CA ALA A 877 -22.40 0.55 -5.25
C ALA A 877 -23.59 0.72 -6.22
N THR A 878 -23.31 0.92 -7.50
CA THR A 878 -24.31 1.29 -8.51
C THR A 878 -24.76 0.16 -9.44
N ASN A 879 -24.01 -0.93 -9.62
CA ASN A 879 -24.24 -1.86 -10.72
C ASN A 879 -25.46 -2.78 -10.50
N SER A 880 -26.62 -2.47 -11.10
CA SER A 880 -27.85 -3.25 -10.92
C SER A 880 -27.89 -4.56 -11.74
N SER A 881 -26.75 -5.22 -11.99
CA SER A 881 -26.67 -6.51 -12.69
C SER A 881 -25.86 -7.60 -11.98
N ALA A 882 -25.13 -7.27 -10.91
CA ALA A 882 -24.32 -8.22 -10.14
C ALA A 882 -24.44 -7.99 -8.62
N GLY A 883 -23.84 -8.87 -7.83
CA GLY A 883 -23.82 -8.75 -6.37
C GLY A 883 -22.83 -7.67 -5.89
N ASN A 884 -23.27 -6.86 -4.92
CA ASN A 884 -22.66 -5.54 -4.64
C ASN A 884 -22.42 -5.27 -3.16
N GLY A 885 -21.26 -4.69 -2.84
CA GLY A 885 -20.95 -4.12 -1.53
C GLY A 885 -21.03 -2.60 -1.54
N GLY A 886 -21.83 -1.97 -0.68
CA GLY A 886 -21.98 -0.50 -0.68
C GLY A 886 -20.71 0.23 -0.23
N GLY A 887 -20.07 -0.26 0.83
CA GLY A 887 -18.73 0.15 1.26
C GLY A 887 -17.65 -0.74 0.63
N ILE A 888 -17.55 -1.99 1.06
CA ILE A 888 -16.48 -2.94 0.68
C ILE A 888 -17.06 -4.08 -0.17
N CYS A 889 -16.39 -4.41 -1.27
CA CYS A 889 -16.61 -5.64 -2.02
C CYS A 889 -15.35 -6.53 -2.01
N ALA A 890 -15.50 -7.77 -1.57
CA ALA A 890 -14.44 -8.79 -1.56
C ALA A 890 -14.79 -9.92 -2.55
N SER A 891 -13.93 -10.13 -3.55
CA SER A 891 -14.13 -11.13 -4.60
C SER A 891 -12.92 -12.07 -4.61
N GLY A 892 -13.01 -13.18 -3.86
CA GLY A 892 -11.88 -14.06 -3.55
C GLY A 892 -10.78 -13.38 -2.73
N ALA A 893 -11.14 -12.54 -1.75
CA ALA A 893 -10.20 -11.68 -1.03
C ALA A 893 -10.27 -11.85 0.49
N THR A 894 -9.20 -11.48 1.21
CA THR A 894 -9.19 -11.41 2.68
C THR A 894 -9.39 -9.96 3.14
N VAL A 895 -10.36 -9.72 4.01
CA VAL A 895 -10.64 -8.39 4.58
C VAL A 895 -10.68 -8.47 6.11
N ASN A 896 -9.76 -7.77 6.77
CA ASN A 896 -9.66 -7.68 8.22
C ASN A 896 -10.03 -6.27 8.70
N ILE A 897 -10.90 -6.18 9.69
CA ILE A 897 -11.53 -4.93 10.15
C ILE A 897 -11.43 -4.85 11.67
N THR A 898 -10.73 -3.86 12.22
CA THR A 898 -10.46 -3.73 13.66
C THR A 898 -10.86 -2.36 14.19
N ASN A 899 -11.87 -2.34 15.07
CA ASN A 899 -12.47 -1.12 15.66
C ASN A 899 -12.79 -0.02 14.63
N CYS A 900 -13.29 -0.42 13.46
CA CYS A 900 -13.73 0.49 12.39
C CYS A 900 -15.20 0.91 12.55
N THR A 901 -15.58 1.99 11.86
CA THR A 901 -16.97 2.45 11.75
C THR A 901 -17.41 2.41 10.30
N ILE A 902 -18.42 1.62 9.94
CA ILE A 902 -18.87 1.51 8.53
C ILE A 902 -20.36 1.83 8.48
N LYS A 903 -20.76 3.03 8.01
CA LYS A 903 -22.14 3.54 8.18
C LYS A 903 -22.66 4.39 7.02
N GLY A 904 -23.97 4.37 6.76
CA GLY A 904 -24.61 5.16 5.69
C GLY A 904 -24.32 4.71 4.26
N ASN A 905 -23.69 3.53 4.08
CA ASN A 905 -23.32 3.04 2.76
C ASN A 905 -24.50 2.35 2.06
N THR A 906 -24.59 2.43 0.73
CA THR A 906 -25.72 1.89 -0.04
C THR A 906 -25.26 0.92 -1.12
N ALA A 907 -25.74 -0.32 -1.08
CA ALA A 907 -25.69 -1.24 -2.21
C ALA A 907 -27.01 -1.20 -3.00
N ARG A 908 -26.94 -1.25 -4.33
CA ARG A 908 -28.12 -1.39 -5.20
C ARG A 908 -28.04 -2.73 -5.95
N ALA A 909 -28.75 -3.75 -5.49
CA ALA A 909 -28.72 -5.07 -6.12
C ALA A 909 -29.45 -5.09 -7.48
N ALA A 910 -29.22 -6.17 -8.23
CA ALA A 910 -30.05 -6.55 -9.38
C ALA A 910 -31.41 -7.09 -8.90
N GLY A 911 -32.48 -6.83 -9.65
CA GLY A 911 -33.80 -7.38 -9.37
C GLY A 911 -33.81 -8.91 -9.51
N GLY A 912 -33.82 -9.62 -8.39
CA GLY A 912 -33.67 -11.06 -8.29
C GLY A 912 -33.01 -11.45 -6.96
N SER A 913 -32.58 -12.70 -6.82
CA SER A 913 -31.91 -13.22 -5.61
C SER A 913 -30.43 -12.79 -5.47
N GLY A 914 -30.08 -11.59 -5.94
CA GLY A 914 -28.72 -11.05 -5.89
C GLY A 914 -28.35 -10.51 -4.51
N GLY A 915 -27.18 -10.92 -3.99
CA GLY A 915 -26.65 -10.37 -2.74
C GLY A 915 -26.29 -8.88 -2.84
N GLY A 916 -26.49 -8.12 -1.77
CA GLY A 916 -26.41 -6.66 -1.81
C GLY A 916 -25.88 -6.05 -0.51
N GLY A 917 -24.75 -6.56 0.00
CA GLY A 917 -24.11 -6.12 1.25
C GLY A 917 -24.03 -4.61 1.41
N GLY A 918 -24.93 -3.99 2.18
CA GLY A 918 -25.03 -2.52 2.25
C GLY A 918 -23.74 -1.87 2.77
N ALA A 919 -23.07 -2.49 3.73
CA ALA A 919 -21.70 -2.16 4.11
C ALA A 919 -20.69 -3.06 3.38
N ILE A 920 -20.81 -4.39 3.52
CA ILE A 920 -19.80 -5.37 3.08
C ILE A 920 -20.46 -6.48 2.26
N TYR A 921 -19.94 -6.75 1.06
CA TYR A 921 -20.30 -7.92 0.25
C TYR A 921 -19.08 -8.79 0.03
N SER A 922 -19.25 -10.11 0.08
CA SER A 922 -18.20 -11.08 -0.23
C SER A 922 -18.68 -12.24 -1.12
N GLU A 923 -17.87 -12.58 -2.13
CA GLU A 923 -18.07 -13.67 -3.08
C GLU A 923 -16.76 -14.46 -3.28
N LYS A 924 -16.84 -15.67 -3.84
CA LYS A 924 -15.67 -16.45 -4.29
C LYS A 924 -15.30 -16.11 -5.73
N THR A 925 -14.00 -16.12 -6.05
CA THR A 925 -13.51 -15.96 -7.43
C THR A 925 -12.88 -17.27 -7.91
N GLY A 926 -13.65 -18.04 -8.69
CA GLY A 926 -13.30 -19.43 -9.00
C GLY A 926 -13.34 -20.28 -7.74
N SER A 927 -12.21 -20.89 -7.39
CA SER A 927 -12.03 -21.66 -6.15
C SER A 927 -11.61 -20.83 -4.92
N THR A 928 -11.09 -19.61 -5.10
CA THR A 928 -10.70 -18.76 -3.96
C THR A 928 -11.94 -18.17 -3.30
N ALA A 929 -12.28 -18.62 -2.10
CA ALA A 929 -13.30 -18.02 -1.26
C ALA A 929 -12.81 -16.72 -0.61
N SER A 930 -13.74 -15.80 -0.31
CA SER A 930 -13.43 -14.62 0.51
C SER A 930 -13.52 -14.92 2.00
N ALA A 931 -12.69 -14.24 2.79
CA ALA A 931 -12.70 -14.29 4.25
C ALA A 931 -12.82 -12.87 4.83
N VAL A 932 -13.81 -12.65 5.68
CA VAL A 932 -14.07 -11.36 6.35
C VAL A 932 -13.95 -11.54 7.85
N THR A 933 -13.05 -10.79 8.49
CA THR A 933 -12.82 -10.82 9.94
C THR A 933 -13.09 -9.45 10.53
N ILE A 934 -13.95 -9.36 11.55
CA ILE A 934 -14.36 -8.12 12.22
C ILE A 934 -14.09 -8.23 13.72
N LYS A 935 -13.32 -7.29 14.26
CA LYS A 935 -12.84 -7.25 15.65
C LYS A 935 -13.21 -5.92 16.29
N GLY A 936 -14.31 -5.90 17.05
CA GLY A 936 -14.87 -4.65 17.57
C GLY A 936 -15.34 -3.68 16.47
N GLY A 937 -15.69 -2.45 16.88
CA GLY A 937 -16.22 -1.43 15.98
C GLY A 937 -17.70 -1.64 15.63
N THR A 938 -18.26 -0.71 14.85
CA THR A 938 -19.71 -0.62 14.60
C THR A 938 -19.99 -0.53 13.11
N ILE A 939 -20.88 -1.40 12.61
CA ILE A 939 -21.41 -1.36 11.25
C ILE A 939 -22.86 -0.89 11.32
N GLY A 940 -23.08 0.31 10.77
CA GLY A 940 -24.33 1.07 10.85
C GLY A 940 -24.29 2.09 11.98
N GLY A 941 -25.42 2.31 12.64
CA GLY A 941 -25.57 3.24 13.75
C GLY A 941 -27.04 3.60 14.01
N THR A 942 -27.27 4.63 14.83
CA THR A 942 -28.62 5.07 15.22
C THR A 942 -29.00 6.44 14.68
N GLY A 943 -28.09 7.16 14.01
CA GLY A 943 -28.42 8.40 13.31
C GLY A 943 -29.21 8.13 12.03
N THR A 944 -30.03 9.10 11.60
CA THR A 944 -30.97 8.99 10.45
C THR A 944 -30.31 8.51 9.15
N ASN A 945 -29.03 8.81 8.96
CA ASN A 945 -28.24 8.45 7.77
C ASN A 945 -27.13 7.43 8.08
N ASP A 946 -27.11 6.82 9.27
CA ASP A 946 -26.08 5.84 9.65
C ASP A 946 -26.38 4.42 9.15
N ALA A 947 -27.63 4.12 8.82
CA ALA A 947 -28.04 2.83 8.28
C ALA A 947 -27.26 2.49 7.00
N ASN A 948 -26.58 1.34 6.95
CA ASN A 948 -26.17 0.78 5.67
C ASN A 948 -27.37 0.08 5.03
N VAL A 949 -27.54 0.21 3.71
CA VAL A 949 -28.79 -0.16 3.02
C VAL A 949 -28.56 -1.03 1.79
N ALA A 950 -29.16 -2.22 1.79
CA ALA A 950 -29.26 -3.11 0.63
C ALA A 950 -30.57 -2.84 -0.13
N LYS A 951 -30.50 -2.12 -1.26
CA LYS A 951 -31.67 -1.70 -2.06
C LYS A 951 -31.96 -2.68 -3.21
N ASN A 952 -33.18 -2.60 -3.76
CA ASN A 952 -33.66 -3.38 -4.91
C ASN A 952 -33.61 -4.91 -4.71
N LEU A 953 -34.39 -5.45 -3.76
CA LEU A 953 -34.35 -6.87 -3.34
C LEU A 953 -32.99 -7.34 -2.75
N GLY A 954 -32.03 -6.42 -2.61
CA GLY A 954 -30.74 -6.68 -1.98
C GLY A 954 -30.88 -7.23 -0.57
N SER A 955 -30.04 -8.22 -0.26
CA SER A 955 -29.97 -8.90 1.03
C SER A 955 -28.61 -8.68 1.70
N GLY A 956 -28.59 -8.62 3.04
CA GLY A 956 -27.42 -8.25 3.83
C GLY A 956 -27.30 -6.74 4.00
N GLY A 957 -28.16 -6.12 4.82
CA GLY A 957 -28.18 -4.66 5.00
C GLY A 957 -26.86 -4.13 5.56
N ALA A 958 -26.26 -4.84 6.51
CA ALA A 958 -24.85 -4.67 6.85
C ALA A 958 -23.97 -5.54 5.92
N ILE A 959 -24.12 -6.87 5.99
CA ILE A 959 -23.15 -7.82 5.44
C ILE A 959 -23.84 -8.89 4.59
N TYR A 960 -23.31 -9.15 3.39
CA TYR A 960 -23.65 -10.33 2.58
C TYR A 960 -22.42 -11.24 2.41
N ILE A 961 -22.59 -12.53 2.72
CA ILE A 961 -21.57 -13.57 2.56
C ILE A 961 -22.08 -14.64 1.58
N GLY A 962 -21.42 -14.73 0.42
CA GLY A 962 -21.72 -15.69 -0.64
C GLY A 962 -21.11 -17.07 -0.43
N GLU A 963 -21.32 -17.94 -1.43
CA GLU A 963 -21.04 -19.36 -1.33
C GLU A 963 -19.56 -19.68 -1.01
N GLY A 964 -19.33 -20.55 -0.03
CA GLY A 964 -18.00 -20.97 0.44
C GLY A 964 -17.22 -19.89 1.21
N CYS A 965 -17.73 -18.66 1.29
CA CYS A 965 -17.06 -17.57 1.99
C CYS A 965 -17.30 -17.63 3.50
N THR A 966 -16.40 -17.02 4.28
CA THR A 966 -16.44 -17.04 5.75
C THR A 966 -16.50 -15.64 6.35
N LEU A 967 -17.38 -15.46 7.33
CA LEU A 967 -17.42 -14.31 8.22
C LEU A 967 -17.04 -14.74 9.64
N THR A 968 -16.12 -14.00 10.26
CA THR A 968 -15.81 -14.10 11.69
C THR A 968 -16.00 -12.73 12.35
N MET A 969 -16.86 -12.67 13.37
CA MET A 969 -17.10 -11.48 14.18
C MET A 969 -16.75 -11.76 15.65
N GLN A 970 -15.95 -10.88 16.25
CA GLN A 970 -15.50 -11.02 17.63
C GLN A 970 -15.25 -9.66 18.33
N ASP A 971 -14.74 -9.71 19.56
CA ASP A 971 -14.25 -8.58 20.34
C ASP A 971 -15.30 -7.47 20.59
N ASN A 972 -16.57 -7.87 20.62
CA ASN A 972 -17.75 -7.00 20.68
C ASN A 972 -17.87 -6.06 19.48
N ALA A 973 -17.71 -6.60 18.27
CA ALA A 973 -18.20 -5.95 17.05
C ALA A 973 -19.73 -5.80 17.09
N GLU A 974 -20.24 -4.69 16.53
CA GLU A 974 -21.65 -4.33 16.56
C GLU A 974 -22.24 -4.13 15.16
N LEU A 975 -23.45 -4.67 14.91
CA LEU A 975 -24.26 -4.37 13.73
C LEU A 975 -25.54 -3.66 14.18
N ILE A 976 -25.65 -2.36 13.90
CA ILE A 976 -26.71 -1.49 14.43
C ILE A 976 -27.48 -0.82 13.30
N GLY A 977 -28.81 -0.94 13.28
CA GLY A 977 -29.69 -0.08 12.47
C GLY A 977 -29.55 -0.23 10.95
N ASN A 978 -29.08 -1.36 10.43
CA ASN A 978 -28.90 -1.57 8.99
C ASN A 978 -30.20 -2.09 8.33
N GLU A 979 -30.40 -1.81 7.04
CA GLU A 979 -31.63 -2.12 6.31
C GLU A 979 -31.41 -2.98 5.06
N ALA A 980 -32.27 -3.98 4.85
CA ALA A 980 -32.30 -4.81 3.64
C ALA A 980 -33.68 -4.84 2.98
N ALA A 981 -33.72 -4.73 1.65
CA ALA A 981 -34.93 -4.79 0.83
C ALA A 981 -35.41 -6.22 0.50
N SER A 982 -34.88 -7.23 1.20
CA SER A 982 -35.34 -8.61 1.15
C SER A 982 -35.03 -9.34 2.47
N SER A 983 -33.78 -9.74 2.70
CA SER A 983 -33.40 -10.67 3.76
C SER A 983 -32.09 -10.29 4.44
N GLY A 984 -31.94 -10.62 5.72
CA GLY A 984 -30.72 -10.36 6.49
C GLY A 984 -30.49 -8.86 6.68
N GLY A 985 -31.27 -8.20 7.54
CA GLY A 985 -31.13 -6.76 7.80
C GLY A 985 -29.73 -6.43 8.33
N GLY A 986 -29.21 -7.26 9.25
CA GLY A 986 -27.78 -7.31 9.56
C GLY A 986 -27.03 -8.14 8.52
N ILE A 987 -27.07 -9.47 8.67
CA ILE A 987 -26.24 -10.43 7.93
C ILE A 987 -27.12 -11.30 7.01
N CYS A 988 -26.70 -11.50 5.77
CA CYS A 988 -27.22 -12.55 4.90
C CYS A 988 -26.10 -13.54 4.54
N ALA A 989 -26.31 -14.82 4.85
CA ALA A 989 -25.42 -15.94 4.57
C ALA A 989 -26.04 -16.85 3.51
N SER A 990 -25.30 -17.11 2.42
CA SER A 990 -25.82 -17.77 1.23
C SER A 990 -24.86 -18.87 0.76
N GLY A 991 -24.98 -20.05 1.38
CA GLY A 991 -24.01 -21.15 1.28
C GLY A 991 -22.69 -20.84 2.00
N ALA A 992 -22.76 -20.13 3.13
CA ALA A 992 -21.61 -19.49 3.79
C ALA A 992 -21.38 -19.99 5.23
N THR A 993 -20.18 -19.78 5.74
CA THR A 993 -19.85 -20.01 7.17
C THR A 993 -19.84 -18.68 7.93
N VAL A 994 -20.56 -18.61 9.04
CA VAL A 994 -20.64 -17.41 9.90
C VAL A 994 -20.35 -17.78 11.34
N ASN A 995 -19.29 -17.22 11.91
CA ASN A 995 -18.88 -17.40 13.30
C ASN A 995 -18.95 -16.05 14.04
N ILE A 996 -19.65 -16.01 15.17
CA ILE A 996 -19.90 -14.77 15.93
C ILE A 996 -19.63 -15.05 17.41
N THR A 997 -18.79 -14.25 18.06
CA THR A 997 -18.45 -14.40 19.49
C THR A 997 -18.54 -13.08 20.24
N ASN A 998 -19.40 -13.01 21.25
CA ASN A 998 -19.62 -11.85 22.12
C ASN A 998 -19.90 -10.54 21.36
N CYS A 999 -20.77 -10.58 20.34
CA CYS A 999 -21.14 -9.42 19.51
C CYS A 999 -22.57 -8.93 19.75
N THR A 1000 -22.86 -7.70 19.31
CA THR A 1000 -24.20 -7.09 19.38
C THR A 1000 -24.79 -6.95 17.98
N ILE A 1001 -26.03 -7.39 17.76
CA ILE A 1001 -26.74 -7.20 16.48
C ILE A 1001 -28.15 -6.68 16.79
N LYS A 1002 -28.42 -5.39 16.60
CA LYS A 1002 -29.67 -4.75 17.07
C LYS A 1002 -30.21 -3.66 16.13
N GLY A 1003 -31.52 -3.46 16.13
CA GLY A 1003 -32.21 -2.43 15.33
C GLY A 1003 -32.22 -2.67 13.81
N ASN A 1004 -31.69 -3.79 13.33
CA ASN A 1004 -31.57 -4.07 11.89
C ASN A 1004 -32.90 -4.55 11.30
N THR A 1005 -33.22 -4.13 10.08
CA THR A 1005 -34.54 -4.35 9.47
C THR A 1005 -34.42 -5.05 8.12
N ALA A 1006 -35.13 -6.16 7.93
CA ALA A 1006 -35.35 -6.82 6.65
C ALA A 1006 -36.79 -6.58 6.19
N ARG A 1007 -36.96 -5.98 5.00
CA ARG A 1007 -38.27 -5.63 4.42
C ARG A 1007 -38.56 -6.57 3.24
N ALA A 1008 -39.37 -7.59 3.46
CA ALA A 1008 -39.64 -8.66 2.52
C ALA A 1008 -40.55 -8.25 1.35
N ALA A 1009 -40.05 -7.45 0.41
CA ALA A 1009 -40.78 -7.07 -0.80
C ALA A 1009 -41.14 -8.31 -1.65
N GLY A 1010 -42.40 -8.76 -1.56
CA GLY A 1010 -42.87 -10.02 -2.16
C GLY A 1010 -43.00 -11.21 -1.21
N GLY A 1011 -42.97 -11.01 0.12
CA GLY A 1011 -43.42 -12.00 1.12
C GLY A 1011 -42.57 -13.27 1.23
N SER A 1012 -41.30 -13.23 0.84
CA SER A 1012 -40.37 -14.38 0.85
C SER A 1012 -39.03 -14.07 1.53
N GLY A 1013 -38.87 -12.87 2.11
CA GLY A 1013 -37.68 -12.44 2.83
C GLY A 1013 -37.79 -12.60 4.35
N GLY A 1014 -36.66 -12.58 5.04
CA GLY A 1014 -36.62 -12.74 6.50
C GLY A 1014 -35.25 -12.53 7.12
N GLY A 1015 -35.15 -12.74 8.43
CA GLY A 1015 -33.91 -12.54 9.18
C GLY A 1015 -33.65 -11.06 9.43
N GLY A 1016 -34.34 -10.45 10.40
CA GLY A 1016 -34.12 -9.03 10.74
C GLY A 1016 -32.67 -8.77 11.16
N ALA A 1017 -32.12 -9.62 12.04
CA ALA A 1017 -30.68 -9.64 12.30
C ALA A 1017 -29.91 -10.52 11.30
N ILE A 1018 -30.30 -11.78 11.13
CA ILE A 1018 -29.54 -12.78 10.34
C ILE A 1018 -30.47 -13.62 9.46
N TYR A 1019 -30.18 -13.70 8.16
CA TYR A 1019 -30.70 -14.71 7.24
C TYR A 1019 -29.61 -15.71 6.88
N ALA A 1020 -29.94 -17.01 6.84
CA ALA A 1020 -29.02 -18.06 6.41
C ALA A 1020 -29.72 -19.12 5.56
N GLY A 1021 -29.35 -19.19 4.28
CA GLY A 1021 -29.88 -20.13 3.28
C GLY A 1021 -28.77 -20.87 2.51
N LYS A 1022 -29.16 -21.88 1.73
CA LYS A 1022 -28.23 -22.63 0.85
C LYS A 1022 -28.08 -21.97 -0.52
N THR A 1023 -26.95 -22.21 -1.18
CA THR A 1023 -26.68 -21.82 -2.56
C THR A 1023 -26.27 -23.07 -3.33
N GLY A 1024 -27.11 -23.49 -4.30
CA GLY A 1024 -26.98 -24.82 -4.91
C GLY A 1024 -27.15 -25.94 -3.88
N SER A 1025 -26.16 -26.82 -3.76
CA SER A 1025 -26.04 -27.82 -2.71
C SER A 1025 -25.34 -27.32 -1.44
N THR A 1026 -24.64 -26.18 -1.50
CA THR A 1026 -23.84 -25.66 -0.38
C THR A 1026 -24.75 -24.98 0.65
N ALA A 1027 -24.96 -25.62 1.80
CA ALA A 1027 -25.74 -25.06 2.90
C ALA A 1027 -24.94 -24.05 3.75
N SER A 1028 -25.62 -23.13 4.43
CA SER A 1028 -24.97 -22.22 5.38
C SER A 1028 -24.83 -22.83 6.78
N ALA A 1029 -23.76 -22.48 7.47
CA ALA A 1029 -23.50 -22.83 8.86
C ALA A 1029 -23.30 -21.55 9.69
N VAL A 1030 -24.13 -21.34 10.71
CA VAL A 1030 -24.07 -20.17 11.59
C VAL A 1030 -23.81 -20.64 13.02
N THR A 1031 -22.73 -20.13 13.65
CA THR A 1031 -22.39 -20.41 15.05
C THR A 1031 -22.24 -19.09 15.81
N ILE A 1032 -22.99 -18.93 16.89
CA ILE A 1032 -23.01 -17.72 17.71
C ILE A 1032 -22.76 -18.11 19.18
N LYS A 1033 -21.81 -17.44 19.84
CA LYS A 1033 -21.38 -17.72 21.21
C LYS A 1033 -21.36 -16.42 22.02
N GLY A 1034 -22.20 -16.34 23.05
CA GLY A 1034 -22.43 -15.12 23.84
C GLY A 1034 -22.96 -13.95 23.00
N GLY A 1035 -23.01 -12.76 23.62
CA GLY A 1035 -23.53 -11.55 22.99
C GLY A 1035 -25.06 -11.50 22.86
N THR A 1036 -25.55 -10.45 22.22
CA THR A 1036 -26.98 -10.09 22.21
C THR A 1036 -27.48 -9.76 20.81
N ILE A 1037 -28.60 -10.36 20.44
CA ILE A 1037 -29.34 -10.11 19.21
C ILE A 1037 -30.66 -9.44 19.58
N GLY A 1038 -30.77 -8.15 19.27
CA GLY A 1038 -31.87 -7.26 19.62
C GLY A 1038 -31.60 -6.49 20.92
N GLY A 1039 -32.67 -6.18 21.65
CA GLY A 1039 -32.64 -5.44 22.92
C GLY A 1039 -34.04 -4.92 23.28
N THR A 1040 -34.14 -4.15 24.36
CA THR A 1040 -35.41 -3.60 24.87
C THR A 1040 -35.57 -2.09 24.69
N GLY A 1041 -34.55 -1.38 24.17
CA GLY A 1041 -34.69 0.01 23.76
C GLY A 1041 -35.58 0.15 22.52
N THR A 1042 -36.22 1.31 22.35
CA THR A 1042 -37.23 1.58 21.30
C THR A 1042 -36.78 1.21 19.89
N ASN A 1043 -35.48 1.34 19.61
CA ASN A 1043 -34.86 1.06 18.31
C ASN A 1043 -33.89 -0.15 18.34
N ASP A 1044 -33.86 -0.94 19.42
CA ASP A 1044 -32.97 -2.12 19.53
C ASP A 1044 -33.58 -3.37 18.86
N ALA A 1045 -34.88 -3.44 18.68
CA ALA A 1045 -35.56 -4.56 18.04
C ALA A 1045 -35.06 -4.76 16.60
N ASN A 1046 -34.51 -5.94 16.27
CA ASN A 1046 -34.38 -6.33 14.87
C ASN A 1046 -35.75 -6.74 14.32
N LYS A 1047 -36.01 -6.43 13.05
CA LYS A 1047 -37.35 -6.50 12.44
C LYS A 1047 -37.35 -7.26 11.14
N ALA A 1048 -38.30 -8.18 10.97
CA ALA A 1048 -38.64 -8.80 9.69
C ALA A 1048 -40.05 -8.33 9.27
N GLU A 1049 -40.11 -7.36 8.37
CA GLU A 1049 -41.32 -6.63 7.97
C GLU A 1049 -41.80 -7.03 6.55
N ASN A 1050 -43.04 -6.66 6.21
CA ASN A 1050 -43.75 -6.99 4.96
C ASN A 1050 -43.99 -8.50 4.79
N LEU A 1051 -44.69 -9.11 5.75
CA LEU A 1051 -44.84 -10.57 5.90
C LEU A 1051 -43.52 -11.29 6.24
N GLY A 1052 -42.58 -10.57 6.86
CA GLY A 1052 -41.26 -11.10 7.21
C GLY A 1052 -41.29 -12.18 8.30
N ILE A 1053 -40.30 -13.07 8.20
CA ILE A 1053 -40.09 -14.23 9.09
C ILE A 1053 -38.71 -14.18 9.75
N GLY A 1054 -38.59 -14.66 11.00
CA GLY A 1054 -37.32 -14.67 11.73
C GLY A 1054 -36.86 -13.26 12.12
N GLY A 1055 -37.45 -12.68 13.16
CA GLY A 1055 -37.18 -11.30 13.58
C GLY A 1055 -35.73 -11.11 14.01
N ALA A 1056 -35.18 -12.06 14.78
CA ALA A 1056 -33.74 -12.20 14.95
C ALA A 1056 -33.16 -13.01 13.78
N ILE A 1057 -33.46 -14.31 13.71
CA ILE A 1057 -32.77 -15.25 12.80
C ILE A 1057 -33.77 -16.02 11.94
N CYS A 1058 -33.53 -16.08 10.63
CA CYS A 1058 -34.20 -16.98 9.70
C CYS A 1058 -33.19 -18.00 9.15
N ILE A 1059 -33.42 -19.30 9.39
CA ILE A 1059 -32.52 -20.41 9.02
C ILE A 1059 -33.24 -21.42 8.13
N GLY A 1060 -32.68 -21.65 6.93
CA GLY A 1060 -33.33 -22.39 5.85
C GLY A 1060 -32.83 -23.80 5.59
N GLU A 1061 -33.34 -24.38 4.50
CA GLU A 1061 -33.22 -25.79 4.16
C GLU A 1061 -31.77 -26.30 4.16
N GLY A 1062 -31.50 -27.35 4.93
CA GLY A 1062 -30.18 -27.98 5.09
C GLY A 1062 -29.17 -27.17 5.90
N CYS A 1063 -29.49 -25.92 6.27
CA CYS A 1063 -28.60 -25.05 7.01
C CYS A 1063 -28.58 -25.40 8.51
N THR A 1064 -27.48 -25.08 9.18
CA THR A 1064 -27.29 -25.34 10.61
C THR A 1064 -27.09 -24.05 11.40
N LEU A 1065 -27.82 -23.90 12.51
CA LEU A 1065 -27.67 -22.82 13.48
C LEU A 1065 -27.26 -23.38 14.83
N ASN A 1066 -26.12 -22.95 15.36
CA ASN A 1066 -25.64 -23.27 16.70
C ASN A 1066 -25.62 -22.00 17.56
N LEU A 1067 -26.40 -21.99 18.64
CA LEU A 1067 -26.42 -20.91 19.63
C LEU A 1067 -25.85 -21.41 20.96
N GLY A 1068 -24.80 -20.73 21.41
CA GLY A 1068 -24.15 -20.93 22.71
C GLY A 1068 -23.23 -22.13 22.80
N GLY A 1069 -23.04 -22.62 24.03
CA GLY A 1069 -22.03 -23.62 24.36
C GLY A 1069 -21.94 -23.84 25.87
N SER A 1070 -20.80 -23.51 26.47
CA SER A 1070 -20.67 -23.38 27.92
C SER A 1070 -21.63 -22.29 28.49
N PRO A 1071 -21.87 -22.25 29.81
CA PRO A 1071 -22.75 -21.24 30.41
C PRO A 1071 -22.33 -19.79 30.15
N ALA A 1072 -21.03 -19.52 30.00
CA ALA A 1072 -20.50 -18.19 29.67
C ALA A 1072 -20.72 -17.80 28.20
N GLU A 1073 -21.00 -18.77 27.31
CA GLU A 1073 -21.29 -18.55 25.90
C GLU A 1073 -22.80 -18.38 25.62
N GLY A 1074 -23.62 -18.15 26.65
CA GLY A 1074 -25.07 -17.99 26.52
C GLY A 1074 -25.49 -16.80 25.66
N VAL A 1075 -26.04 -17.05 24.47
CA VAL A 1075 -26.54 -16.01 23.56
C VAL A 1075 -27.90 -15.47 24.02
N GLN A 1076 -28.09 -14.15 23.94
CA GLN A 1076 -29.35 -13.49 24.26
C GLN A 1076 -30.10 -13.07 22.98
N LEU A 1077 -31.32 -13.53 22.75
CA LEU A 1077 -32.23 -13.03 21.71
C LEU A 1077 -33.37 -12.27 22.40
N ILE A 1078 -33.33 -10.93 22.33
CA ILE A 1078 -34.21 -10.06 23.11
C ILE A 1078 -34.98 -9.11 22.21
N GLY A 1079 -36.31 -9.05 22.36
CA GLY A 1079 -37.13 -7.96 21.81
C GLY A 1079 -37.22 -7.90 20.28
N ASN A 1080 -36.90 -8.98 19.57
CA ASN A 1080 -36.94 -9.01 18.10
C ASN A 1080 -38.37 -9.23 17.59
N ASN A 1081 -38.69 -8.71 16.40
CA ASN A 1081 -40.04 -8.68 15.84
C ASN A 1081 -40.12 -9.28 14.43
N ALA A 1082 -41.11 -10.12 14.15
CA ALA A 1082 -41.45 -10.58 12.80
C ALA A 1082 -42.95 -10.40 12.52
N ASP A 1083 -43.31 -9.91 11.33
CA ASP A 1083 -44.72 -9.70 10.95
C ASP A 1083 -45.53 -11.00 10.91
N GLU A 1084 -44.90 -12.14 10.59
CA GLU A 1084 -45.60 -13.43 10.46
C GLU A 1084 -45.16 -14.47 11.50
N SER A 1085 -43.88 -14.86 11.55
CA SER A 1085 -43.50 -16.07 12.30
C SER A 1085 -42.05 -16.07 12.76
N GLY A 1086 -41.82 -16.59 13.97
CA GLY A 1086 -40.49 -16.71 14.58
C GLY A 1086 -39.95 -15.34 14.99
N GLY A 1087 -40.48 -14.74 16.06
CA GLY A 1087 -40.04 -13.41 16.51
C GLY A 1087 -38.55 -13.40 16.86
N GLY A 1088 -38.10 -14.43 17.59
CA GLY A 1088 -36.67 -14.78 17.68
C GLY A 1088 -36.21 -15.53 16.44
N ILE A 1089 -36.48 -16.83 16.38
CA ILE A 1089 -35.96 -17.76 15.36
C ILE A 1089 -37.09 -18.31 14.48
N PHE A 1090 -36.90 -18.31 13.17
CA PHE A 1090 -37.71 -19.07 12.21
C PHE A 1090 -36.85 -20.14 11.52
N ALA A 1091 -37.25 -21.41 11.62
CA ALA A 1091 -36.51 -22.55 11.07
C ALA A 1091 -37.37 -23.36 10.08
N TYR A 1092 -36.85 -23.55 8.86
CA TYR A 1092 -37.53 -24.34 7.82
C TYR A 1092 -36.59 -25.36 7.15
N SER A 1093 -36.93 -26.66 7.30
CA SER A 1093 -36.07 -27.79 6.92
C SER A 1093 -34.61 -27.69 7.43
N ALA A 1094 -34.42 -27.12 8.62
CA ALA A 1094 -33.12 -26.71 9.16
C ALA A 1094 -32.75 -27.45 10.45
N THR A 1095 -31.47 -27.44 10.81
CA THR A 1095 -30.98 -27.95 12.11
C THR A 1095 -30.66 -26.78 13.04
N VAL A 1096 -31.23 -26.78 14.25
CA VAL A 1096 -30.99 -25.72 15.25
C VAL A 1096 -30.61 -26.32 16.59
N ASN A 1097 -29.48 -25.90 17.13
CA ASN A 1097 -28.97 -26.30 18.44
C ASN A 1097 -28.86 -25.06 19.34
N ILE A 1098 -29.48 -25.09 20.52
CA ILE A 1098 -29.52 -23.96 21.46
C ILE A 1098 -29.05 -24.43 22.84
N THR A 1099 -28.01 -23.81 23.40
CA THR A 1099 -27.38 -24.22 24.66
C THR A 1099 -27.09 -23.03 25.56
N ASN A 1100 -27.61 -23.04 26.80
CA ASN A 1100 -27.43 -21.98 27.81
C ASN A 1100 -27.88 -20.56 27.36
N CYS A 1101 -28.86 -20.46 26.45
CA CYS A 1101 -29.30 -19.17 25.90
C CYS A 1101 -30.49 -18.52 26.64
N THR A 1102 -30.78 -17.26 26.34
CA THR A 1102 -32.01 -16.58 26.80
C THR A 1102 -32.77 -16.01 25.60
N LEU A 1103 -34.00 -16.45 25.36
CA LEU A 1103 -34.87 -15.96 24.30
C LEU A 1103 -36.09 -15.30 24.95
N LYS A 1104 -36.16 -13.97 25.00
CA LYS A 1104 -37.24 -13.24 25.73
C LYS A 1104 -37.72 -11.96 25.02
N SER A 1105 -38.92 -11.50 25.34
CA SER A 1105 -39.55 -10.30 24.76
C SER A 1105 -39.80 -10.30 23.24
N ASN A 1106 -39.52 -11.40 22.53
CA ASN A 1106 -39.62 -11.46 21.07
C ASN A 1106 -41.09 -11.63 20.62
N THR A 1107 -41.46 -11.09 19.46
CA THR A 1107 -42.86 -10.98 19.02
C THR A 1107 -43.05 -11.41 17.57
N ALA A 1108 -44.11 -12.20 17.30
CA ALA A 1108 -44.60 -12.56 15.96
C ALA A 1108 -46.06 -13.01 16.03
N LYS A 1109 -46.76 -13.23 14.89
CA LYS A 1109 -48.10 -13.86 14.94
C LYS A 1109 -48.04 -15.31 15.40
N ARG A 1110 -46.97 -16.04 15.05
CA ARG A 1110 -46.76 -17.47 15.36
C ARG A 1110 -45.33 -17.71 15.86
N GLY A 1111 -45.15 -18.48 16.93
CA GLY A 1111 -43.82 -18.78 17.47
C GLY A 1111 -43.08 -17.53 17.95
N GLY A 1112 -43.49 -16.96 19.09
CA GLY A 1112 -42.97 -15.68 19.59
C GLY A 1112 -41.45 -15.71 19.78
N ALA A 1113 -40.91 -16.75 20.44
CA ALA A 1113 -39.46 -16.99 20.47
C ALA A 1113 -38.99 -17.84 19.29
N ILE A 1114 -39.66 -18.95 18.99
CA ILE A 1114 -39.21 -19.92 17.96
C ILE A 1114 -40.40 -20.43 17.15
N HIS A 1115 -40.27 -20.44 15.82
CA HIS A 1115 -41.18 -21.12 14.89
C HIS A 1115 -40.43 -22.17 14.07
N VAL A 1116 -40.95 -23.40 14.05
CA VAL A 1116 -40.30 -24.58 13.44
C VAL A 1116 -41.23 -25.23 12.43
N GLN A 1117 -40.81 -25.33 11.17
CA GLN A 1117 -41.59 -25.99 10.11
C GLN A 1117 -40.72 -26.77 9.12
N LYS A 1118 -41.37 -27.45 8.16
CA LYS A 1118 -40.73 -28.16 7.05
C LYS A 1118 -41.12 -27.56 5.71
N THR A 1119 -40.24 -27.72 4.74
CA THR A 1119 -40.45 -27.42 3.32
C THR A 1119 -40.18 -28.69 2.53
N GLY A 1120 -41.18 -29.18 1.81
CA GLY A 1120 -41.12 -30.50 1.16
C GLY A 1120 -41.16 -31.66 2.17
N SER A 1121 -40.29 -32.64 1.97
CA SER A 1121 -40.19 -33.86 2.80
C SER A 1121 -39.29 -33.71 4.02
N THR A 1122 -38.24 -32.87 3.94
CA THR A 1122 -37.20 -32.73 4.99
C THR A 1122 -37.74 -32.01 6.23
N PRO A 1123 -37.76 -32.63 7.43
CA PRO A 1123 -38.20 -31.96 8.64
C PRO A 1123 -37.12 -31.03 9.22
N SER A 1124 -37.52 -29.94 9.88
CA SER A 1124 -36.61 -29.24 10.81
C SER A 1124 -36.38 -30.07 12.07
N THR A 1125 -35.21 -29.91 12.68
CA THR A 1125 -34.87 -30.49 13.98
C THR A 1125 -34.28 -29.43 14.89
N VAL A 1126 -34.91 -29.23 16.06
CA VAL A 1126 -34.51 -28.25 17.06
C VAL A 1126 -34.18 -28.94 18.38
N THR A 1127 -32.97 -28.73 18.88
CA THR A 1127 -32.51 -29.23 20.18
C THR A 1127 -32.20 -28.04 21.08
N ILE A 1128 -32.88 -27.96 22.23
CA ILE A 1128 -32.69 -26.93 23.25
C ILE A 1128 -32.20 -27.60 24.54
N LYS A 1129 -31.11 -27.11 25.10
CA LYS A 1129 -30.39 -27.77 26.21
C LYS A 1129 -29.65 -26.78 27.12
N GLY A 1130 -28.97 -27.31 28.14
CA GLY A 1130 -28.39 -26.53 29.24
C GLY A 1130 -29.45 -25.74 30.02
N ASN A 1131 -29.01 -24.62 30.60
CA ASN A 1131 -29.84 -23.69 31.37
C ASN A 1131 -30.61 -22.69 30.46
N THR A 1132 -31.04 -23.12 29.26
CA THR A 1132 -31.70 -22.21 28.31
C THR A 1132 -33.08 -21.78 28.82
N THR A 1133 -33.37 -20.48 28.78
CA THR A 1133 -34.68 -19.92 29.18
C THR A 1133 -35.41 -19.31 27.99
N ILE A 1134 -36.66 -19.73 27.78
CA ILE A 1134 -37.60 -19.19 26.79
C ILE A 1134 -38.67 -18.38 27.53
N GLY A 1135 -38.58 -17.06 27.43
CA GLY A 1135 -39.42 -16.08 28.13
C GLY A 1135 -38.77 -15.59 29.43
N GLY A 1136 -39.59 -15.30 30.43
CA GLY A 1136 -39.17 -14.79 31.74
C GLY A 1136 -40.36 -14.30 32.55
N THR A 1137 -40.13 -13.94 33.82
CA THR A 1137 -41.17 -13.53 34.76
C THR A 1137 -41.35 -12.02 34.88
N GLY A 1138 -40.46 -11.20 34.31
CA GLY A 1138 -40.65 -9.76 34.24
C GLY A 1138 -41.83 -9.39 33.31
N PRO A 1139 -42.50 -8.24 33.53
CA PRO A 1139 -43.73 -7.87 32.80
C PRO A 1139 -43.57 -7.86 31.27
N ASN A 1140 -42.37 -7.48 30.82
CA ASN A 1140 -41.96 -7.36 29.41
C ASN A 1140 -41.11 -8.55 28.91
N ASP A 1141 -40.82 -9.56 29.73
CA ASP A 1141 -39.99 -10.71 29.33
C ASP A 1141 -40.73 -11.73 28.45
N ALA A 1142 -42.06 -11.69 28.46
CA ALA A 1142 -42.88 -12.60 27.67
C ALA A 1142 -42.55 -12.50 26.17
N ASN A 1143 -42.22 -13.63 25.54
CA ASN A 1143 -42.34 -13.72 24.08
C ASN A 1143 -43.84 -13.81 23.72
N ASN A 1144 -44.24 -13.18 22.63
CA ASN A 1144 -45.63 -12.94 22.29
C ASN A 1144 -45.97 -13.56 20.91
N ALA A 1145 -46.89 -14.52 20.90
CA ALA A 1145 -47.61 -14.93 19.70
C ALA A 1145 -48.91 -14.11 19.60
N THR A 1146 -48.95 -13.13 18.71
CA THR A 1146 -50.03 -12.12 18.59
C THR A 1146 -51.15 -12.50 17.62
N GLY A 1147 -51.02 -13.60 16.89
CA GLY A 1147 -51.95 -14.01 15.84
C GLY A 1147 -53.27 -14.58 16.38
N ASP A 1148 -54.37 -14.28 15.71
CA ASP A 1148 -55.73 -14.73 16.04
C ASP A 1148 -56.31 -15.74 15.03
N GLY A 1149 -55.52 -16.23 14.07
CA GLY A 1149 -55.93 -17.22 13.07
C GLY A 1149 -56.04 -18.67 13.58
N THR A 1150 -56.30 -19.62 12.67
CA THR A 1150 -56.56 -21.04 13.00
C THR A 1150 -55.32 -21.83 13.45
N TYR A 1151 -54.15 -21.42 12.94
CA TYR A 1151 -52.86 -22.09 13.17
C TYR A 1151 -51.95 -21.31 14.13
N GLU A 1152 -52.50 -20.36 14.89
CA GLU A 1152 -51.73 -19.30 15.55
C GLU A 1152 -51.67 -19.47 17.07
N GLY A 1153 -50.54 -19.06 17.64
CA GLY A 1153 -50.13 -19.48 18.98
C GLY A 1153 -48.65 -19.87 19.07
N GLY A 1154 -48.27 -20.57 20.14
CA GLY A 1154 -46.87 -20.88 20.45
C GLY A 1154 -46.14 -19.64 20.94
N GLY A 1155 -46.54 -19.11 22.10
CA GLY A 1155 -45.97 -17.87 22.66
C GLY A 1155 -44.45 -17.96 22.83
N GLY A 1156 -43.99 -19.06 23.43
CA GLY A 1156 -42.60 -19.49 23.33
C GLY A 1156 -42.31 -20.14 21.97
N ILE A 1157 -42.79 -21.37 21.77
CA ILE A 1157 -42.39 -22.22 20.63
C ILE A 1157 -43.60 -22.68 19.82
N TRP A 1158 -43.51 -22.63 18.49
CA TRP A 1158 -44.45 -23.25 17.55
C TRP A 1158 -43.73 -24.35 16.76
N VAL A 1159 -44.31 -25.55 16.67
CA VAL A 1159 -43.73 -26.72 15.97
C VAL A 1159 -44.74 -27.36 15.02
N GLY A 1160 -44.43 -27.34 13.74
CA GLY A 1160 -45.25 -27.89 12.67
C GLY A 1160 -45.05 -29.39 12.40
N GLN A 1161 -45.84 -29.89 11.45
CA GLN A 1161 -45.95 -31.32 11.12
C GLN A 1161 -44.58 -31.99 10.92
N ALA A 1162 -44.38 -33.10 11.63
CA ALA A 1162 -43.19 -33.96 11.57
C ALA A 1162 -41.85 -33.26 11.87
N CYS A 1163 -41.85 -32.05 12.42
CA CYS A 1163 -40.63 -31.34 12.83
C CYS A 1163 -40.28 -31.70 14.27
N ASN A 1164 -39.01 -32.05 14.52
CA ASN A 1164 -38.58 -32.54 15.83
C ASN A 1164 -38.25 -31.37 16.77
N LEU A 1165 -38.79 -31.41 17.99
CA LEU A 1165 -38.34 -30.57 19.10
C LEU A 1165 -37.84 -31.47 20.24
N THR A 1166 -36.62 -31.24 20.70
CA THR A 1166 -36.05 -31.87 21.90
C THR A 1166 -35.69 -30.81 22.92
N LEU A 1167 -36.18 -30.97 24.15
CA LEU A 1167 -35.81 -30.20 25.33
C LEU A 1167 -35.09 -31.15 26.31
N GLN A 1168 -33.96 -30.72 26.89
CA GLN A 1168 -33.20 -31.54 27.85
C GLN A 1168 -32.45 -30.70 28.90
N ASP A 1169 -31.71 -31.36 29.79
CA ASP A 1169 -30.91 -30.77 30.87
C ASP A 1169 -31.76 -29.97 31.89
N SER A 1170 -31.87 -28.65 31.74
CA SER A 1170 -32.56 -27.75 32.69
C SER A 1170 -33.24 -26.56 31.98
N VAL A 1171 -33.76 -26.81 30.77
CA VAL A 1171 -34.46 -25.79 29.96
C VAL A 1171 -35.76 -25.36 30.60
N LYS A 1172 -36.02 -24.05 30.59
CA LYS A 1172 -37.22 -23.43 31.14
C LYS A 1172 -38.04 -22.71 30.09
N VAL A 1173 -39.35 -22.89 30.08
CA VAL A 1173 -40.30 -22.18 29.18
C VAL A 1173 -41.36 -21.50 30.05
N ILE A 1174 -41.23 -20.19 30.26
CA ILE A 1174 -41.92 -19.47 31.34
C ILE A 1174 -42.45 -18.09 30.90
N GLY A 1175 -43.62 -17.69 31.39
CA GLY A 1175 -44.17 -16.33 31.24
C GLY A 1175 -44.56 -15.88 29.81
N ASN A 1176 -44.40 -16.73 28.79
CA ASN A 1176 -44.74 -16.42 27.41
C ASN A 1176 -46.26 -16.22 27.22
N LYS A 1177 -46.66 -15.45 26.19
CA LYS A 1177 -48.04 -15.05 25.92
C LYS A 1177 -48.48 -15.46 24.52
N ALA A 1178 -49.71 -15.93 24.39
CA ALA A 1178 -50.34 -16.26 23.10
C ALA A 1178 -51.83 -15.89 23.14
N THR A 1179 -52.35 -15.37 22.03
CA THR A 1179 -53.77 -15.02 21.83
C THR A 1179 -54.71 -16.22 21.67
N LYS A 1180 -54.19 -17.37 21.23
CA LYS A 1180 -54.97 -18.60 21.01
C LYS A 1180 -54.35 -19.86 21.62
N LYS A 1181 -53.51 -20.59 20.88
CA LYS A 1181 -53.04 -21.94 21.25
C LYS A 1181 -51.67 -21.90 21.93
N GLY A 1182 -51.48 -22.70 22.98
CA GLY A 1182 -50.16 -23.03 23.54
C GLY A 1182 -49.31 -21.81 23.91
N LYS A 1183 -49.52 -21.25 25.12
CA LYS A 1183 -48.73 -20.11 25.61
C LYS A 1183 -47.25 -20.46 25.71
N GLY A 1184 -46.93 -21.67 26.18
CA GLY A 1184 -45.57 -22.20 26.18
C GLY A 1184 -45.18 -22.76 24.82
N ILE A 1185 -45.84 -23.84 24.42
CA ILE A 1185 -45.53 -24.59 23.18
C ILE A 1185 -46.83 -24.93 22.44
N ASN A 1186 -46.86 -24.75 21.12
CA ASN A 1186 -47.91 -25.24 20.24
C ASN A 1186 -47.33 -26.27 19.27
N ALA A 1187 -47.79 -27.53 19.34
CA ALA A 1187 -47.28 -28.64 18.56
C ALA A 1187 -48.39 -29.24 17.65
N ILE A 1188 -48.11 -29.35 16.35
CA ILE A 1188 -49.08 -29.76 15.32
C ILE A 1188 -48.55 -31.00 14.58
N ASN A 1189 -49.24 -32.13 14.72
CA ASN A 1189 -48.87 -33.43 14.15
C ASN A 1189 -47.36 -33.77 14.30
N THR A 1190 -46.85 -33.74 15.53
CA THR A 1190 -45.44 -34.03 15.85
C THR A 1190 -45.22 -34.54 17.29
N VAL A 1191 -43.98 -34.90 17.63
CA VAL A 1191 -43.58 -35.34 18.98
C VAL A 1191 -42.64 -34.31 19.61
N VAL A 1192 -43.01 -33.82 20.79
CA VAL A 1192 -42.14 -32.99 21.63
C VAL A 1192 -41.38 -33.91 22.60
N CYS A 1193 -40.08 -34.07 22.39
CA CYS A 1193 -39.23 -34.90 23.24
C CYS A 1193 -38.75 -34.07 24.44
N ILE A 1194 -38.93 -34.60 25.65
CA ILE A 1194 -38.56 -33.96 26.92
C ILE A 1194 -37.67 -34.92 27.72
N LYS A 1195 -36.65 -34.37 28.37
CA LYS A 1195 -35.70 -35.09 29.24
C LYS A 1195 -35.45 -34.32 30.54
N ASP A 1196 -34.89 -35.05 31.51
CA ASP A 1196 -34.15 -34.51 32.65
C ASP A 1196 -34.99 -33.48 33.47
N SER A 1197 -34.43 -32.33 33.84
CA SER A 1197 -35.08 -31.32 34.69
C SER A 1197 -35.78 -30.20 33.90
N VAL A 1198 -36.22 -30.47 32.67
CA VAL A 1198 -36.97 -29.51 31.84
C VAL A 1198 -38.30 -29.12 32.49
N GLU A 1199 -38.62 -27.83 32.45
CA GLU A 1199 -39.79 -27.25 33.09
C GLU A 1199 -40.51 -26.24 32.18
N VAL A 1200 -41.76 -26.54 31.84
CA VAL A 1200 -42.68 -25.63 31.15
C VAL A 1200 -43.71 -25.13 32.18
N ASP A 1201 -43.73 -23.83 32.47
CA ASP A 1201 -44.54 -23.26 33.56
C ASP A 1201 -46.03 -23.58 33.40
N GLN A 1202 -46.74 -23.64 34.52
CA GLN A 1202 -48.17 -23.94 34.53
C GLN A 1202 -49.04 -22.92 33.76
N ASN A 1203 -48.58 -21.67 33.58
CA ASN A 1203 -49.26 -20.66 32.76
C ASN A 1203 -48.80 -20.68 31.29
N ASN A 1204 -47.90 -21.60 30.94
CA ASN A 1204 -47.30 -21.78 29.63
C ASN A 1204 -47.59 -23.22 29.16
N ASP A 1205 -48.83 -23.44 28.74
CA ASP A 1205 -49.27 -24.77 28.32
C ASP A 1205 -48.58 -25.28 27.05
N VAL A 1206 -48.45 -26.61 26.98
CA VAL A 1206 -48.09 -27.36 25.77
C VAL A 1206 -49.39 -27.82 25.10
N TYR A 1207 -49.75 -27.14 24.02
CA TYR A 1207 -50.93 -27.45 23.22
C TYR A 1207 -50.59 -28.53 22.18
N LEU A 1208 -51.26 -29.67 22.27
CA LEU A 1208 -51.04 -30.85 21.43
C LEU A 1208 -52.18 -30.99 20.41
N ASP A 1209 -51.94 -30.56 19.17
CA ASP A 1209 -52.91 -30.57 18.07
C ASP A 1209 -52.60 -31.67 17.03
N TYR A 1210 -53.62 -32.09 16.29
CA TYR A 1210 -53.54 -33.12 15.23
C TYR A 1210 -52.79 -34.40 15.62
N GLY A 1211 -53.02 -34.90 16.84
CA GLY A 1211 -52.43 -36.16 17.33
C GLY A 1211 -50.99 -36.04 17.86
N SER A 1212 -50.51 -34.82 18.12
CA SER A 1212 -49.20 -34.58 18.72
C SER A 1212 -49.08 -35.19 20.13
N LYS A 1213 -47.86 -35.51 20.56
CA LYS A 1213 -47.58 -36.13 21.86
C LYS A 1213 -46.32 -35.56 22.50
N ILE A 1214 -46.25 -35.59 23.83
CA ILE A 1214 -44.98 -35.47 24.55
C ILE A 1214 -44.35 -36.86 24.65
N ARG A 1215 -43.02 -36.96 24.46
CA ARG A 1215 -42.25 -38.18 24.74
C ARG A 1215 -41.22 -37.92 25.84
N ALA A 1216 -41.25 -38.73 26.89
CA ALA A 1216 -40.19 -38.76 27.89
C ALA A 1216 -39.02 -39.63 27.40
N ASP A 1217 -37.87 -39.01 27.18
CA ASP A 1217 -36.65 -39.65 26.64
C ASP A 1217 -35.61 -39.95 27.74
N SER A 1218 -35.82 -39.45 28.95
CA SER A 1218 -35.17 -39.87 30.19
C SER A 1218 -36.17 -39.76 31.36
N ALA A 1219 -35.82 -40.20 32.57
CA ALA A 1219 -36.67 -40.06 33.74
C ALA A 1219 -36.71 -38.60 34.20
N LEU A 1220 -37.88 -37.96 34.19
CA LEU A 1220 -37.98 -36.51 34.37
C LEU A 1220 -37.82 -36.10 35.84
N THR A 1221 -37.08 -35.03 36.10
CA THR A 1221 -36.81 -34.46 37.42
C THR A 1221 -37.00 -32.93 37.45
N PRO A 1222 -38.18 -32.42 37.04
CA PRO A 1222 -38.46 -30.99 37.00
C PRO A 1222 -38.48 -30.36 38.41
N PRO A 1223 -37.94 -29.14 38.63
CA PRO A 1223 -37.84 -28.53 39.96
C PRO A 1223 -39.16 -28.40 40.73
N SER A 1224 -40.28 -28.08 40.07
CA SER A 1224 -41.61 -28.00 40.69
C SER A 1224 -42.34 -29.35 40.85
N ASN A 1225 -41.66 -30.47 40.55
CA ASN A 1225 -42.28 -31.79 40.30
C ASN A 1225 -43.28 -31.82 39.13
N LYS A 1226 -43.38 -30.75 38.32
CA LYS A 1226 -44.20 -30.68 37.11
C LYS A 1226 -43.37 -30.30 35.88
N ALA A 1227 -43.40 -31.16 34.85
CA ALA A 1227 -42.68 -30.97 33.61
C ALA A 1227 -43.44 -30.04 32.64
N ALA A 1228 -44.77 -30.17 32.56
CA ALA A 1228 -45.63 -29.29 31.78
C ALA A 1228 -47.11 -29.34 32.20
N ARG A 1229 -47.88 -28.33 31.80
CA ARG A 1229 -49.34 -28.39 31.64
C ARG A 1229 -49.70 -28.70 30.18
N ILE A 1230 -50.52 -29.73 29.96
CA ILE A 1230 -50.96 -30.18 28.63
C ILE A 1230 -52.35 -29.59 28.33
N THR A 1231 -52.52 -29.05 27.13
CA THR A 1231 -53.83 -28.68 26.57
C THR A 1231 -54.05 -29.47 25.27
N VAL A 1232 -55.28 -29.88 25.00
CA VAL A 1232 -55.69 -30.49 23.72
C VAL A 1232 -56.86 -29.71 23.11
N PRO A 1233 -57.17 -29.86 21.80
CA PRO A 1233 -58.40 -29.33 21.22
C PRO A 1233 -59.66 -29.87 21.92
N ASP A 1234 -60.73 -29.07 21.97
CA ASP A 1234 -61.95 -29.39 22.74
C ASP A 1234 -62.57 -30.76 22.38
N GLY A 1235 -62.45 -31.20 21.13
CA GLY A 1235 -62.92 -32.51 20.67
C GLY A 1235 -62.08 -33.69 21.17
N GLN A 1236 -60.85 -33.47 21.65
CA GLN A 1236 -59.89 -34.49 22.09
C GLN A 1236 -59.79 -34.66 23.62
N TYR A 1237 -60.63 -33.98 24.42
CA TYR A 1237 -60.84 -34.35 25.83
C TYR A 1237 -61.69 -35.63 25.91
N GLN A 1238 -61.03 -36.77 25.65
CA GLN A 1238 -61.58 -38.11 25.61
C GLN A 1238 -60.56 -39.09 26.20
N THR A 1239 -61.03 -40.20 26.79
CA THR A 1239 -60.15 -41.24 27.37
C THR A 1239 -59.36 -42.04 26.33
N THR A 1240 -59.72 -41.89 25.05
CA THR A 1240 -59.02 -42.45 23.88
C THR A 1240 -57.83 -41.61 23.40
N THR A 1241 -57.66 -40.39 23.91
CA THR A 1241 -56.58 -39.47 23.50
C THR A 1241 -55.28 -39.79 24.26
N GLN A 1242 -54.26 -40.26 23.54
CA GLN A 1242 -52.91 -40.44 24.08
C GLN A 1242 -52.09 -39.15 23.93
N VAL A 1243 -51.70 -38.55 25.05
CA VAL A 1243 -50.94 -37.28 25.10
C VAL A 1243 -49.47 -37.46 25.50
N LEU A 1244 -49.16 -38.54 26.22
CA LEU A 1244 -47.82 -38.86 26.72
C LEU A 1244 -47.39 -40.25 26.23
N ILE A 1245 -46.12 -40.36 25.83
CA ILE A 1245 -45.41 -41.60 25.54
C ILE A 1245 -44.01 -41.55 26.18
N ALA A 1246 -43.29 -42.66 26.18
CA ALA A 1246 -41.94 -42.77 26.72
C ALA A 1246 -41.07 -43.68 25.84
N VAL A 1247 -39.75 -43.53 25.93
CA VAL A 1247 -38.79 -44.51 25.38
C VAL A 1247 -38.77 -45.78 26.25
N THR A 1248 -38.30 -46.91 25.70
CA THR A 1248 -38.34 -48.22 26.38
C THR A 1248 -37.55 -48.30 27.69
N SER A 1249 -36.61 -47.38 27.93
CA SER A 1249 -35.85 -47.25 29.18
C SER A 1249 -36.55 -46.40 30.26
N VAL A 1250 -37.74 -45.85 29.99
CA VAL A 1250 -38.47 -44.95 30.89
C VAL A 1250 -39.85 -45.52 31.21
N ASN A 1251 -40.15 -45.74 32.50
CA ASN A 1251 -41.45 -46.23 32.92
C ASN A 1251 -42.50 -45.10 32.89
N LEU A 1252 -43.32 -45.10 31.83
CA LEU A 1252 -44.41 -44.13 31.59
C LEU A 1252 -45.34 -43.89 32.79
N ALA A 1253 -45.57 -44.91 33.63
CA ALA A 1253 -46.42 -44.77 34.82
C ALA A 1253 -45.83 -43.82 35.86
N ASN A 1254 -44.50 -43.76 35.97
CA ASN A 1254 -43.79 -42.85 36.89
C ASN A 1254 -43.79 -41.40 36.36
N GLU A 1255 -43.90 -41.23 35.04
CA GLU A 1255 -43.84 -39.92 34.39
C GLU A 1255 -45.21 -39.24 34.29
N ALA A 1256 -46.31 -39.99 34.17
CA ALA A 1256 -47.66 -39.45 34.05
C ALA A 1256 -48.05 -38.48 35.18
N GLY A 1257 -47.62 -38.77 36.42
CA GLY A 1257 -47.84 -37.90 37.58
C GLY A 1257 -47.12 -36.54 37.53
N LYS A 1258 -46.11 -36.39 36.67
CA LYS A 1258 -45.31 -35.15 36.49
C LYS A 1258 -45.95 -34.18 35.51
N PHE A 1259 -47.09 -34.51 34.91
CA PHE A 1259 -47.85 -33.60 34.06
C PHE A 1259 -49.10 -33.07 34.77
N SER A 1260 -49.69 -32.02 34.22
CA SER A 1260 -51.05 -31.57 34.54
C SER A 1260 -51.82 -31.37 33.24
N VAL A 1261 -53.16 -31.37 33.28
CA VAL A 1261 -54.01 -31.16 32.10
C VAL A 1261 -54.89 -29.95 32.35
N THR A 1262 -55.02 -29.08 31.35
CA THR A 1262 -55.91 -27.92 31.38
C THR A 1262 -57.37 -28.38 31.51
N PRO A 1263 -58.18 -27.86 32.45
CA PRO A 1263 -59.59 -28.22 32.58
C PRO A 1263 -60.42 -27.84 31.36
N LYS A 1264 -61.39 -28.68 30.99
CA LYS A 1264 -62.40 -28.35 29.97
C LYS A 1264 -63.62 -27.74 30.65
N GLY A 1265 -63.64 -26.41 30.75
CA GLY A 1265 -64.61 -25.70 31.58
C GLY A 1265 -64.41 -26.09 33.05
N SER A 1266 -65.45 -26.61 33.70
CA SER A 1266 -65.37 -27.15 35.06
C SER A 1266 -64.83 -28.59 35.15
N GLN A 1267 -64.68 -29.30 34.04
CA GLN A 1267 -64.23 -30.70 34.05
C GLN A 1267 -62.71 -30.80 34.18
N THR A 1268 -62.24 -31.40 35.27
CA THR A 1268 -60.83 -31.72 35.48
C THR A 1268 -60.41 -32.99 34.73
N TRP A 1269 -59.14 -33.05 34.34
CA TRP A 1269 -58.53 -34.16 33.60
C TRP A 1269 -57.11 -34.42 34.14
N SER A 1270 -56.60 -35.63 33.90
CA SER A 1270 -55.24 -36.04 34.26
C SER A 1270 -54.69 -37.05 33.25
N VAL A 1271 -53.39 -37.37 33.34
CA VAL A 1271 -52.76 -38.41 32.51
C VAL A 1271 -52.75 -39.73 33.27
N GLY A 1272 -53.23 -40.81 32.64
CA GLY A 1272 -53.16 -42.18 33.15
C GLY A 1272 -51.77 -42.79 33.01
N SER A 1273 -51.53 -43.90 33.72
CA SER A 1273 -50.23 -44.62 33.70
C SER A 1273 -49.84 -45.19 32.33
N ASN A 1274 -50.79 -45.25 31.39
CA ASN A 1274 -50.61 -45.63 29.98
C ASN A 1274 -50.40 -44.42 29.04
N GLY A 1275 -50.34 -43.19 29.56
CA GLY A 1275 -50.17 -41.95 28.79
C GLY A 1275 -51.42 -41.40 28.11
N TYR A 1276 -52.59 -42.01 28.34
CA TYR A 1276 -53.88 -41.53 27.86
C TYR A 1276 -54.51 -40.54 28.84
N LEU A 1277 -55.36 -39.64 28.36
CA LEU A 1277 -56.17 -38.79 29.22
C LEU A 1277 -57.15 -39.64 30.04
N LYS A 1278 -57.39 -39.23 31.29
CA LYS A 1278 -58.48 -39.75 32.12
C LYS A 1278 -59.17 -38.63 32.91
N THR A 1279 -60.46 -38.81 33.19
CA THR A 1279 -61.12 -38.11 34.29
C THR A 1279 -60.53 -38.59 35.63
N PRO A 1280 -60.76 -37.86 36.74
CA PRO A 1280 -60.42 -38.31 38.08
C PRO A 1280 -60.86 -39.76 38.36
#